data_AF-A0A175W9F4-F1
#
_entry.id   AF-A0A175W9F4-F1
#
_cell.length_a   1.000
_cell.length_b   1.000
_cell.length_c   1.000
_cell.angle_alpha   90.00
_cell.angle_beta   90.00
_cell.angle_gamma   90.00
#
_symmetry.space_group_name_H-M   'P 1'
#
loop_
_entity.id
_entity.type
_entity.pdbx_description
1 polymer ?
#
loop_
_entity_poly.entity_id
_entity_poly.type
_entity_poly.pdbx_seq_one_letter_code
_entity_poly.pdbx_strand_id
1 'polypeptide(L)'
;MAVDHDVEMNQLGHTQSLTEGSSFTARGPSQSLSDAGRSGTAAGAGGGMTGRVGRFLDSFRREDGSDFAFRVTDAADTAGNGPGTTAPSVSAVRDHQGNRYYDLRSANTKTASTLLARELKGRHLQMIAISGSIGTGLFVASGKALSDGGPGSILFAYLIVGVMLYCTVQALGELAVVFPVAGSFSAFSTRFLDPSWGFAMGWNYALQWVVVLPLEIIAGALTISYWDPDLPKPVFVTIFLIVIVVINLFGVKGYGEAEFVFAIVKVTAVVGFILLGIVINIGGTPTEGYIGGKYWYNPGAFNNGFKGMCSVFVTAAFAFAGTELVGLAAAETANPRKSLPTAIKQVFWRITLFYVVSLALVGLLVPYTEPRLLGATNVADASASPFVIAIESAGATILPSIMNGVILVSVISVGNSSVFGSSRTLAALAEQGQAPSIFAYVDRRGRPLVAILAASSVGLLAGLSTVFTWASTCLAHIRLRRAWRYRHRSVSDMAFRAQAGVVGSWVGFICNVFVLAAQMWVAISPLEVPGQAPQDARGRAYSFFIQCLAVPVVLLFWLGHKLWFNTSYVRVEDMDIDTGRRDFGRLGIIKAQEHEERQSWPMWKKFYRVIYTRLHVLIEDSDYQVYQVQEDVLPRLRSRNATAESAALKFGFSRDPFTFNVTRASTGEVLFDTSDTPLIFESQYVRLRTSLPQNPNIYGLGEHSDDFRLPTEDYTRTLWNAESPFIRSRNNLYGSHPVYFDHRGNSGTHGVFLLSSSGMDIKLGRTEAGSQYLEYNTIGGVLDLYFLAGPEPASVSKQYAEVVGLPTMMPYWTFGFHQCKYGWPNIDHVEQVIANYSAAGIPLETVWGDIDYMDSKRDFTTDPVRYPLDRVRALVDSLHANNQHYIQILDPGISNVANYGTYTRGVEQGAFLRAADGSFYRGIQWPGEVVWPDWLAPGTQDWWASEIRSFYDPTTGIDVDGLWVDMNEASNMCPDTTCLSSATSPDEPRGETARRQTDYASGPKKGVPGRDLFKPTYRIANHRGDISGHTLFTNVSNADGTHQYDTHNLYGTMMAAATREALLQRAPGKRPFVLTRSTFAGAGVRAAHWFGDNASTWGHYRVAIRQLLAFAATHAMPMVGSDVCGFNEQARAPMCARWALLGAFQPFYRNHADVSAPDQEFYRWPLVVDAARKAIDVRYRLLDYLYTAMWRASEDGSPVASPLWFWYPGDGQTFGVQTQWFLGEALLVSPVVEDDSQKVHFYLPKDVFYDFWTGEKVEGMGEMMTVDGLGWTDIPVHVRGGTIVPMRVKSANTTAELRRQNFEIMVAPGADGKAKGQLYLDDGESLDVSGRNSVISFTWDGNEFEASGTFGYDTEVVVERVVVLGGETKEGPWGLREAFSFTV
;
A
#
# COMPACT_ATOMS: atom_id res chain seq x y z
N MET A 1 -6.64 14.28 -44.20
CA MET A 1 -5.65 13.19 -44.37
C MET A 1 -4.81 13.14 -43.10
N ALA A 2 -5.31 12.42 -42.10
CA ALA A 2 -4.63 11.99 -40.87
C ALA A 2 -5.72 11.17 -40.16
N VAL A 3 -5.74 9.87 -40.44
CA VAL A 3 -6.70 8.92 -39.86
C VAL A 3 -6.01 8.37 -38.62
N ASP A 4 -6.25 9.02 -37.48
CA ASP A 4 -5.80 8.52 -36.17
C ASP A 4 -6.70 7.35 -35.76
N HIS A 5 -6.18 6.14 -35.90
CA HIS A 5 -6.78 4.92 -35.40
C HIS A 5 -6.36 4.69 -33.94
N ASP A 6 -7.11 5.28 -33.02
CA ASP A 6 -7.15 4.88 -31.61
C ASP A 6 -7.80 3.49 -31.50
N VAL A 7 -6.98 2.44 -31.54
CA VAL A 7 -7.42 1.08 -31.23
C VAL A 7 -7.27 0.81 -29.74
N GLU A 8 -8.44 0.69 -29.11
CA GLU A 8 -8.73 0.50 -27.70
C GLU A 8 -7.97 -0.65 -27.02
N MET A 9 -7.32 -0.33 -25.89
CA MET A 9 -6.90 -1.28 -24.86
C MET A 9 -8.11 -1.82 -24.10
N ASN A 10 -8.76 -2.87 -24.64
CA ASN A 10 -9.86 -3.57 -23.99
C ASN A 10 -9.59 -5.08 -23.95
N GLN A 11 -8.88 -5.55 -22.90
CA GLN A 11 -8.96 -6.92 -22.36
C GLN A 11 -8.07 -7.13 -21.12
N LEU A 12 -8.40 -6.50 -19.99
CA LEU A 12 -7.86 -6.90 -18.68
C LEU A 12 -9.00 -6.86 -17.65
N GLY A 13 -9.39 -8.04 -17.14
CA GLY A 13 -10.32 -8.12 -16.01
C GLY A 13 -11.10 -9.43 -15.93
N HIS A 14 -10.44 -10.54 -15.62
CA HIS A 14 -11.05 -11.70 -14.96
C HIS A 14 -9.94 -12.49 -14.25
N THR A 15 -9.53 -12.05 -13.06
CA THR A 15 -8.82 -12.89 -12.09
C THR A 15 -9.79 -13.25 -10.99
N GLN A 16 -10.26 -14.51 -11.00
CA GLN A 16 -10.98 -15.11 -9.88
C GLN A 16 -10.02 -15.16 -8.68
N SER A 17 -10.38 -14.45 -7.62
CA SER A 17 -9.73 -14.59 -6.31
C SER A 17 -10.17 -15.90 -5.69
N LEU A 18 -9.30 -16.90 -5.62
CA LEU A 18 -9.50 -18.06 -4.75
C LEU A 18 -8.66 -17.86 -3.50
N THR A 19 -9.33 -17.34 -2.48
CA THR A 19 -8.91 -17.37 -1.08
C THR A 19 -9.33 -18.72 -0.51
N GLU A 20 -8.42 -19.68 -0.36
CA GLU A 20 -8.65 -20.87 0.47
C GLU A 20 -7.47 -21.06 1.42
N GLY A 21 -7.63 -20.51 2.62
CA GLY A 21 -6.80 -20.77 3.79
C GLY A 21 -7.67 -21.32 4.92
N SER A 22 -7.25 -22.47 5.44
CA SER A 22 -7.65 -23.19 6.66
C SER A 22 -9.12 -23.64 6.78
N SER A 23 -9.41 -24.89 6.39
CA SER A 23 -10.59 -25.63 6.84
C SER A 23 -10.17 -26.87 7.65
N PHE A 24 -10.52 -26.88 8.94
CA PHE A 24 -10.41 -28.04 9.81
C PHE A 24 -11.39 -29.12 9.34
N THR A 25 -10.87 -30.26 8.93
CA THR A 25 -11.63 -31.40 8.42
C THR A 25 -12.16 -32.28 9.56
N ALA A 26 -13.46 -32.19 9.84
CA ALA A 26 -14.18 -33.24 10.55
C ALA A 26 -14.82 -34.19 9.51
N ARG A 27 -14.29 -35.41 9.45
CA ARG A 27 -14.73 -36.51 8.56
C ARG A 27 -16.23 -36.83 8.72
N GLY A 28 -16.99 -36.71 7.64
CA GLY A 28 -18.34 -37.28 7.48
C GLY A 28 -18.40 -38.20 6.26
N PRO A 29 -19.19 -39.30 6.27
CA PRO A 29 -18.89 -40.49 5.50
C PRO A 29 -19.33 -40.43 4.04
N SER A 30 -18.46 -40.99 3.20
CA SER A 30 -18.62 -41.30 1.79
C SER A 30 -19.91 -42.07 1.48
N GLN A 31 -20.77 -41.50 0.64
CA GLN A 31 -21.73 -42.26 -0.16
C GLN A 31 -21.43 -42.05 -1.64
N SER A 32 -20.99 -43.14 -2.24
CA SER A 32 -20.79 -43.36 -3.66
C SER A 32 -22.10 -43.22 -4.43
N LEU A 33 -22.14 -42.34 -5.42
CA LEU A 33 -23.10 -42.41 -6.51
C LEU A 33 -22.34 -42.58 -7.82
N SER A 34 -22.42 -43.81 -8.30
CA SER A 34 -21.88 -44.35 -9.54
C SER A 34 -22.57 -43.76 -10.78
N ASP A 35 -21.74 -43.41 -11.75
CA ASP A 35 -21.86 -43.69 -13.19
C ASP A 35 -23.25 -43.66 -13.86
N ALA A 36 -23.49 -42.58 -14.60
CA ALA A 36 -24.32 -42.61 -15.80
C ALA A 36 -23.53 -41.96 -16.95
N GLY A 37 -22.84 -42.81 -17.71
CA GLY A 37 -22.08 -42.42 -18.88
C GLY A 37 -22.95 -41.88 -20.01
N ARG A 38 -22.47 -40.82 -20.65
CA ARG A 38 -22.80 -40.47 -22.03
C ARG A 38 -21.54 -40.01 -22.76
N SER A 39 -20.95 -40.95 -23.49
CA SER A 39 -20.20 -40.71 -24.73
C SER A 39 -20.99 -39.73 -25.62
N GLY A 40 -20.41 -38.70 -26.22
CA GLY A 40 -19.16 -38.70 -26.96
C GLY A 40 -19.51 -38.58 -28.45
N THR A 41 -19.81 -37.37 -28.91
CA THR A 41 -19.80 -37.01 -30.34
C THR A 41 -19.21 -35.62 -30.50
N ALA A 42 -17.99 -35.60 -31.02
CA ALA A 42 -17.30 -34.43 -31.52
C ALA A 42 -17.94 -33.94 -32.83
N ALA A 43 -18.05 -32.62 -33.01
CA ALA A 43 -17.77 -31.92 -34.26
C ALA A 43 -18.12 -30.43 -34.16
N GLY A 44 -17.19 -29.59 -34.59
CA GLY A 44 -17.53 -28.35 -35.31
C GLY A 44 -17.39 -27.05 -34.53
N ALA A 45 -16.19 -26.47 -34.60
CA ALA A 45 -15.91 -25.09 -34.22
C ALA A 45 -16.82 -24.10 -34.98
N GLY A 46 -17.68 -23.41 -34.23
CA GLY A 46 -18.54 -22.32 -34.69
C GLY A 46 -18.79 -21.30 -33.58
N GLY A 47 -17.72 -20.90 -32.88
CA GLY A 47 -17.77 -20.08 -31.66
C GLY A 47 -17.53 -18.59 -31.90
N GLY A 48 -18.18 -17.97 -32.89
CA GLY A 48 -18.16 -16.53 -33.11
C GLY A 48 -19.51 -15.93 -32.75
N MET A 49 -19.55 -14.87 -31.93
CA MET A 49 -20.75 -14.15 -31.46
C MET A 49 -21.64 -14.83 -30.40
N THR A 50 -21.91 -16.14 -30.43
CA THR A 50 -22.76 -16.78 -29.40
C THR A 50 -22.13 -16.76 -28.00
N GLY A 51 -20.80 -16.81 -27.88
CA GLY A 51 -20.10 -16.77 -26.58
C GLY A 51 -20.06 -15.40 -25.89
N ARG A 52 -20.18 -14.28 -26.64
CA ARG A 52 -20.30 -12.93 -26.04
C ARG A 52 -21.71 -12.67 -25.56
N VAL A 53 -22.71 -13.07 -26.36
CA VAL A 53 -24.12 -12.99 -25.95
C VAL A 53 -24.39 -13.96 -24.80
N GLY A 54 -23.85 -15.18 -24.84
CA GLY A 54 -23.94 -16.17 -23.77
C GLY A 54 -23.35 -15.66 -22.45
N ARG A 55 -22.12 -15.10 -22.45
CA ARG A 55 -21.54 -14.46 -21.26
C ARG A 55 -22.31 -13.24 -20.79
N PHE A 56 -22.87 -12.46 -21.71
CA PHE A 56 -23.75 -11.35 -21.37
C PHE A 56 -25.03 -11.85 -20.70
N LEU A 57 -25.71 -12.84 -21.27
CA LEU A 57 -26.91 -13.48 -20.72
C LEU A 57 -26.64 -14.17 -19.37
N ASP A 58 -25.53 -14.88 -19.23
CA ASP A 58 -25.12 -15.52 -17.99
C ASP A 58 -24.80 -14.51 -16.88
N SER A 59 -24.35 -13.31 -17.24
CA SER A 59 -24.11 -12.25 -16.26
C SER A 59 -25.38 -11.79 -15.54
N PHE A 60 -26.56 -12.03 -16.12
CA PHE A 60 -27.85 -11.69 -15.51
C PHE A 60 -28.33 -12.73 -14.49
N ARG A 61 -27.66 -13.89 -14.33
CA ARG A 61 -28.04 -14.91 -13.33
C ARG A 61 -27.71 -14.45 -11.92
N ARG A 62 -28.44 -14.98 -10.93
CA ARG A 62 -28.22 -14.71 -9.50
C ARG A 62 -26.84 -15.20 -9.07
N GLU A 63 -26.21 -14.46 -8.17
CA GLU A 63 -25.00 -14.90 -7.49
C GLU A 63 -25.38 -15.77 -6.27
N ASP A 64 -24.88 -17.00 -6.22
CA ASP A 64 -25.16 -17.94 -5.12
C ASP A 64 -24.26 -17.58 -3.93
N GLY A 65 -24.86 -17.05 -2.86
CA GLY A 65 -24.14 -16.57 -1.67
C GLY A 65 -23.54 -17.65 -0.77
N SER A 66 -23.37 -18.89 -1.24
CA SER A 66 -22.85 -20.01 -0.44
C SER A 66 -21.38 -19.84 -0.07
N ASP A 67 -20.58 -19.14 -0.86
CA ASP A 67 -19.13 -19.00 -0.61
C ASP A 67 -18.79 -17.97 0.48
N PHE A 68 -19.73 -17.12 0.90
CA PHE A 68 -19.45 -16.04 1.86
C PHE A 68 -20.04 -16.26 3.26
N ALA A 69 -20.88 -17.26 3.47
CA ALA A 69 -21.58 -17.46 4.74
C ALA A 69 -20.76 -18.15 5.84
N PHE A 70 -19.56 -18.69 5.55
CA PHE A 70 -18.81 -19.54 6.50
C PHE A 70 -17.82 -18.80 7.44
N ARG A 71 -18.02 -17.51 7.77
CA ARG A 71 -17.07 -16.79 8.66
C ARG A 71 -17.65 -16.02 9.85
N VAL A 72 -18.92 -16.21 10.21
CA VAL A 72 -19.49 -15.54 11.41
C VAL A 72 -20.43 -16.47 12.18
N THR A 73 -19.93 -17.60 12.68
CA THR A 73 -20.59 -18.36 13.75
C THR A 73 -19.54 -19.03 14.63
N ASP A 74 -18.87 -18.26 15.48
CA ASP A 74 -18.15 -18.78 16.65
C ASP A 74 -18.38 -17.83 17.83
N ALA A 75 -19.59 -17.89 18.40
CA ALA A 75 -19.87 -17.52 19.79
C ALA A 75 -21.30 -17.93 20.12
N ALA A 76 -21.43 -19.07 20.82
CA ALA A 76 -22.62 -19.56 21.50
C ALA A 76 -23.85 -19.91 20.62
N ASP A 77 -23.98 -21.19 20.25
CA ASP A 77 -25.13 -22.00 20.69
C ASP A 77 -24.98 -23.45 20.18
N THR A 78 -24.71 -24.35 21.11
CA THR A 78 -24.81 -25.81 20.93
C THR A 78 -26.28 -26.22 20.97
N ALA A 79 -26.91 -26.46 19.81
CA ALA A 79 -28.08 -27.32 19.70
C ALA A 79 -28.24 -27.79 18.25
N GLY A 80 -28.06 -29.09 18.01
CA GLY A 80 -28.12 -29.68 16.69
C GLY A 80 -29.51 -29.64 16.06
N ASN A 81 -29.56 -29.59 14.72
CA ASN A 81 -30.59 -30.21 13.90
C ASN A 81 -30.22 -30.20 12.40
N GLY A 82 -30.24 -31.40 11.81
CA GLY A 82 -30.70 -31.78 10.46
C GLY A 82 -30.31 -30.95 9.21
N PRO A 83 -29.66 -31.57 8.20
CA PRO A 83 -29.37 -30.91 6.93
C PRO A 83 -30.65 -30.84 6.08
N GLY A 84 -31.03 -29.62 5.67
CA GLY A 84 -32.09 -29.41 4.69
C GLY A 84 -33.17 -28.42 5.11
N THR A 85 -32.79 -27.20 5.50
CA THR A 85 -33.73 -26.06 5.43
C THR A 85 -33.01 -24.83 4.88
N THR A 86 -33.59 -24.27 3.81
CA THR A 86 -33.19 -23.01 3.19
C THR A 86 -33.25 -21.89 4.24
N ALA A 87 -32.20 -21.04 4.26
CA ALA A 87 -32.07 -19.96 5.24
C ALA A 87 -33.38 -19.16 5.37
N PRO A 88 -33.96 -19.02 6.58
CA PRO A 88 -35.25 -18.39 6.75
C PRO A 88 -35.18 -16.94 6.28
N SER A 89 -36.09 -16.57 5.37
CA SER A 89 -36.38 -15.18 5.04
C SER A 89 -36.73 -14.43 6.32
N VAL A 90 -36.33 -13.16 6.44
CA VAL A 90 -36.59 -12.26 7.61
C VAL A 90 -38.10 -11.96 7.77
N SER A 91 -38.97 -12.77 7.18
CA SER A 91 -40.41 -12.72 7.33
C SER A 91 -40.82 -13.23 8.71
N ALA A 92 -40.94 -12.29 9.65
CA ALA A 92 -41.64 -12.41 10.93
C ALA A 92 -41.11 -13.53 11.85
N VAL A 93 -39.91 -13.34 12.41
CA VAL A 93 -39.51 -14.13 13.58
C VAL A 93 -40.46 -13.79 14.72
N ARG A 94 -41.05 -14.82 15.32
CA ARG A 94 -41.88 -14.69 16.52
C ARG A 94 -41.00 -14.99 17.72
N ASP A 95 -41.11 -14.18 18.77
CA ASP A 95 -40.45 -14.46 20.04
C ASP A 95 -41.04 -15.74 20.68
N HIS A 96 -40.48 -16.18 21.80
CA HIS A 96 -41.00 -17.34 22.54
C HIS A 96 -42.47 -17.19 22.99
N GLN A 97 -43.03 -15.98 22.96
CA GLN A 97 -44.42 -15.67 23.29
C GLN A 97 -45.33 -15.57 22.05
N GLY A 98 -44.79 -15.78 20.84
CA GLY A 98 -45.53 -15.69 19.59
C GLY A 98 -45.66 -14.27 19.01
N ASN A 99 -45.08 -13.26 19.67
CA ASN A 99 -45.12 -11.88 19.22
C ASN A 99 -44.11 -11.67 18.09
N ARG A 100 -44.51 -10.96 17.05
CA ARG A 100 -43.59 -10.58 15.96
C ARG A 100 -42.55 -9.61 16.51
N TYR A 101 -41.26 -9.91 16.28
CA TYR A 101 -40.17 -8.97 16.54
C TYR A 101 -39.33 -8.76 15.28
N TYR A 102 -38.62 -7.63 15.22
CA TYR A 102 -37.69 -7.33 14.13
C TYR A 102 -36.26 -7.73 14.54
N ASP A 103 -35.66 -8.66 13.80
CA ASP A 103 -34.30 -9.14 14.07
C ASP A 103 -33.24 -8.15 13.54
N LEU A 104 -32.82 -7.24 14.42
CA LEU A 104 -31.81 -6.23 14.12
C LEU A 104 -30.42 -6.83 13.85
N ARG A 105 -30.05 -7.94 14.49
CA ARG A 105 -28.72 -8.57 14.30
C ARG A 105 -28.61 -9.20 12.92
N SER A 106 -29.63 -9.95 12.52
CA SER A 106 -29.69 -10.55 11.17
C SER A 106 -29.65 -9.48 10.07
N ALA A 107 -30.38 -8.37 10.26
CA ALA A 107 -30.36 -7.24 9.34
C ALA A 107 -28.95 -6.61 9.20
N ASN A 108 -28.23 -6.42 10.32
CA ASN A 108 -26.85 -5.91 10.30
C ASN A 108 -25.88 -6.88 9.61
N THR A 109 -26.01 -8.18 9.85
CA THR A 109 -25.15 -9.19 9.21
C THR A 109 -25.35 -9.22 7.70
N LYS A 110 -26.60 -9.21 7.22
CA LYS A 110 -26.91 -9.26 5.78
C LYS A 110 -26.41 -8.04 5.02
N THR A 111 -26.56 -6.84 5.60
CA THR A 111 -26.03 -5.60 4.99
C THR A 111 -24.51 -5.52 5.01
N ALA A 112 -23.85 -6.19 5.96
CA ALA A 112 -22.40 -6.33 6.00
C ALA A 112 -21.85 -7.33 4.97
N SER A 113 -22.61 -8.39 4.67
CA SER A 113 -22.29 -9.42 3.67
C SER A 113 -23.03 -9.19 2.33
N THR A 114 -23.10 -7.95 1.86
CA THR A 114 -23.80 -7.61 0.62
C THR A 114 -23.12 -8.23 -0.62
N LEU A 115 -23.92 -8.61 -1.62
CA LEU A 115 -23.46 -9.15 -2.90
C LEU A 115 -23.09 -8.06 -3.93
N LEU A 116 -23.09 -6.78 -3.54
CA LEU A 116 -22.73 -5.68 -4.43
C LEU A 116 -21.22 -5.68 -4.79
N ALA A 117 -20.91 -5.42 -6.06
CA ALA A 117 -19.55 -5.48 -6.58
C ALA A 117 -18.71 -4.26 -6.15
N ARG A 118 -17.51 -4.49 -5.61
CA ARG A 118 -16.62 -3.45 -5.05
C ARG A 118 -15.65 -2.83 -6.06
N GLU A 119 -16.17 -2.34 -7.18
CA GLU A 119 -15.35 -1.87 -8.31
C GLU A 119 -15.15 -0.35 -8.38
N LEU A 120 -15.82 0.45 -7.53
CA LEU A 120 -15.69 1.90 -7.57
C LEU A 120 -14.34 2.37 -7.01
N LYS A 121 -13.64 3.17 -7.83
CA LYS A 121 -12.39 3.86 -7.48
C LYS A 121 -12.68 5.22 -6.83
N GLY A 122 -11.69 5.80 -6.15
CA GLY A 122 -11.82 7.11 -5.52
C GLY A 122 -12.24 8.24 -6.47
N ARG A 123 -11.83 8.20 -7.75
CA ARG A 123 -12.28 9.17 -8.76
C ARG A 123 -13.79 9.04 -9.06
N HIS A 124 -14.35 7.83 -9.06
CA HIS A 124 -15.77 7.60 -9.33
C HIS A 124 -16.59 8.13 -8.15
N LEU A 125 -16.18 7.84 -6.91
CA LEU A 125 -16.82 8.37 -5.70
C LEU A 125 -16.95 9.90 -5.69
N GLN A 126 -15.88 10.60 -6.08
CA GLN A 126 -15.90 12.06 -6.14
C GLN A 126 -16.85 12.57 -7.22
N MET A 127 -16.79 11.98 -8.42
CA MET A 127 -17.61 12.43 -9.54
C MET A 127 -19.08 12.06 -9.39
N ILE A 128 -19.42 10.92 -8.79
CA ILE A 128 -20.82 10.54 -8.49
C ILE A 128 -21.49 11.60 -7.62
N ALA A 129 -20.81 12.04 -6.55
CA ALA A 129 -21.38 13.04 -5.64
C ALA A 129 -21.45 14.45 -6.26
N ILE A 130 -20.45 14.86 -7.05
CA ILE A 130 -20.48 16.13 -7.80
C ILE A 130 -21.59 16.11 -8.85
N SER A 131 -21.66 15.03 -9.62
CA SER A 131 -22.59 14.89 -10.74
C SER A 131 -24.04 14.77 -10.28
N GLY A 132 -24.29 14.04 -9.20
CA GLY A 132 -25.63 13.91 -8.62
C GLY A 132 -26.18 15.22 -8.02
N SER A 133 -25.31 16.16 -7.67
CA SER A 133 -25.72 17.45 -7.10
C SER A 133 -25.83 18.53 -8.18
N ILE A 134 -24.79 18.72 -9.01
CA ILE A 134 -24.78 19.76 -10.06
C ILE A 134 -25.75 19.34 -11.17
N GLY A 135 -26.92 19.96 -11.20
CA GLY A 135 -27.94 19.64 -12.19
C GLY A 135 -29.13 20.58 -12.14
N THR A 136 -30.34 20.02 -12.23
CA THR A 136 -31.60 20.77 -12.22
C THR A 136 -31.71 21.74 -11.07
N GLY A 137 -31.29 21.35 -9.87
CA GLY A 137 -31.33 22.24 -8.70
C GLY A 137 -30.50 23.52 -8.85
N LEU A 138 -29.32 23.45 -9.49
CA LEU A 138 -28.50 24.62 -9.76
C LEU A 138 -28.96 25.35 -11.03
N PHE A 139 -29.12 24.64 -12.15
CA PHE A 139 -29.30 25.28 -13.44
C PHE A 139 -30.74 25.68 -13.75
N VAL A 140 -31.73 25.01 -13.16
CA VAL A 140 -33.15 25.22 -13.48
C VAL A 140 -33.90 25.80 -12.27
N ALA A 141 -33.89 25.09 -11.14
CA ALA A 141 -34.66 25.48 -9.96
C ALA A 141 -34.19 26.81 -9.33
N SER A 142 -32.93 27.19 -9.56
CA SER A 142 -32.39 28.49 -9.12
C SER A 142 -33.12 29.69 -9.73
N GLY A 143 -33.73 29.54 -10.92
CA GLY A 143 -34.52 30.61 -11.55
C GLY A 143 -35.75 30.98 -10.72
N LYS A 144 -36.51 29.98 -10.29
CA LYS A 144 -37.66 30.19 -9.40
C LYS A 144 -37.23 30.69 -8.03
N ALA A 145 -36.13 30.16 -7.48
CA ALA A 145 -35.58 30.64 -6.21
C ALA A 145 -35.12 32.10 -6.27
N LEU A 146 -34.49 32.52 -7.37
CA LEU A 146 -34.11 33.90 -7.61
C LEU A 146 -35.35 34.79 -7.70
N SER A 147 -36.37 34.37 -8.45
CA SER A 147 -37.65 35.07 -8.57
C SER A 147 -38.33 35.24 -7.21
N ASP A 148 -38.41 34.19 -6.39
CA ASP A 148 -39.13 34.22 -5.11
C ASP A 148 -38.39 34.96 -3.99
N GLY A 149 -37.08 34.77 -3.89
CA GLY A 149 -36.28 35.28 -2.78
C GLY A 149 -35.41 36.50 -3.12
N GLY A 150 -35.04 36.69 -4.38
CA GLY A 150 -34.04 37.67 -4.78
C GLY A 150 -32.58 37.19 -4.60
N PRO A 151 -31.61 37.95 -5.13
CA PRO A 151 -30.20 37.52 -5.22
C PRO A 151 -29.50 37.44 -3.85
N GLY A 152 -29.90 38.24 -2.87
CA GLY A 152 -29.41 38.15 -1.50
C GLY A 152 -29.90 36.88 -0.81
N SER A 153 -31.20 36.60 -0.90
CA SER A 153 -31.81 35.42 -0.28
C SER A 153 -31.24 34.11 -0.82
N ILE A 154 -31.05 33.99 -2.14
CA ILE A 154 -30.48 32.77 -2.73
C ILE A 154 -29.05 32.54 -2.25
N LEU A 155 -28.23 33.58 -2.15
CA LEU A 155 -26.85 33.47 -1.67
C LEU A 155 -26.81 33.01 -0.19
N PHE A 156 -27.58 33.65 0.69
CA PHE A 156 -27.64 33.29 2.11
C PHE A 156 -28.22 31.88 2.33
N ALA A 157 -29.29 31.53 1.62
CA ALA A 157 -29.90 30.21 1.74
C ALA A 157 -28.93 29.10 1.33
N TYR A 158 -28.22 29.25 0.20
CA TYR A 158 -27.23 28.26 -0.25
C TYR A 158 -26.00 28.20 0.67
N LEU A 159 -25.58 29.31 1.28
CA LEU A 159 -24.51 29.30 2.29
C LEU A 159 -24.92 28.51 3.55
N ILE A 160 -26.12 28.76 4.09
CA ILE A 160 -26.61 28.07 5.29
C ILE A 160 -26.83 26.58 5.02
N VAL A 161 -27.45 26.22 3.89
CA VAL A 161 -27.60 24.81 3.48
C VAL A 161 -26.25 24.16 3.23
N GLY A 162 -25.29 24.90 2.67
CA GLY A 162 -23.89 24.45 2.56
C GLY A 162 -23.32 24.06 3.93
N VAL A 163 -23.40 24.94 4.93
CA VAL A 163 -22.91 24.63 6.29
C VAL A 163 -23.63 23.42 6.89
N MET A 164 -24.94 23.32 6.72
CA MET A 164 -25.74 22.17 7.16
C MET A 164 -25.25 20.87 6.52
N LEU A 165 -24.96 20.90 5.23
CA LEU A 165 -24.57 19.71 4.48
C LEU A 165 -23.12 19.32 4.72
N TYR A 166 -22.21 20.27 4.94
CA TYR A 166 -20.86 19.98 5.42
C TYR A 166 -20.91 19.10 6.66
N CYS A 167 -21.72 19.52 7.64
CA CYS A 167 -21.90 18.80 8.89
C CYS A 167 -22.49 17.40 8.66
N THR A 168 -23.46 17.30 7.76
CA THR A 168 -24.15 16.04 7.44
C THR A 168 -23.23 15.05 6.71
N VAL A 169 -22.50 15.48 5.68
CA VAL A 169 -21.60 14.61 4.90
C VAL A 169 -20.37 14.18 5.73
N GLN A 170 -19.88 15.04 6.63
CA GLN A 170 -18.83 14.66 7.59
C GLN A 170 -19.32 13.55 8.54
N ALA A 171 -20.54 13.68 9.07
CA ALA A 171 -21.16 12.67 9.92
C ALA A 171 -21.42 11.35 9.17
N LEU A 172 -21.97 11.44 7.96
CA LEU A 172 -22.16 10.30 7.06
C LEU A 172 -20.84 9.60 6.76
N GLY A 173 -19.80 10.39 6.54
CA GLY A 173 -18.48 9.90 6.20
C GLY A 173 -17.82 9.08 7.30
N GLU A 174 -17.94 9.51 8.55
CA GLU A 174 -17.48 8.73 9.70
C GLU A 174 -18.25 7.42 9.82
N LEU A 175 -19.59 7.47 9.71
CA LEU A 175 -20.43 6.28 9.72
C LEU A 175 -20.06 5.29 8.60
N ALA A 176 -19.91 5.77 7.36
CA ALA A 176 -19.66 4.94 6.19
C ALA A 176 -18.22 4.40 6.09
N VAL A 177 -17.23 5.09 6.68
CA VAL A 177 -15.86 4.56 6.78
C VAL A 177 -15.77 3.47 7.85
N VAL A 178 -16.48 3.64 8.97
CA VAL A 178 -16.53 2.62 10.03
C VAL A 178 -17.36 1.42 9.58
N PHE A 179 -18.51 1.66 8.94
CA PHE A 179 -19.46 0.65 8.49
C PHE A 179 -19.77 0.84 6.98
N PRO A 180 -18.89 0.37 6.07
CA PRO A 180 -19.13 0.41 4.63
C PRO A 180 -20.13 -0.67 4.20
N VAL A 181 -21.38 -0.55 4.66
CA VAL A 181 -22.47 -1.52 4.45
C VAL A 181 -23.49 -1.04 3.42
N ALA A 182 -24.23 -1.97 2.81
CA ALA A 182 -25.28 -1.64 1.85
C ALA A 182 -26.40 -0.80 2.50
N GLY A 183 -26.94 0.18 1.75
CA GLY A 183 -28.01 1.08 2.21
C GLY A 183 -27.55 2.32 2.99
N SER A 184 -26.32 2.33 3.53
CA SER A 184 -25.72 3.51 4.17
C SER A 184 -26.61 4.12 5.27
N PHE A 185 -27.07 5.38 5.13
CA PHE A 185 -27.87 6.11 6.11
C PHE A 185 -29.20 5.42 6.48
N SER A 186 -29.81 4.62 5.59
CA SER A 186 -31.02 3.86 5.95
C SER A 186 -30.66 2.76 6.95
N ALA A 187 -29.60 2.00 6.66
CA ALA A 187 -29.05 0.99 7.57
C ALA A 187 -28.55 1.62 8.87
N PHE A 188 -27.91 2.80 8.84
CA PHE A 188 -27.49 3.52 10.05
C PHE A 188 -28.67 3.97 10.90
N SER A 189 -29.78 4.36 10.26
CA SER A 189 -31.02 4.72 10.96
C SER A 189 -31.66 3.48 11.63
N THR A 190 -31.70 2.34 10.93
CA THR A 190 -32.14 1.05 11.50
C THR A 190 -31.25 0.63 12.68
N ARG A 191 -29.92 0.77 12.53
CA ARG A 191 -28.90 0.30 13.47
C ARG A 191 -28.79 1.15 14.74
N PHE A 192 -28.85 2.48 14.63
CA PHE A 192 -28.55 3.39 15.74
C PHE A 192 -29.77 4.16 16.27
N LEU A 193 -30.89 4.23 15.54
CA LEU A 193 -32.07 4.98 15.99
C LEU A 193 -33.20 4.05 16.44
N ASP A 194 -33.91 3.47 15.49
CA ASP A 194 -35.06 2.58 15.67
C ASP A 194 -35.31 1.88 14.32
N PRO A 195 -35.59 0.56 14.29
CA PRO A 195 -35.82 -0.14 13.04
C PRO A 195 -37.00 0.39 12.21
N SER A 196 -38.08 0.86 12.85
CA SER A 196 -39.22 1.46 12.14
C SER A 196 -38.89 2.83 11.57
N TRP A 197 -38.04 3.60 12.26
CA TRP A 197 -37.51 4.84 11.71
C TRP A 197 -36.57 4.57 10.53
N GLY A 198 -35.72 3.54 10.63
CA GLY A 198 -34.90 3.05 9.53
C GLY A 198 -35.71 2.63 8.30
N PHE A 199 -36.77 1.86 8.51
CA PHE A 199 -37.76 1.51 7.48
C PHE A 199 -38.35 2.76 6.82
N ALA A 200 -38.83 3.72 7.62
CA ALA A 200 -39.43 4.95 7.11
C ALA A 200 -38.42 5.78 6.31
N MET A 201 -37.20 5.96 6.80
CA MET A 201 -36.15 6.70 6.10
C MET A 201 -35.69 6.01 4.82
N GLY A 202 -35.56 4.68 4.83
CA GLY A 202 -35.19 3.92 3.65
C GLY A 202 -36.26 4.02 2.55
N TRP A 203 -37.54 3.82 2.88
CA TRP A 203 -38.63 3.99 1.90
C TRP A 203 -38.80 5.43 1.45
N ASN A 204 -38.69 6.39 2.36
CA ASN A 204 -38.75 7.81 2.03
C ASN A 204 -37.64 8.20 1.04
N TYR A 205 -36.41 7.72 1.25
CA TYR A 205 -35.30 7.98 0.33
C TYR A 205 -35.44 7.23 -0.99
N ALA A 206 -35.86 5.96 -0.97
CA ALA A 206 -36.11 5.19 -2.18
C ALA A 206 -37.16 5.88 -3.06
N LEU A 207 -38.32 6.24 -2.48
CA LEU A 207 -39.40 6.93 -3.18
C LEU A 207 -38.96 8.29 -3.73
N GLN A 208 -38.15 9.05 -2.98
CA GLN A 208 -37.60 10.31 -3.47
C GLN A 208 -36.91 10.13 -4.82
N TRP A 209 -35.94 9.20 -4.90
CA TRP A 209 -35.16 9.02 -6.12
C TRP A 209 -35.94 8.33 -7.24
N VAL A 210 -36.88 7.46 -6.90
CA VAL A 210 -37.83 6.92 -7.90
C VAL A 210 -38.62 8.05 -8.56
N VAL A 211 -38.96 9.11 -7.83
CA VAL A 211 -39.75 10.22 -8.37
C VAL A 211 -38.91 11.34 -8.98
N VAL A 212 -37.67 11.51 -8.53
CA VAL A 212 -36.74 12.42 -9.22
C VAL A 212 -36.52 11.95 -10.67
N LEU A 213 -36.48 10.64 -10.94
CA LEU A 213 -36.31 10.13 -12.31
C LEU A 213 -37.28 10.72 -13.35
N PRO A 214 -38.61 10.60 -13.21
CA PRO A 214 -39.55 11.19 -14.17
C PRO A 214 -39.49 12.71 -14.19
N LEU A 215 -39.21 13.37 -13.06
CA LEU A 215 -39.03 14.82 -13.01
C LEU A 215 -37.89 15.27 -13.93
N GLU A 216 -36.74 14.58 -13.83
CA GLU A 216 -35.58 14.84 -14.67
C GLU A 216 -35.87 14.52 -16.14
N ILE A 217 -36.49 13.38 -16.45
CA ILE A 217 -36.81 13.04 -17.84
C ILE A 217 -37.74 14.10 -18.48
N ILE A 218 -38.72 14.61 -17.73
CA ILE A 218 -39.60 15.70 -18.20
C ILE A 218 -38.82 17.01 -18.35
N ALA A 219 -37.98 17.38 -17.38
CA ALA A 219 -37.13 18.57 -17.48
C ALA A 219 -36.21 18.50 -18.72
N GLY A 220 -35.71 17.31 -19.04
CA GLY A 220 -34.88 17.06 -20.23
C GLY A 220 -35.69 17.27 -21.51
N ALA A 221 -36.91 16.74 -21.57
CA ALA A 221 -37.79 16.94 -22.72
C ALA A 221 -38.21 18.42 -22.90
N LEU A 222 -38.38 19.16 -21.80
CA LEU A 222 -38.63 20.61 -21.85
C LEU A 222 -37.38 21.39 -22.31
N THR A 223 -36.18 20.94 -21.95
CA THR A 223 -34.92 21.55 -22.39
C THR A 223 -34.75 21.48 -23.91
N ILE A 224 -35.28 20.43 -24.56
CA ILE A 224 -35.28 20.28 -26.03
C ILE A 224 -36.08 21.39 -26.72
N SER A 225 -37.16 21.88 -26.09
CA SER A 225 -38.02 22.92 -26.66
C SER A 225 -37.33 24.27 -26.86
N TYR A 226 -36.13 24.46 -26.30
CA TYR A 226 -35.28 25.62 -26.61
C TYR A 226 -34.87 25.67 -28.08
N TRP A 227 -34.54 24.53 -28.70
CA TRP A 227 -34.10 24.49 -30.10
C TRP A 227 -35.27 24.38 -31.07
N ASP A 228 -36.28 23.58 -30.73
CA ASP A 228 -37.48 23.41 -31.55
C ASP A 228 -38.69 23.09 -30.65
N PRO A 229 -39.64 24.02 -30.49
CA PRO A 229 -40.82 23.84 -29.65
C PRO A 229 -41.85 22.86 -30.24
N ASP A 230 -41.79 22.56 -31.54
CA ASP A 230 -42.76 21.71 -32.24
C ASP A 230 -42.41 20.21 -32.15
N LEU A 231 -41.23 19.88 -31.62
CA LEU A 231 -40.80 18.49 -31.43
C LEU A 231 -41.68 17.72 -30.42
N PRO A 232 -42.06 16.46 -30.74
CA PRO A 232 -42.90 15.65 -29.85
C PRO A 232 -42.13 15.22 -28.60
N LYS A 233 -42.37 15.91 -27.48
CA LYS A 233 -41.79 15.64 -26.16
C LYS A 233 -41.78 14.16 -25.74
N PRO A 234 -42.84 13.35 -25.98
CA PRO A 234 -42.84 11.93 -25.61
C PRO A 234 -41.74 11.08 -26.26
N VAL A 235 -41.25 11.46 -27.45
CA VAL A 235 -40.15 10.77 -28.13
C VAL A 235 -38.87 10.90 -27.31
N PHE A 236 -38.56 12.11 -26.86
CA PHE A 236 -37.37 12.40 -26.07
C PHE A 236 -37.43 11.78 -24.67
N VAL A 237 -38.61 11.78 -24.04
CA VAL A 237 -38.86 11.04 -22.79
C VAL A 237 -38.44 9.58 -22.92
N THR A 238 -38.85 8.92 -24.01
CA THR A 238 -38.52 7.52 -24.30
C THR A 238 -37.02 7.32 -24.53
N ILE A 239 -36.39 8.20 -25.31
CA ILE A 239 -34.94 8.14 -25.60
C ILE A 239 -34.12 8.26 -24.31
N PHE A 240 -34.43 9.26 -23.48
CA PHE A 240 -33.67 9.50 -22.24
C PHE A 240 -33.82 8.34 -21.26
N LEU A 241 -35.02 7.76 -21.14
CA LEU A 241 -35.23 6.58 -20.31
C LEU A 241 -34.41 5.38 -20.80
N ILE A 242 -34.39 5.13 -22.11
CA ILE A 242 -33.58 4.05 -22.71
C ILE A 242 -32.09 4.26 -22.40
N VAL A 243 -31.58 5.47 -22.57
CA VAL A 243 -30.17 5.81 -22.28
C VAL A 243 -29.84 5.52 -20.80
N ILE A 244 -30.67 5.98 -19.87
CA ILE A 244 -30.46 5.79 -18.43
C ILE A 244 -30.47 4.28 -18.07
N VAL A 245 -31.44 3.52 -18.61
CA VAL A 245 -31.52 2.08 -18.38
C VAL A 245 -30.27 1.38 -18.92
N VAL A 246 -29.85 1.70 -20.15
CA VAL A 246 -28.66 1.10 -20.78
C VAL A 246 -27.40 1.35 -19.95
N ILE A 247 -27.18 2.57 -19.45
CA ILE A 247 -26.02 2.90 -18.59
C ILE A 247 -26.00 2.00 -17.35
N ASN A 248 -27.15 1.84 -16.67
CA ASN A 248 -27.25 1.02 -15.46
C ASN A 248 -27.09 -0.49 -15.74
N LEU A 249 -27.42 -0.96 -16.95
CA LEU A 249 -27.22 -2.35 -17.36
C LEU A 249 -25.75 -2.71 -17.59
N PHE A 250 -24.85 -1.75 -17.74
CA PHE A 250 -23.41 -2.02 -17.78
C PHE A 250 -22.80 -2.29 -16.40
N GLY A 251 -23.56 -2.12 -15.31
CA GLY A 251 -23.10 -2.35 -13.94
C GLY A 251 -22.42 -1.14 -13.32
N VAL A 252 -21.91 -1.29 -12.09
CA VAL A 252 -21.42 -0.15 -11.29
C VAL A 252 -20.21 0.55 -11.92
N LYS A 253 -19.35 -0.18 -12.63
CA LYS A 253 -18.23 0.39 -13.39
C LYS A 253 -18.72 1.25 -14.57
N GLY A 254 -19.70 0.76 -15.34
CA GLY A 254 -20.29 1.52 -16.45
C GLY A 254 -20.99 2.79 -15.98
N TYR A 255 -21.77 2.69 -14.89
CA TYR A 255 -22.35 3.86 -14.21
C TYR A 255 -21.26 4.85 -13.76
N GLY A 256 -20.20 4.36 -13.12
CA GLY A 256 -19.11 5.19 -12.61
C GLY A 256 -18.34 5.94 -13.70
N GLU A 257 -18.11 5.33 -14.87
CA GLU A 257 -17.48 6.01 -16.01
C GLU A 257 -18.44 7.02 -16.68
N ALA A 258 -19.72 6.69 -16.81
CA ALA A 258 -20.72 7.63 -17.34
C ALA A 258 -20.83 8.89 -16.48
N GLU A 259 -20.94 8.74 -15.15
CA GLU A 259 -20.98 9.87 -14.23
C GLU A 259 -19.66 10.64 -14.19
N PHE A 260 -18.52 9.98 -14.41
CA PHE A 260 -17.23 10.67 -14.52
C PHE A 260 -17.22 11.63 -15.72
N VAL A 261 -17.71 11.20 -16.89
CA VAL A 261 -17.83 12.04 -18.08
C VAL A 261 -18.84 13.17 -17.87
N PHE A 262 -20.03 12.86 -17.34
CA PHE A 262 -21.05 13.88 -17.06
C PHE A 262 -20.55 14.95 -16.08
N ALA A 263 -19.86 14.56 -15.01
CA ALA A 263 -19.29 15.50 -14.06
C ALA A 263 -18.28 16.47 -14.70
N ILE A 264 -17.41 15.98 -15.59
CA ILE A 264 -16.43 16.82 -16.28
C ILE A 264 -17.11 17.90 -17.12
N VAL A 265 -18.13 17.52 -17.90
CA VAL A 265 -18.92 18.47 -18.72
C VAL A 265 -19.55 19.55 -17.83
N LYS A 266 -20.20 19.13 -16.73
CA LYS A 266 -20.86 20.05 -15.79
C LYS A 266 -19.89 21.01 -15.12
N VAL A 267 -18.79 20.50 -14.56
CA VAL A 267 -17.80 21.32 -13.85
C VAL A 267 -17.15 22.32 -14.82
N THR A 268 -16.81 21.88 -16.03
CA THR A 268 -16.24 22.74 -17.06
C THR A 268 -17.20 23.87 -17.43
N ALA A 269 -18.48 23.56 -17.59
CA ALA A 269 -19.50 24.57 -17.90
C ALA A 269 -19.72 25.57 -16.75
N VAL A 270 -19.73 25.12 -15.49
CA VAL A 270 -19.84 26.04 -14.34
C VAL A 270 -18.63 26.96 -14.25
N VAL A 271 -17.41 26.43 -14.41
CA VAL A 271 -16.19 27.24 -14.42
C VAL A 271 -16.20 28.22 -15.59
N GLY A 272 -16.59 27.78 -16.78
CA GLY A 272 -16.74 28.64 -17.96
C GLY A 272 -17.77 29.75 -17.74
N PHE A 273 -18.91 29.44 -17.13
CA PHE A 273 -19.92 30.43 -16.76
C PHE A 273 -19.41 31.41 -15.70
N ILE A 274 -18.63 30.96 -14.72
CA ILE A 274 -18.05 31.87 -13.71
C ILE A 274 -17.13 32.89 -14.38
N LEU A 275 -16.23 32.44 -15.25
CA LEU A 275 -15.32 33.33 -15.99
C LEU A 275 -16.09 34.29 -16.89
N LEU A 276 -17.03 33.75 -17.68
CA LEU A 276 -17.87 34.55 -18.57
C LEU A 276 -18.73 35.55 -17.80
N GLY A 277 -19.32 35.15 -16.67
CA GLY A 277 -20.18 35.99 -15.86
C GLY A 277 -19.42 37.16 -15.23
N ILE A 278 -18.16 36.96 -14.82
CA ILE A 278 -17.28 38.05 -14.39
C ILE A 278 -17.03 39.02 -15.56
N VAL A 279 -16.73 38.49 -16.75
CA VAL A 279 -16.50 39.31 -17.95
C VAL A 279 -17.76 40.11 -18.32
N ILE A 280 -18.95 39.51 -18.30
CA ILE A 280 -20.22 40.19 -18.59
C ILE A 280 -20.50 41.26 -17.53
N ASN A 281 -20.28 40.97 -16.25
CA ASN A 281 -20.57 41.93 -15.18
C ASN A 281 -19.66 43.17 -15.26
N ILE A 282 -18.37 42.96 -15.59
CA ILE A 282 -17.38 44.03 -15.74
C ILE A 282 -17.55 44.77 -17.07
N GLY A 283 -17.67 44.05 -18.18
CA GLY A 283 -17.70 44.58 -19.54
C GLY A 283 -19.04 45.15 -19.98
N GLY A 284 -20.15 44.68 -19.41
CA GLY A 284 -21.49 45.07 -19.79
C GLY A 284 -22.13 44.20 -20.87
N THR A 285 -23.33 44.60 -21.28
CA THR A 285 -24.08 44.05 -22.41
C THR A 285 -23.92 44.97 -23.64
N PRO A 286 -24.32 44.56 -24.85
CA PRO A 286 -24.28 45.44 -26.03
C PRO A 286 -25.04 46.77 -25.85
N THR A 287 -26.00 46.83 -24.92
CA THR A 287 -26.84 48.00 -24.64
C THR A 287 -26.45 48.77 -23.39
N GLU A 288 -25.71 48.17 -22.46
CA GLU A 288 -25.39 48.75 -21.15
C GLU A 288 -23.93 48.46 -20.78
N GLY A 289 -23.20 49.43 -20.23
CA GLY A 289 -21.81 49.23 -19.75
C GLY A 289 -21.73 48.41 -18.45
N TYR A 290 -20.75 48.71 -17.59
CA TYR A 290 -20.54 48.04 -16.30
C TYR A 290 -21.85 47.82 -15.52
N ILE A 291 -22.21 46.55 -15.29
CA ILE A 291 -23.47 46.18 -14.62
C ILE A 291 -23.31 46.29 -13.10
N GLY A 292 -22.16 45.82 -12.57
CA GLY A 292 -21.86 45.82 -11.14
C GLY A 292 -22.96 45.19 -10.31
N GLY A 293 -23.36 45.87 -9.22
CA GLY A 293 -24.43 45.44 -8.32
C GLY A 293 -25.83 45.99 -8.67
N LYS A 294 -26.07 46.48 -9.90
CA LYS A 294 -27.33 47.18 -10.27
C LYS A 294 -28.59 46.44 -9.80
N TYR A 295 -28.70 45.14 -10.09
CA TYR A 295 -29.87 44.34 -9.76
C TYR A 295 -30.03 44.03 -8.26
N TRP A 296 -28.97 44.20 -7.46
CA TRP A 296 -29.04 44.10 -6.00
C TRP A 296 -29.64 45.36 -5.35
N TYR A 297 -29.64 46.49 -6.04
CA TYR A 297 -30.26 47.73 -5.57
C TYR A 297 -31.63 47.99 -6.21
N ASN A 298 -31.78 47.67 -7.50
CA ASN A 298 -33.02 47.84 -8.23
C ASN A 298 -33.30 46.61 -9.10
N PRO A 299 -34.30 45.77 -8.78
CA PRO A 299 -35.39 46.02 -7.83
C PRO A 299 -35.07 45.71 -6.35
N GLY A 300 -33.90 45.16 -6.04
CA GLY A 300 -33.40 44.97 -4.66
C GLY A 300 -32.75 43.59 -4.42
N ALA A 301 -32.19 43.37 -3.24
CA ALA A 301 -31.52 42.11 -2.93
C ALA A 301 -32.47 41.02 -2.39
N PHE A 302 -33.57 41.40 -1.73
CA PHE A 302 -34.45 40.49 -1.00
C PHE A 302 -35.89 40.63 -1.46
N ASN A 303 -36.31 39.79 -2.41
CA ASN A 303 -37.72 39.69 -2.76
C ASN A 303 -38.48 38.93 -1.66
N ASN A 304 -39.69 39.37 -1.32
CA ASN A 304 -40.51 38.80 -0.23
C ASN A 304 -39.85 38.75 1.17
N GLY A 305 -38.77 39.50 1.40
CA GLY A 305 -38.06 39.59 2.68
C GLY A 305 -37.61 38.22 3.23
N PHE A 306 -37.66 38.06 4.56
CA PHE A 306 -37.24 36.82 5.22
C PHE A 306 -38.04 35.59 4.77
N LYS A 307 -39.33 35.77 4.46
CA LYS A 307 -40.20 34.69 3.98
C LYS A 307 -39.80 34.21 2.59
N GLY A 308 -39.35 35.13 1.73
CA GLY A 308 -38.73 34.81 0.45
C GLY A 308 -37.43 34.01 0.62
N MET A 309 -36.59 34.35 1.61
CA MET A 309 -35.44 33.52 1.93
C MET A 309 -35.83 32.13 2.44
N CYS A 310 -36.88 32.03 3.26
CA CYS A 310 -37.40 30.75 3.75
C CYS A 310 -37.86 29.82 2.62
N SER A 311 -38.47 30.35 1.55
CA SER A 311 -38.90 29.53 0.42
C SER A 311 -37.74 28.97 -0.41
N VAL A 312 -36.56 29.60 -0.35
CA VAL A 312 -35.38 29.17 -1.10
C VAL A 312 -34.65 28.00 -0.42
N PHE A 313 -34.79 27.79 0.90
CA PHE A 313 -34.06 26.73 1.61
C PHE A 313 -34.31 25.33 1.06
N VAL A 314 -35.55 25.00 0.67
CA VAL A 314 -35.86 23.68 0.10
C VAL A 314 -35.28 23.54 -1.31
N THR A 315 -35.28 24.60 -2.12
CA THR A 315 -34.62 24.58 -3.43
C THR A 315 -33.11 24.43 -3.29
N ALA A 316 -32.50 25.12 -2.32
CA ALA A 316 -31.09 24.95 -1.99
C ALA A 316 -30.81 23.52 -1.52
N ALA A 317 -31.63 22.95 -0.63
CA ALA A 317 -31.52 21.57 -0.20
C ALA A 317 -31.65 20.59 -1.37
N PHE A 318 -32.60 20.81 -2.28
CA PHE A 318 -32.76 20.01 -3.49
C PHE A 318 -31.52 20.08 -4.39
N ALA A 319 -30.93 21.27 -4.59
CA ALA A 319 -29.71 21.42 -5.39
C ALA A 319 -28.48 20.72 -4.80
N PHE A 320 -28.47 20.53 -3.49
CA PHE A 320 -27.41 19.87 -2.75
C PHE A 320 -27.68 18.38 -2.51
N ALA A 321 -28.88 17.88 -2.84
CA ALA A 321 -29.20 16.47 -2.83
C ALA A 321 -28.31 15.73 -3.84
N GLY A 322 -27.89 14.50 -3.50
CA GLY A 322 -26.95 13.73 -4.30
C GLY A 322 -25.52 13.69 -3.72
N THR A 323 -25.14 14.66 -2.88
CA THR A 323 -23.84 14.58 -2.16
C THR A 323 -23.76 13.37 -1.24
N GLU A 324 -24.89 12.96 -0.65
CA GLU A 324 -25.00 11.79 0.22
C GLU A 324 -24.86 10.45 -0.52
N LEU A 325 -24.93 10.42 -1.86
CA LEU A 325 -24.71 9.20 -2.66
C LEU A 325 -23.32 8.61 -2.43
N VAL A 326 -22.35 9.42 -1.98
CA VAL A 326 -21.03 8.96 -1.53
C VAL A 326 -21.12 7.89 -0.44
N GLY A 327 -22.15 7.95 0.41
CA GLY A 327 -22.42 6.99 1.46
C GLY A 327 -22.94 5.66 0.92
N LEU A 328 -23.81 5.68 -0.10
CA LEU A 328 -24.32 4.47 -0.76
C LEU A 328 -23.22 3.78 -1.57
N ALA A 329 -22.42 4.57 -2.30
CA ALA A 329 -21.29 4.07 -3.08
C ALA A 329 -20.17 3.46 -2.20
N ALA A 330 -20.18 3.70 -0.89
CA ALA A 330 -19.18 3.17 0.05
C ALA A 330 -19.13 1.64 0.06
N ALA A 331 -20.29 0.99 -0.05
CA ALA A 331 -20.40 -0.47 -0.07
C ALA A 331 -19.79 -1.10 -1.33
N GLU A 332 -19.81 -0.35 -2.45
CA GLU A 332 -19.26 -0.73 -3.77
C GLU A 332 -17.83 -0.17 -4.00
N THR A 333 -17.19 0.40 -2.97
CA THR A 333 -15.85 1.00 -3.07
C THR A 333 -14.75 0.03 -2.65
N ALA A 334 -13.71 -0.11 -3.48
CA ALA A 334 -12.59 -1.02 -3.20
C ALA A 334 -11.83 -0.69 -1.89
N ASN A 335 -11.52 0.60 -1.66
CA ASN A 335 -10.80 1.06 -0.47
C ASN A 335 -11.48 2.31 0.16
N PRO A 336 -12.54 2.12 0.97
CA PRO A 336 -13.29 3.21 1.55
C PRO A 336 -12.46 4.00 2.56
N ARG A 337 -11.54 3.37 3.30
CA ARG A 337 -10.69 4.05 4.30
C ARG A 337 -9.94 5.26 3.74
N LYS A 338 -9.43 5.14 2.51
CA LYS A 338 -8.68 6.22 1.85
C LYS A 338 -9.56 7.08 0.95
N SER A 339 -10.46 6.44 0.20
CA SER A 339 -11.22 7.10 -0.86
C SER A 339 -12.36 7.96 -0.34
N LEU A 340 -13.11 7.47 0.67
CA LEU A 340 -14.22 8.22 1.25
C LEU A 340 -13.75 9.52 1.92
N PRO A 341 -12.77 9.52 2.85
CA PRO A 341 -12.34 10.75 3.51
C PRO A 341 -11.89 11.83 2.55
N THR A 342 -11.20 11.43 1.48
CA THR A 342 -10.74 12.35 0.43
C THR A 342 -11.94 12.93 -0.33
N ALA A 343 -12.92 12.10 -0.70
CA ALA A 343 -14.14 12.55 -1.36
C ALA A 343 -14.97 13.49 -0.47
N ILE A 344 -15.23 13.11 0.79
CA ILE A 344 -15.98 13.91 1.77
C ILE A 344 -15.38 15.31 1.93
N LYS A 345 -14.05 15.40 2.04
CA LYS A 345 -13.36 16.69 2.22
C LYS A 345 -13.38 17.55 0.95
N GLN A 346 -13.16 16.97 -0.23
CA GLN A 346 -12.99 17.74 -1.46
C GLN A 346 -14.32 18.09 -2.14
N VAL A 347 -15.27 17.15 -2.19
CA VAL A 347 -16.51 17.30 -2.94
C VAL A 347 -17.38 18.42 -2.38
N PHE A 348 -17.55 18.47 -1.06
CA PHE A 348 -18.39 19.47 -0.41
C PHE A 348 -17.95 20.91 -0.71
N TRP A 349 -16.65 21.21 -0.54
CA TRP A 349 -16.11 22.56 -0.76
C TRP A 349 -16.20 22.97 -2.23
N ARG A 350 -16.02 22.03 -3.16
CA ARG A 350 -16.15 22.29 -4.60
C ARG A 350 -17.58 22.66 -4.97
N ILE A 351 -18.57 21.85 -4.56
CA ILE A 351 -19.98 22.11 -4.88
C ILE A 351 -20.43 23.43 -4.25
N THR A 352 -20.14 23.65 -2.97
CA THR A 352 -20.53 24.88 -2.27
C THR A 352 -19.91 26.11 -2.91
N LEU A 353 -18.62 26.07 -3.25
CA LEU A 353 -17.94 27.17 -3.94
C LEU A 353 -18.56 27.44 -5.30
N PHE A 354 -18.77 26.39 -6.10
CA PHE A 354 -19.38 26.53 -7.43
C PHE A 354 -20.79 27.10 -7.35
N TYR A 355 -21.61 26.68 -6.38
CA TYR A 355 -22.97 27.20 -6.21
C TYR A 355 -22.95 28.66 -5.76
N VAL A 356 -22.20 28.99 -4.71
CA VAL A 356 -22.15 30.34 -4.15
C VAL A 356 -21.63 31.33 -5.19
N VAL A 357 -20.54 31.02 -5.89
CA VAL A 357 -19.94 31.92 -6.88
C VAL A 357 -20.83 32.06 -8.12
N SER A 358 -21.34 30.94 -8.67
CA SER A 358 -22.19 31.01 -9.85
C SER A 358 -23.52 31.70 -9.58
N LEU A 359 -24.15 31.46 -8.42
CA LEU A 359 -25.41 32.11 -8.05
C LEU A 359 -25.23 33.57 -7.68
N ALA A 360 -24.09 33.96 -7.10
CA ALA A 360 -23.75 35.37 -6.91
C ALA A 360 -23.68 36.09 -8.27
N LEU A 361 -23.01 35.49 -9.26
CA LEU A 361 -22.95 36.04 -10.62
C LEU A 361 -24.31 36.08 -11.30
N VAL A 362 -25.12 35.02 -11.20
CA VAL A 362 -26.51 35.02 -11.68
C VAL A 362 -27.28 36.18 -11.06
N GLY A 363 -27.18 36.39 -9.75
CA GLY A 363 -27.86 37.49 -9.06
C GLY A 363 -27.36 38.88 -9.43
N LEU A 364 -26.13 39.00 -9.96
CA LEU A 364 -25.59 40.24 -10.50
C LEU A 364 -25.99 40.48 -11.96
N LEU A 365 -26.31 39.44 -12.71
CA LEU A 365 -26.55 39.49 -14.15
C LEU A 365 -28.03 39.40 -14.55
N VAL A 366 -28.87 38.80 -13.70
CA VAL A 366 -30.29 38.58 -13.99
C VAL A 366 -31.15 39.21 -12.89
N PRO A 367 -31.99 40.20 -13.21
CA PRO A 367 -32.93 40.75 -12.23
C PRO A 367 -33.99 39.71 -11.86
N TYR A 368 -34.36 39.62 -10.58
CA TYR A 368 -35.38 38.67 -10.14
C TYR A 368 -36.78 38.93 -10.74
N THR A 369 -37.01 40.11 -11.32
CA THR A 369 -38.24 40.49 -12.04
C THR A 369 -38.22 40.14 -13.53
N GLU A 370 -37.18 39.45 -14.02
CA GLU A 370 -37.11 39.01 -15.42
C GLU A 370 -38.37 38.22 -15.80
N PRO A 371 -39.14 38.62 -16.83
CA PRO A 371 -40.42 38.01 -17.17
C PRO A 371 -40.35 36.51 -17.42
N ARG A 372 -39.23 36.03 -17.97
CA ARG A 372 -38.98 34.60 -18.21
C ARG A 372 -38.86 33.80 -16.90
N LEU A 373 -38.34 34.40 -15.83
CA LEU A 373 -38.30 33.78 -14.50
C LEU A 373 -39.68 33.78 -13.83
N LEU A 374 -40.52 34.79 -14.10
CA LEU A 374 -41.89 34.91 -13.56
C LEU A 374 -42.85 33.90 -14.19
N GLY A 375 -42.62 33.51 -15.44
CA GLY A 375 -43.42 32.52 -16.17
C GLY A 375 -43.21 31.06 -15.72
N ALA A 376 -42.12 30.77 -15.00
CA ALA A 376 -41.78 29.42 -14.56
C ALA A 376 -42.79 28.93 -13.49
N THR A 377 -43.76 28.12 -13.92
CA THR A 377 -44.80 27.57 -13.02
C THR A 377 -44.32 26.41 -12.16
N ASN A 378 -43.23 25.74 -12.56
CA ASN A 378 -42.67 24.60 -11.84
C ASN A 378 -41.12 24.62 -11.86
N VAL A 379 -40.51 23.91 -10.91
CA VAL A 379 -39.03 23.83 -10.77
C VAL A 379 -38.35 23.01 -11.88
N ALA A 380 -39.12 22.38 -12.76
CA ALA A 380 -38.63 21.57 -13.88
C ALA A 380 -38.61 22.34 -15.21
N ASP A 381 -39.10 23.59 -15.23
CA ASP A 381 -39.19 24.41 -16.43
C ASP A 381 -37.81 24.95 -16.83
N ALA A 382 -37.06 24.11 -17.55
CA ALA A 382 -35.71 24.43 -18.03
C ALA A 382 -35.66 25.61 -19.01
N SER A 383 -36.80 25.99 -19.62
CA SER A 383 -36.87 27.13 -20.54
C SER A 383 -36.52 28.47 -19.87
N ALA A 384 -36.61 28.54 -18.54
CA ALA A 384 -36.32 29.71 -17.72
C ALA A 384 -34.99 29.58 -16.93
N SER A 385 -34.00 28.85 -17.45
CA SER A 385 -32.69 28.76 -16.76
C SER A 385 -32.03 30.14 -16.65
N PRO A 386 -31.71 30.62 -15.43
CA PRO A 386 -31.09 31.92 -15.25
C PRO A 386 -29.67 31.97 -15.84
N PHE A 387 -29.01 30.82 -16.03
CA PHE A 387 -27.70 30.74 -16.67
C PHE A 387 -27.78 31.02 -18.17
N VAL A 388 -28.79 30.47 -18.84
CA VAL A 388 -29.04 30.73 -20.26
C VAL A 388 -29.44 32.20 -20.46
N ILE A 389 -30.37 32.69 -19.62
CA ILE A 389 -30.81 34.09 -19.61
C ILE A 389 -29.63 35.06 -19.45
N ALA A 390 -28.73 34.81 -18.49
CA ALA A 390 -27.57 35.67 -18.26
C ALA A 390 -26.65 35.77 -19.48
N ILE A 391 -26.45 34.67 -20.21
CA ILE A 391 -25.61 34.64 -21.41
C ILE A 391 -26.30 35.32 -22.59
N GLU A 392 -27.60 35.09 -22.78
CA GLU A 392 -28.38 35.74 -23.86
C GLU A 392 -28.46 37.25 -23.68
N SER A 393 -28.64 37.73 -22.44
CA SER A 393 -28.65 39.16 -22.14
C SER A 393 -27.34 39.85 -22.47
N ALA A 394 -26.21 39.11 -22.54
CA ALA A 394 -24.93 39.63 -22.99
C ALA A 394 -24.77 39.69 -24.52
N GLY A 395 -25.79 39.28 -25.29
CA GLY A 395 -25.78 39.30 -26.75
C GLY A 395 -24.99 38.16 -27.40
N ALA A 396 -24.56 37.15 -26.63
CA ALA A 396 -23.89 35.98 -27.19
C ALA A 396 -24.90 35.05 -27.89
N THR A 397 -24.62 34.66 -29.13
CA THR A 397 -25.58 33.87 -29.95
C THR A 397 -25.40 32.36 -29.83
N ILE A 398 -24.17 31.86 -29.66
CA ILE A 398 -23.87 30.42 -29.65
C ILE A 398 -23.81 29.86 -28.22
N LEU A 399 -23.24 30.62 -27.28
CA LEU A 399 -23.01 30.18 -25.91
C LEU A 399 -24.30 29.78 -25.16
N PRO A 400 -25.47 30.44 -25.34
CA PRO A 400 -26.72 29.99 -24.75
C PRO A 400 -27.10 28.56 -25.16
N SER A 401 -26.91 28.21 -26.44
CA SER A 401 -27.17 26.87 -26.97
C SER A 401 -26.26 25.82 -26.34
N ILE A 402 -24.97 26.15 -26.14
CA ILE A 402 -24.01 25.27 -25.45
C ILE A 402 -24.44 25.06 -23.99
N MET A 403 -24.81 26.15 -23.30
CA MET A 403 -25.27 26.07 -21.92
C MET A 403 -26.54 25.23 -21.80
N ASN A 404 -27.49 25.39 -22.73
CA ASN A 404 -28.70 24.56 -22.77
C ASN A 404 -28.40 23.08 -23.05
N GLY A 405 -27.40 22.78 -23.90
CA GLY A 405 -26.87 21.43 -24.10
C GLY A 405 -26.28 20.83 -22.81
N VAL A 406 -25.54 21.62 -22.05
CA VAL A 406 -25.02 21.20 -20.73
C VAL A 406 -26.16 20.93 -19.76
N ILE A 407 -27.21 21.75 -19.74
CA ILE A 407 -28.39 21.53 -18.89
C ILE A 407 -29.04 20.18 -19.23
N LEU A 408 -29.20 19.87 -20.53
CA LEU A 408 -29.75 18.58 -20.97
C LEU A 408 -28.92 17.40 -20.47
N VAL A 409 -27.59 17.45 -20.65
CA VAL A 409 -26.67 16.42 -20.13
C VAL A 409 -26.76 16.32 -18.61
N SER A 410 -26.92 17.46 -17.94
CA SER A 410 -26.99 17.52 -16.48
C SER A 410 -28.23 16.84 -15.93
N VAL A 411 -29.38 17.09 -16.56
CA VAL A 411 -30.67 16.50 -16.23
C VAL A 411 -30.64 14.97 -16.42
N ILE A 412 -30.11 14.48 -17.55
CA ILE A 412 -29.98 13.04 -17.81
C ILE A 412 -29.10 12.37 -16.74
N SER A 413 -28.02 13.04 -16.34
CA SER A 413 -27.12 12.55 -15.30
C SER A 413 -27.75 12.52 -13.90
N VAL A 414 -28.57 13.51 -13.52
CA VAL A 414 -29.34 13.44 -12.26
C VAL A 414 -30.36 12.30 -12.32
N GLY A 415 -31.01 12.09 -13.47
CA GLY A 415 -31.87 10.92 -13.70
C GLY A 415 -31.12 9.58 -13.62
N ASN A 416 -29.88 9.52 -14.10
CA ASN A 416 -29.05 8.33 -13.94
C ASN A 416 -28.67 8.08 -12.47
N SER A 417 -28.33 9.14 -11.75
CA SER A 417 -28.06 9.11 -10.30
C SER A 417 -29.28 8.72 -9.47
N SER A 418 -30.49 9.04 -9.93
CA SER A 418 -31.73 8.67 -9.26
C SER A 418 -32.06 7.17 -9.37
N VAL A 419 -31.70 6.52 -10.49
CA VAL A 419 -31.75 5.06 -10.61
C VAL A 419 -30.74 4.41 -9.67
N PHE A 420 -29.51 4.94 -9.61
CA PHE A 420 -28.50 4.44 -8.68
C PHE A 420 -28.95 4.57 -7.20
N GLY A 421 -29.43 5.75 -6.81
CA GLY A 421 -29.89 6.04 -5.45
C GLY A 421 -31.08 5.17 -5.01
N SER A 422 -32.07 4.98 -5.88
CA SER A 422 -33.26 4.18 -5.56
C SER A 422 -32.98 2.68 -5.57
N SER A 423 -32.29 2.16 -6.58
CA SER A 423 -32.12 0.71 -6.75
C SER A 423 -31.29 0.09 -5.62
N ARG A 424 -30.20 0.74 -5.20
CA ARG A 424 -29.35 0.26 -4.09
C ARG A 424 -30.05 0.38 -2.74
N THR A 425 -30.86 1.42 -2.56
CA THR A 425 -31.66 1.57 -1.32
C THR A 425 -32.72 0.48 -1.24
N LEU A 426 -33.43 0.17 -2.33
CA LEU A 426 -34.42 -0.90 -2.38
C LEU A 426 -33.80 -2.29 -2.16
N ALA A 427 -32.64 -2.56 -2.76
CA ALA A 427 -31.91 -3.81 -2.53
C ALA A 427 -31.50 -3.96 -1.06
N ALA A 428 -30.95 -2.91 -0.46
CA ALA A 428 -30.57 -2.91 0.95
C ALA A 428 -31.77 -3.03 1.90
N LEU A 429 -32.92 -2.41 1.58
CA LEU A 429 -34.16 -2.60 2.32
C LEU A 429 -34.63 -4.06 2.27
N ALA A 430 -34.53 -4.71 1.12
CA ALA A 430 -34.91 -6.11 0.98
C ALA A 430 -33.94 -7.06 1.70
N GLU A 431 -32.63 -6.79 1.69
CA GLU A 431 -31.64 -7.51 2.50
C GLU A 431 -31.96 -7.40 4.01
N GLN A 432 -32.42 -6.22 4.46
CA GLN A 432 -32.87 -5.96 5.83
C GLN A 432 -34.26 -6.53 6.15
N GLY A 433 -34.95 -7.18 5.20
CA GLY A 433 -36.33 -7.65 5.39
C GLY A 433 -37.38 -6.53 5.48
N GLN A 434 -37.02 -5.32 5.09
CA GLN A 434 -37.85 -4.11 5.10
C GLN A 434 -38.50 -3.82 3.74
N ALA A 435 -38.20 -4.61 2.70
CA ALA A 435 -38.87 -4.60 1.41
C ALA A 435 -39.06 -6.04 0.89
N PRO A 436 -39.93 -6.30 -0.10
CA PRO A 436 -40.10 -7.62 -0.70
C PRO A 436 -38.76 -8.22 -1.15
N SER A 437 -38.54 -9.50 -0.81
CA SER A 437 -37.27 -10.20 -1.06
C SER A 437 -36.86 -10.26 -2.53
N ILE A 438 -37.80 -10.05 -3.46
CA ILE A 438 -37.52 -9.94 -4.89
C ILE A 438 -36.54 -8.80 -5.22
N PHE A 439 -36.54 -7.71 -4.43
CA PHE A 439 -35.61 -6.60 -4.62
C PHE A 439 -34.19 -6.90 -4.13
N ALA A 440 -33.99 -7.93 -3.31
CA ALA A 440 -32.67 -8.39 -2.88
C ALA A 440 -31.94 -9.20 -3.97
N TYR A 441 -32.55 -9.34 -5.15
CA TYR A 441 -31.90 -9.97 -6.30
C TYR A 441 -30.72 -9.11 -6.77
N VAL A 442 -29.52 -9.71 -6.72
CA VAL A 442 -28.30 -9.14 -7.28
C VAL A 442 -27.73 -10.17 -8.27
N ASP A 443 -27.42 -9.73 -9.49
CA ASP A 443 -26.80 -10.57 -10.51
C ASP A 443 -25.29 -10.78 -10.24
N ARG A 444 -24.65 -11.67 -11.00
CA ARG A 444 -23.21 -11.99 -10.90
C ARG A 444 -22.26 -10.83 -11.19
N ARG A 445 -22.77 -9.68 -11.63
CA ARG A 445 -22.00 -8.44 -11.82
C ARG A 445 -22.32 -7.41 -10.73
N GLY A 446 -22.98 -7.82 -9.65
CA GLY A 446 -23.35 -6.96 -8.54
C GLY A 446 -24.54 -6.03 -8.84
N ARG A 447 -25.35 -6.30 -9.87
CA ARG A 447 -26.42 -5.38 -10.30
C ARG A 447 -27.77 -5.75 -9.67
N PRO A 448 -28.46 -4.81 -8.99
CA PRO A 448 -29.78 -5.06 -8.43
C PRO A 448 -30.88 -4.89 -9.50
N LEU A 449 -30.96 -5.81 -10.47
CA LEU A 449 -31.77 -5.66 -11.69
C LEU A 449 -33.27 -5.44 -11.42
N VAL A 450 -33.86 -6.18 -10.48
CA VAL A 450 -35.29 -6.03 -10.15
C VAL A 450 -35.55 -4.65 -9.58
N ALA A 451 -34.66 -4.14 -8.72
CA ALA A 451 -34.77 -2.81 -8.17
C ALA A 451 -34.58 -1.72 -9.23
N ILE A 452 -33.67 -1.92 -10.20
CA ILE A 452 -33.50 -1.02 -11.36
C ILE A 452 -34.77 -0.96 -12.21
N LEU A 453 -35.37 -2.11 -12.52
CA LEU A 453 -36.61 -2.20 -13.31
C LEU A 453 -37.78 -1.50 -12.59
N ALA A 454 -37.95 -1.76 -11.29
CA ALA A 454 -39.00 -1.12 -10.51
C ALA A 454 -38.79 0.39 -10.37
N ALA A 455 -37.56 0.84 -10.13
CA ALA A 455 -37.22 2.26 -10.10
C ALA A 455 -37.52 2.96 -11.44
N SER A 456 -37.34 2.25 -12.56
CA SER A 456 -37.61 2.78 -13.90
C SER A 456 -39.09 2.74 -14.29
N SER A 457 -39.93 1.98 -13.57
CA SER A 457 -41.34 1.72 -13.94
C SER A 457 -42.35 2.58 -13.17
N VAL A 458 -41.95 3.18 -12.05
CA VAL A 458 -42.86 3.86 -11.11
C VAL A 458 -42.50 5.34 -11.05
N GLY A 459 -43.50 6.22 -11.13
CA GLY A 459 -43.32 7.65 -10.90
C GLY A 459 -44.58 8.26 -10.30
N LEU A 460 -44.50 8.73 -9.04
CA LEU A 460 -45.38 9.73 -8.41
C LEU A 460 -44.89 10.07 -6.97
N LEU A 461 -44.72 11.38 -6.69
CA LEU A 461 -44.53 12.09 -5.38
C LEU A 461 -43.08 12.33 -4.83
N ALA A 462 -42.58 13.58 -4.84
CA ALA A 462 -41.32 13.97 -4.17
C ALA A 462 -41.23 15.47 -3.80
N GLY A 463 -40.32 15.78 -2.86
CA GLY A 463 -39.81 17.13 -2.60
C GLY A 463 -39.08 17.28 -1.25
N LEU A 464 -39.61 16.71 -0.17
CA LEU A 464 -39.12 16.96 1.22
C LEU A 464 -38.24 15.84 1.82
N SER A 465 -38.07 14.73 1.11
CA SER A 465 -37.51 13.49 1.66
C SER A 465 -36.04 13.60 2.12
N THR A 466 -35.22 14.38 1.41
CA THR A 466 -33.76 14.43 1.66
C THR A 466 -33.40 15.05 3.01
N VAL A 467 -34.15 16.08 3.43
CA VAL A 467 -33.91 16.80 4.70
C VAL A 467 -34.16 15.88 5.91
N PHE A 468 -35.14 14.98 5.83
CA PHE A 468 -35.34 13.94 6.86
C PHE A 468 -34.16 12.96 6.92
N THR A 469 -33.66 12.53 5.78
CA THR A 469 -32.51 11.62 5.69
C THR A 469 -31.24 12.23 6.28
N TRP A 470 -30.98 13.51 5.99
CA TRP A 470 -29.85 14.25 6.53
C TRP A 470 -29.96 14.47 8.05
N ALA A 471 -31.15 14.84 8.54
CA ALA A 471 -31.41 14.94 9.98
C ALA A 471 -31.19 13.59 10.69
N SER A 472 -31.70 12.50 10.10
CA SER A 472 -31.54 11.13 10.61
C SER A 472 -30.07 10.71 10.66
N THR A 473 -29.29 11.04 9.63
CA THR A 473 -27.86 10.75 9.57
C THR A 473 -27.09 11.48 10.68
N CYS A 474 -27.41 12.76 10.91
CA CYS A 474 -26.82 13.52 12.01
C CYS A 474 -27.14 12.89 13.38
N LEU A 475 -28.39 12.48 13.61
CA LEU A 475 -28.80 11.77 14.83
C LEU A 475 -28.07 10.43 14.98
N ALA A 476 -27.98 9.64 13.92
CA ALA A 476 -27.29 8.34 13.92
C ALA A 476 -25.82 8.50 14.32
N HIS A 477 -25.13 9.53 13.80
CA HIS A 477 -23.74 9.83 14.17
C HIS A 477 -23.60 10.27 15.64
N ILE A 478 -24.51 11.13 16.14
CA ILE A 478 -24.52 11.52 17.57
C ILE A 478 -24.67 10.26 18.44
N ARG A 479 -25.52 9.32 18.05
CA ARG A 479 -25.77 8.10 18.82
C ARG A 479 -24.63 7.09 18.71
N LEU A 480 -24.03 6.91 17.52
CA LEU A 480 -22.80 6.15 17.36
C LEU A 480 -21.72 6.65 18.33
N ARG A 481 -21.48 7.97 18.39
CA ARG A 481 -20.49 8.56 19.30
C ARG A 481 -20.81 8.31 20.77
N ARG A 482 -22.09 8.28 21.15
CA ARG A 482 -22.52 7.89 22.51
C ARG A 482 -22.27 6.41 22.79
N ALA A 483 -22.61 5.51 21.86
CA ALA A 483 -22.34 4.07 21.98
C ALA A 483 -20.84 3.76 22.01
N TRP A 484 -20.05 4.48 21.22
CA TRP A 484 -18.59 4.35 21.20
C TRP A 484 -17.98 4.68 22.55
N ARG A 485 -18.43 5.78 23.18
CA ARG A 485 -18.02 6.16 24.54
C ARG A 485 -18.51 5.16 25.59
N TYR A 486 -19.74 4.67 25.46
CA TYR A 486 -20.31 3.68 26.37
C TYR A 486 -19.52 2.35 26.37
N ARG A 487 -19.02 1.95 25.20
CA ARG A 487 -18.15 0.76 25.03
C ARG A 487 -16.67 1.04 25.34
N HIS A 488 -16.37 2.17 25.99
CA HIS A 488 -15.02 2.60 26.37
C HIS A 488 -14.01 2.65 25.20
N ARG A 489 -14.50 2.87 23.97
CA ARG A 489 -13.63 2.97 22.80
C ARG A 489 -13.22 4.41 22.56
N SER A 490 -11.96 4.60 22.17
CA SER A 490 -11.46 5.93 21.88
C SER A 490 -11.86 6.35 20.47
N VAL A 491 -12.05 7.65 20.28
CA VAL A 491 -12.25 8.23 18.94
C VAL A 491 -10.97 8.11 18.08
N SER A 492 -9.81 7.82 18.68
CA SER A 492 -8.56 7.50 17.98
C SER A 492 -8.63 6.29 17.08
N ASP A 493 -9.51 5.37 17.42
CA ASP A 493 -9.59 4.07 16.80
C ASP A 493 -10.42 4.12 15.50
N MET A 494 -11.02 5.27 15.19
CA MET A 494 -11.80 5.50 13.97
C MET A 494 -10.93 6.02 12.84
N ALA A 495 -10.88 5.33 11.69
CA ALA A 495 -10.03 5.71 10.56
C ALA A 495 -10.28 7.11 10.01
N PHE A 496 -11.53 7.58 10.07
CA PHE A 496 -11.93 8.92 9.71
C PHE A 496 -12.72 9.52 10.87
N ARG A 497 -12.43 10.78 11.21
CA ARG A 497 -13.20 11.54 12.19
C ARG A 497 -13.87 12.73 11.51
N ALA A 498 -15.16 12.90 11.72
CA ALA A 498 -15.89 14.10 11.32
C ALA A 498 -15.21 15.34 11.92
N GLN A 499 -14.82 16.30 11.09
CA GLN A 499 -13.98 17.43 11.52
C GLN A 499 -14.65 18.30 12.59
N ALA A 500 -15.96 18.54 12.47
CA ALA A 500 -16.75 19.27 13.47
C ALA A 500 -17.29 18.36 14.60
N GLY A 501 -16.98 17.06 14.57
CA GLY A 501 -17.40 16.08 15.57
C GLY A 501 -18.91 16.07 15.81
N VAL A 502 -19.30 15.81 17.06
CA VAL A 502 -20.71 15.76 17.50
C VAL A 502 -21.37 17.14 17.45
N VAL A 503 -20.61 18.23 17.67
CA VAL A 503 -21.12 19.61 17.58
C VAL A 503 -21.61 19.89 16.16
N GLY A 504 -20.84 19.50 15.16
CA GLY A 504 -21.26 19.57 13.76
C GLY A 504 -22.58 18.84 13.51
N SER A 505 -22.75 17.63 14.05
CA SER A 505 -24.02 16.91 13.90
C SER A 505 -25.21 17.58 14.59
N TRP A 506 -25.00 18.26 15.72
CA TRP A 506 -26.06 19.08 16.32
C TRP A 506 -26.42 20.28 15.45
N VAL A 507 -25.42 20.98 14.91
CA VAL A 507 -25.64 22.10 13.97
C VAL A 507 -26.39 21.60 12.73
N GLY A 508 -25.93 20.51 12.11
CA GLY A 508 -26.59 19.88 10.96
C GLY A 508 -28.03 19.48 11.29
N PHE A 509 -28.27 18.85 12.44
CA PHE A 509 -29.62 18.47 12.87
C PHE A 509 -30.54 19.68 13.07
N ILE A 510 -30.08 20.71 13.79
CA ILE A 510 -30.86 21.93 14.05
C ILE A 510 -31.18 22.67 12.74
N CYS A 511 -30.21 22.79 11.83
CA CYS A 511 -30.43 23.39 10.52
C CYS A 511 -31.45 22.60 9.70
N ASN A 512 -31.40 21.26 9.71
CA ASN A 512 -32.42 20.46 9.01
C ASN A 512 -33.83 20.69 9.60
N VAL A 513 -33.96 20.72 10.93
CA VAL A 513 -35.24 21.04 11.60
C VAL A 513 -35.72 22.45 11.23
N PHE A 514 -34.80 23.42 11.18
CA PHE A 514 -35.12 24.78 10.76
C PHE A 514 -35.61 24.84 9.31
N VAL A 515 -34.97 24.13 8.37
CA VAL A 515 -35.43 24.06 6.96
C VAL A 515 -36.83 23.45 6.87
N LEU A 516 -37.11 22.37 7.63
CA LEU A 516 -38.45 21.78 7.69
C LEU A 516 -39.50 22.75 8.26
N ALA A 517 -39.15 23.49 9.32
CA ALA A 517 -40.04 24.49 9.92
C ALA A 517 -40.28 25.69 8.99
N ALA A 518 -39.24 26.16 8.29
CA ALA A 518 -39.33 27.20 7.28
C ALA A 518 -40.25 26.78 6.12
N GLN A 519 -40.10 25.55 5.62
CA GLN A 519 -40.98 25.01 4.58
C GLN A 519 -42.42 24.88 5.07
N MET A 520 -42.64 24.43 6.31
CA MET A 520 -43.97 24.35 6.91
C MET A 520 -44.63 25.73 6.99
N TRP A 521 -43.88 26.78 7.37
CA TRP A 521 -44.39 28.15 7.39
C TRP A 521 -44.77 28.64 5.98
N VAL A 522 -43.90 28.45 5.00
CA VAL A 522 -44.17 28.83 3.60
C VAL A 522 -45.36 28.04 3.03
N ALA A 523 -45.57 26.80 3.45
CA ALA A 523 -46.71 25.99 3.02
C ALA A 523 -48.04 26.45 3.66
N ILE A 524 -48.04 26.83 4.94
CA ILE A 524 -49.23 27.34 5.64
C ILE A 524 -49.63 28.72 5.10
N SER A 525 -48.63 29.56 4.85
CA SER A 525 -48.79 30.90 4.30
C SER A 525 -47.93 31.00 3.04
N PRO A 526 -48.48 30.68 1.85
CA PRO A 526 -47.75 30.82 0.59
C PRO A 526 -47.27 32.25 0.33
N LEU A 527 -46.28 32.42 -0.54
CA LEU A 527 -45.89 33.73 -1.05
C LEU A 527 -46.98 34.26 -1.99
N GLU A 528 -47.24 35.57 -1.93
CA GLU A 528 -48.14 36.22 -2.89
C GLU A 528 -47.37 36.46 -4.19
N VAL A 529 -47.85 35.88 -5.29
CA VAL A 529 -47.25 36.08 -6.61
C VAL A 529 -47.91 37.29 -7.26
N PRO A 530 -47.16 38.34 -7.65
CA PRO A 530 -47.71 39.51 -8.31
C PRO A 530 -48.50 39.11 -9.56
N GLY A 531 -49.78 39.51 -9.64
CA GLY A 531 -50.67 39.23 -10.77
C GLY A 531 -51.48 37.92 -10.66
N GLN A 532 -51.25 37.07 -9.66
CA GLN A 532 -52.10 35.92 -9.38
C GLN A 532 -53.10 36.25 -8.25
N ALA A 533 -54.37 35.85 -8.43
CA ALA A 533 -55.36 35.99 -7.37
C ALA A 533 -54.95 35.17 -6.12
N PRO A 534 -55.13 35.68 -4.90
CA PRO A 534 -54.85 34.93 -3.69
C PRO A 534 -55.60 33.60 -3.70
N GLN A 535 -54.92 32.51 -3.37
CA GLN A 535 -55.56 31.19 -3.27
C GLN A 535 -56.71 31.23 -2.26
N ASP A 536 -57.84 30.64 -2.63
CA ASP A 536 -58.95 30.42 -1.72
C ASP A 536 -58.56 29.43 -0.60
N ALA A 537 -59.38 29.29 0.43
CA ALA A 537 -59.05 28.43 1.57
C ALA A 537 -58.80 26.97 1.16
N ARG A 538 -59.53 26.47 0.15
CA ARG A 538 -59.36 25.12 -0.40
C ARG A 538 -58.05 24.96 -1.15
N GLY A 539 -57.69 25.92 -2.00
CA GLY A 539 -56.43 25.95 -2.72
C GLY A 539 -55.23 25.99 -1.78
N ARG A 540 -55.28 26.82 -0.74
CA ARG A 540 -54.23 26.88 0.30
C ARG A 540 -54.06 25.55 1.03
N ALA A 541 -55.17 24.93 1.44
CA ALA A 541 -55.12 23.62 2.10
C ALA A 541 -54.53 22.53 1.18
N TYR A 542 -54.92 22.53 -0.09
CA TYR A 542 -54.38 21.61 -1.09
C TYR A 542 -52.88 21.82 -1.31
N SER A 543 -52.43 23.06 -1.51
CA SER A 543 -51.01 23.40 -1.64
C SER A 543 -50.21 23.04 -0.39
N PHE A 544 -50.77 23.25 0.80
CA PHE A 544 -50.15 22.84 2.07
C PHE A 544 -49.86 21.34 2.11
N PHE A 545 -50.86 20.50 1.83
CA PHE A 545 -50.69 19.04 1.87
C PHE A 545 -49.73 18.52 0.79
N ILE A 546 -49.69 19.15 -0.39
CA ILE A 546 -48.70 18.81 -1.43
C ILE A 546 -47.29 19.17 -0.96
N GLN A 547 -47.11 20.40 -0.49
CA GLN A 547 -45.80 20.90 -0.09
C GLN A 547 -45.26 20.22 1.16
N CYS A 548 -46.10 19.63 2.00
CA CYS A 548 -45.73 18.94 3.24
C CYS A 548 -45.90 17.41 3.18
N LEU A 549 -46.14 16.82 1.99
CA LEU A 549 -46.53 15.42 1.81
C LEU A 549 -45.57 14.38 2.42
N ALA A 550 -44.27 14.68 2.49
CA ALA A 550 -43.31 13.77 3.11
C ALA A 550 -43.60 13.53 4.60
N VAL A 551 -44.14 14.52 5.31
CA VAL A 551 -44.45 14.41 6.74
C VAL A 551 -45.47 13.28 7.01
N PRO A 552 -46.69 13.28 6.43
CA PRO A 552 -47.64 12.19 6.64
C PRO A 552 -47.15 10.85 6.08
N VAL A 553 -46.38 10.82 4.98
CA VAL A 553 -45.82 9.57 4.43
C VAL A 553 -44.81 8.95 5.39
N VAL A 554 -43.88 9.74 5.92
CA VAL A 554 -42.90 9.28 6.92
C VAL A 554 -43.62 8.82 8.19
N LEU A 555 -44.62 9.58 8.66
CA LEU A 555 -45.41 9.18 9.83
C LEU A 555 -46.18 7.87 9.60
N LEU A 556 -46.74 7.66 8.41
CA LEU A 556 -47.45 6.44 8.05
C LEU A 556 -46.52 5.23 8.00
N PHE A 557 -45.36 5.35 7.35
CA PHE A 557 -44.39 4.25 7.31
C PHE A 557 -43.79 3.96 8.69
N TRP A 558 -43.45 5.00 9.46
CA TRP A 558 -42.90 4.86 10.79
C TRP A 558 -43.91 4.23 11.75
N LEU A 559 -45.12 4.80 11.85
CA LEU A 559 -46.16 4.30 12.76
C LEU A 559 -46.66 2.92 12.34
N GLY A 560 -46.85 2.68 11.03
CA GLY A 560 -47.28 1.39 10.50
C GLY A 560 -46.29 0.27 10.81
N HIS A 561 -45.00 0.47 10.54
CA HIS A 561 -43.97 -0.52 10.86
C HIS A 561 -43.80 -0.70 12.38
N LYS A 562 -43.90 0.39 13.14
CA LYS A 562 -43.78 0.36 14.60
C LYS A 562 -44.91 -0.40 15.26
N LEU A 563 -46.15 -0.23 14.81
CA LEU A 563 -47.29 -1.00 15.30
C LEU A 563 -47.22 -2.48 14.87
N TRP A 564 -46.65 -2.76 13.70
CA TRP A 564 -46.57 -4.13 13.17
C TRP A 564 -45.52 -5.01 13.84
N PHE A 565 -44.34 -4.46 14.16
CA PHE A 565 -43.21 -5.17 14.78
C PHE A 565 -42.97 -4.78 16.25
N ASN A 566 -43.81 -3.88 16.80
CA ASN A 566 -43.66 -3.33 18.15
C ASN A 566 -42.23 -2.87 18.46
N THR A 567 -41.58 -2.18 17.52
CA THR A 567 -40.16 -1.81 17.69
C THR A 567 -39.98 -0.73 18.74
N SER A 568 -38.90 -0.85 19.52
CA SER A 568 -38.46 0.18 20.45
C SER A 568 -37.22 0.88 19.93
N TYR A 569 -36.99 2.11 20.43
CA TYR A 569 -35.73 2.81 20.20
C TYR A 569 -34.55 1.92 20.63
N VAL A 570 -33.50 1.86 19.82
CA VAL A 570 -32.30 1.05 20.14
C VAL A 570 -31.59 1.72 21.30
N ARG A 571 -31.42 1.04 22.44
CA ARG A 571 -30.69 1.61 23.59
C ARG A 571 -29.20 1.66 23.31
N VAL A 572 -28.48 2.58 23.94
CA VAL A 572 -27.04 2.78 23.70
C VAL A 572 -26.24 1.51 23.99
N GLU A 573 -26.67 0.73 24.98
CA GLU A 573 -26.07 -0.56 25.35
C GLU A 573 -26.28 -1.66 24.29
N ASP A 574 -27.43 -1.64 23.61
CA ASP A 574 -27.83 -2.63 22.59
C ASP A 574 -27.35 -2.27 21.17
N MET A 575 -26.75 -1.09 20.99
CA MET A 575 -26.23 -0.68 19.68
C MET A 575 -25.08 -1.58 19.26
N ASP A 576 -25.29 -2.28 18.16
CA ASP A 576 -24.24 -3.02 17.47
C ASP A 576 -23.22 -2.03 16.89
N ILE A 577 -21.98 -2.06 17.38
CA ILE A 577 -20.88 -1.25 16.85
C ILE A 577 -19.75 -2.10 16.24
N ASP A 578 -20.01 -3.39 16.00
CA ASP A 578 -19.00 -4.38 15.61
C ASP A 578 -19.32 -5.06 14.28
N THR A 579 -20.57 -5.47 14.04
CA THR A 579 -20.94 -6.20 12.81
C THR A 579 -20.74 -5.33 11.58
N GLY A 580 -20.00 -5.81 10.59
CA GLY A 580 -19.63 -5.05 9.39
C GLY A 580 -18.61 -3.91 9.61
N ARG A 581 -18.05 -3.78 10.82
CA ARG A 581 -16.94 -2.86 11.09
C ARG A 581 -15.69 -3.37 10.39
N ARG A 582 -15.05 -2.53 9.58
CA ARG A 582 -13.79 -2.88 8.94
C ARG A 582 -12.66 -2.71 9.97
N ASP A 583 -12.08 -3.81 10.44
CA ASP A 583 -10.98 -3.74 11.39
C ASP A 583 -9.72 -3.25 10.69
N PHE A 584 -9.12 -2.20 11.26
CA PHE A 584 -7.90 -1.61 10.76
C PHE A 584 -6.82 -1.86 11.81
N GLY A 585 -6.44 -3.13 12.02
CA GLY A 585 -5.54 -3.57 13.09
C GLY A 585 -4.15 -2.90 13.16
N ARG A 586 -3.85 -1.95 12.26
CA ARG A 586 -2.64 -1.11 12.24
C ARG A 586 -2.95 0.39 12.10
N LEU A 587 -4.13 0.84 12.55
CA LEU A 587 -4.58 2.21 12.31
C LEU A 587 -3.67 3.27 12.95
N GLY A 588 -3.10 2.97 14.11
CA GLY A 588 -2.12 3.82 14.80
C GLY A 588 -0.89 4.06 13.92
N ILE A 589 -0.21 2.97 13.53
CA ILE A 589 0.93 2.95 12.61
C ILE A 589 0.63 3.74 11.33
N ILE A 590 -0.49 3.45 10.68
CA ILE A 590 -0.84 4.06 9.39
C ILE A 590 -1.14 5.55 9.53
N LYS A 591 -1.76 5.98 10.63
CA LYS A 591 -2.03 7.41 10.87
C LYS A 591 -0.78 8.17 11.30
N ALA A 592 0.11 7.55 12.09
CA ALA A 592 1.38 8.11 12.48
C ALA A 592 2.26 8.33 11.24
N GLN A 593 2.38 7.31 10.39
CA GLN A 593 3.00 7.40 9.06
C GLN A 593 2.43 8.55 8.23
N GLU A 594 1.10 8.65 8.11
CA GLU A 594 0.48 9.75 7.35
C GLU A 594 0.70 11.13 7.98
N HIS A 595 0.83 11.23 9.31
CA HIS A 595 0.99 12.50 10.01
C HIS A 595 2.43 13.02 9.96
N GLU A 596 3.41 12.13 10.14
CA GLU A 596 4.84 12.41 10.02
C GLU A 596 5.23 12.69 8.57
N GLU A 597 4.65 11.94 7.62
CA GLU A 597 4.71 12.32 6.21
C GLU A 597 4.22 13.76 6.04
N ARG A 598 3.01 14.11 6.49
CA ARG A 598 2.45 15.45 6.23
C ARG A 598 3.19 16.60 6.89
N GLN A 599 3.77 16.40 8.08
CA GLN A 599 4.48 17.45 8.81
C GLN A 599 5.87 17.74 8.23
N SER A 600 6.52 16.72 7.65
CA SER A 600 7.82 16.90 7.00
C SER A 600 7.72 17.51 5.59
N TRP A 601 6.52 17.76 5.06
CA TRP A 601 6.36 18.20 3.67
C TRP A 601 6.59 19.69 3.46
N PRO A 602 7.65 20.07 2.71
CA PRO A 602 7.81 21.45 2.27
C PRO A 602 6.75 21.78 1.21
N MET A 603 6.46 23.07 1.05
CA MET A 603 5.40 23.61 0.17
C MET A 603 5.44 23.06 -1.27
N TRP A 604 6.63 22.76 -1.81
CA TRP A 604 6.77 22.18 -3.15
C TRP A 604 6.30 20.72 -3.24
N LYS A 605 6.43 19.92 -2.16
CA LYS A 605 6.00 18.50 -2.14
C LYS A 605 4.47 18.35 -2.11
N LYS A 606 3.76 19.38 -1.60
CA LYS A 606 2.29 19.51 -1.74
C LYS A 606 1.87 19.71 -3.21
N PHE A 607 2.75 20.29 -4.04
CA PHE A 607 2.53 20.45 -5.48
C PHE A 607 3.00 19.19 -6.25
N TYR A 608 4.04 18.50 -5.77
CA TYR A 608 4.72 17.40 -6.47
C TYR A 608 4.01 16.04 -6.41
N ARG A 609 3.16 15.75 -5.40
CA ARG A 609 2.50 14.42 -5.28
C ARG A 609 1.43 14.14 -6.36
N VAL A 610 1.27 15.01 -7.36
CA VAL A 610 0.55 14.71 -8.61
C VAL A 610 1.47 14.08 -9.66
N ILE A 611 2.79 14.21 -9.52
CA ILE A 611 3.77 13.63 -10.45
C ILE A 611 4.03 12.18 -10.06
N TYR A 612 3.67 11.27 -10.94
CA TYR A 612 3.94 9.85 -10.79
C TYR A 612 5.40 9.59 -11.19
N THR A 613 6.20 9.15 -10.22
CA THR A 613 7.66 8.98 -10.34
C THR A 613 8.09 7.58 -10.76
N ARG A 614 7.14 6.70 -11.12
CA ARG A 614 7.40 5.33 -11.57
C ARG A 614 6.61 5.00 -12.81
N LEU A 615 7.21 4.20 -13.67
CA LEU A 615 6.58 3.59 -14.84
C LEU A 615 6.75 2.07 -14.75
N HIS A 616 5.66 1.34 -14.94
CA HIS A 616 5.64 -0.13 -14.95
C HIS A 616 5.28 -0.59 -16.36
N VAL A 617 6.14 -1.41 -16.97
CA VAL A 617 5.99 -1.94 -18.32
C VAL A 617 6.08 -3.45 -18.26
N LEU A 618 4.98 -4.13 -18.62
CA LEU A 618 4.90 -5.59 -18.70
C LEU A 618 4.74 -6.00 -20.16
N ILE A 619 5.69 -6.80 -20.66
CA ILE A 619 5.60 -7.49 -21.95
C ILE A 619 5.50 -8.99 -21.66
N GLU A 620 4.33 -9.55 -21.93
CA GLU A 620 3.99 -10.96 -21.67
C GLU A 620 3.45 -11.63 -22.95
N ASP A 621 3.36 -12.95 -22.94
CA ASP A 621 2.78 -13.72 -24.04
C ASP A 621 1.25 -13.57 -24.10
N SER A 622 0.69 -13.66 -25.32
CA SER A 622 -0.76 -13.53 -25.53
C SER A 622 -1.61 -14.62 -24.89
N ASP A 623 -1.01 -15.79 -24.64
CA ASP A 623 -1.67 -16.97 -24.10
C ASP A 623 -1.58 -17.06 -22.58
N TYR A 624 -0.85 -16.12 -21.94
CA TYR A 624 -0.60 -16.04 -20.50
C TYR A 624 -0.05 -17.35 -19.92
N GLN A 625 0.84 -18.02 -20.63
CA GLN A 625 1.47 -19.27 -20.21
C GLN A 625 2.87 -19.08 -19.65
N VAL A 626 3.61 -18.07 -20.11
CA VAL A 626 5.00 -17.84 -19.69
C VAL A 626 5.05 -17.56 -18.20
N TYR A 627 6.02 -18.17 -17.51
CA TYR A 627 6.19 -18.02 -16.08
C TYR A 627 6.32 -16.55 -15.66
N GLN A 628 5.65 -16.19 -14.57
CA GLN A 628 5.80 -14.88 -13.92
C GLN A 628 6.01 -15.09 -12.43
N VAL A 629 6.81 -14.21 -11.81
CA VAL A 629 6.93 -14.18 -10.34
C VAL A 629 5.55 -13.98 -9.73
N GLN A 630 5.22 -14.85 -8.77
CA GLN A 630 3.90 -14.90 -8.16
C GLN A 630 3.68 -13.73 -7.22
N GLU A 631 2.46 -13.19 -7.22
CA GLU A 631 2.07 -12.07 -6.36
C GLU A 631 2.22 -12.38 -4.87
N ASP A 632 2.10 -13.64 -4.47
CA ASP A 632 2.28 -14.05 -3.07
C ASP A 632 3.75 -14.00 -2.62
N VAL A 633 4.69 -14.14 -3.57
CA VAL A 633 6.13 -14.02 -3.30
C VAL A 633 6.54 -12.55 -3.29
N LEU A 634 6.20 -11.81 -4.35
CA LEU A 634 6.47 -10.39 -4.52
C LEU A 634 5.22 -9.69 -5.09
N PRO A 635 4.41 -9.04 -4.23
CA PRO A 635 3.20 -8.34 -4.68
C PRO A 635 3.51 -7.14 -5.57
N ARG A 636 2.85 -7.03 -6.72
CA ARG A 636 2.98 -5.88 -7.62
C ARG A 636 2.20 -4.67 -7.07
N LEU A 637 2.81 -3.49 -7.14
CA LEU A 637 2.14 -2.25 -6.75
C LEU A 637 0.95 -1.97 -7.69
N ARG A 638 -0.25 -1.82 -7.12
CA ARG A 638 -1.43 -1.42 -7.90
C ARG A 638 -1.23 -0.03 -8.51
N SER A 639 -1.36 0.06 -9.83
CA SER A 639 -1.37 1.33 -10.56
C SER A 639 -2.41 2.28 -9.95
N ARG A 640 -1.93 3.45 -9.53
CA ARG A 640 -2.79 4.58 -9.15
C ARG A 640 -3.11 5.32 -10.44
N ASN A 641 -4.40 5.46 -10.80
CA ASN A 641 -4.87 6.14 -12.02
C ASN A 641 -4.17 7.50 -12.22
N ALA A 642 -3.11 7.53 -13.02
CA ALA A 642 -2.33 8.69 -13.44
C ALA A 642 -2.67 9.02 -14.89
N THR A 643 -2.65 10.28 -15.29
CA THR A 643 -2.64 10.61 -16.72
C THR A 643 -1.21 10.50 -17.25
N ALA A 644 -1.04 10.00 -18.48
CA ALA A 644 0.27 9.91 -19.12
C ALA A 644 0.98 11.27 -19.17
N GLU A 645 0.22 12.37 -19.30
CA GLU A 645 0.73 13.74 -19.24
C GLU A 645 1.40 14.09 -17.91
N SER A 646 0.85 13.64 -16.78
CA SER A 646 1.38 13.92 -15.43
C SER A 646 2.58 13.07 -15.00
N ALA A 647 2.94 12.04 -15.78
CA ALA A 647 4.02 11.11 -15.44
C ALA A 647 5.40 11.76 -15.63
N ALA A 648 6.31 11.53 -14.67
CA ALA A 648 7.71 11.96 -14.75
C ALA A 648 8.50 11.21 -15.84
N LEU A 649 8.00 10.03 -16.24
CA LEU A 649 8.56 9.16 -17.26
C LEU A 649 7.55 9.01 -18.39
N LYS A 650 8.01 9.20 -19.63
CA LYS A 650 7.23 9.05 -20.85
C LYS A 650 7.62 7.75 -21.52
N PHE A 651 6.62 7.00 -21.98
CA PHE A 651 6.81 5.74 -22.70
C PHE A 651 6.44 5.95 -24.18
N GLY A 652 7.37 5.67 -25.08
CA GLY A 652 7.15 5.64 -26.53
C GLY A 652 7.42 4.24 -27.07
N PHE A 653 6.70 3.81 -28.11
CA PHE A 653 6.94 2.52 -28.75
C PHE A 653 6.67 2.54 -30.26
N SER A 654 7.40 1.69 -30.99
CA SER A 654 7.12 1.31 -32.38
C SER A 654 6.59 -0.12 -32.41
N ARG A 655 5.70 -0.44 -33.35
CA ARG A 655 5.07 -1.77 -33.45
C ARG A 655 5.84 -2.76 -34.33
N ASP A 656 6.46 -2.27 -35.40
CA ASP A 656 7.11 -3.13 -36.39
C ASP A 656 8.38 -2.45 -36.97
N PRO A 657 9.59 -2.94 -36.64
CA PRO A 657 9.83 -3.92 -35.58
C PRO A 657 9.41 -3.35 -34.21
N PHE A 658 9.01 -4.21 -33.28
CA PHE A 658 8.63 -3.76 -31.94
C PHE A 658 9.85 -3.22 -31.18
N THR A 659 9.80 -1.96 -30.81
CA THR A 659 10.82 -1.26 -30.00
C THR A 659 10.12 -0.29 -29.06
N PHE A 660 10.77 0.09 -27.95
CA PHE A 660 10.24 1.08 -27.02
C PHE A 660 11.36 1.89 -26.38
N ASN A 661 11.01 3.09 -25.94
CA ASN A 661 11.89 3.96 -25.18
C ASN A 661 11.18 4.59 -23.97
N VAL A 662 11.98 4.98 -23.00
CA VAL A 662 11.55 5.69 -21.79
C VAL A 662 12.32 7.00 -21.70
N THR A 663 11.60 8.11 -21.61
CA THR A 663 12.17 9.47 -21.59
C THR A 663 11.82 10.19 -20.29
N ARG A 664 12.76 10.93 -19.71
CA ARG A 664 12.53 11.83 -18.58
C ARG A 664 11.73 13.04 -19.05
N ALA A 665 10.54 13.24 -18.50
CA ALA A 665 9.62 14.30 -18.95
C ALA A 665 10.19 15.73 -18.76
N SER A 666 10.98 15.95 -17.70
CA SER A 666 11.49 17.27 -17.35
C SER A 666 12.65 17.75 -18.23
N THR A 667 13.43 16.84 -18.80
CA THR A 667 14.63 17.17 -19.58
C THR A 667 14.56 16.70 -21.04
N GLY A 668 13.61 15.81 -21.38
CA GLY A 668 13.58 15.13 -22.68
C GLY A 668 14.67 14.07 -22.85
N GLU A 669 15.43 13.76 -21.79
CA GLU A 669 16.51 12.79 -21.84
C GLU A 669 15.98 11.36 -21.98
N VAL A 670 16.50 10.61 -22.95
CA VAL A 670 16.20 9.19 -23.12
C VAL A 670 16.97 8.37 -22.08
N LEU A 671 16.23 7.62 -21.26
CA LEU A 671 16.75 6.81 -20.16
C LEU A 671 16.93 5.35 -20.56
N PHE A 672 16.04 4.83 -21.41
CA PHE A 672 16.05 3.46 -21.90
C PHE A 672 15.58 3.45 -23.35
N ASP A 673 16.27 2.76 -24.25
CA ASP A 673 15.95 2.72 -25.68
C ASP A 673 16.34 1.39 -26.31
N THR A 674 15.36 0.68 -26.88
CA THR A 674 15.55 -0.66 -27.46
C THR A 674 15.64 -0.64 -28.99
N SER A 675 15.71 0.55 -29.63
CA SER A 675 15.65 0.67 -31.09
C SER A 675 16.80 -0.01 -31.85
N ASP A 676 17.97 -0.13 -31.22
CA ASP A 676 19.20 -0.56 -31.90
C ASP A 676 19.29 -2.09 -32.08
N THR A 677 18.45 -2.87 -31.41
CA THR A 677 18.52 -4.34 -31.44
C THR A 677 17.13 -4.95 -31.27
N PRO A 678 16.70 -5.85 -32.18
CA PRO A 678 15.41 -6.52 -32.06
C PRO A 678 15.28 -7.33 -30.76
N LEU A 679 14.10 -7.24 -30.14
CA LEU A 679 13.69 -8.10 -29.03
C LEU A 679 13.64 -9.57 -29.49
N ILE A 680 14.25 -10.47 -28.73
CA ILE A 680 14.02 -11.92 -28.83
C ILE A 680 13.12 -12.31 -27.65
N PHE A 681 11.99 -12.96 -27.92
CA PHE A 681 11.01 -13.36 -26.91
C PHE A 681 10.57 -14.81 -27.15
N GLU A 682 11.50 -15.75 -26.93
CA GLU A 682 11.28 -17.19 -27.09
C GLU A 682 11.04 -17.88 -25.73
N SER A 683 10.54 -19.12 -25.75
CA SER A 683 10.13 -19.85 -24.54
C SER A 683 11.26 -20.12 -23.54
N GLN A 684 12.50 -20.22 -24.01
CA GLN A 684 13.70 -20.45 -23.19
C GLN A 684 14.85 -19.48 -23.48
N TYR A 685 14.54 -18.35 -24.14
CA TYR A 685 15.52 -17.30 -24.40
C TYR A 685 14.81 -15.96 -24.65
N VAL A 686 15.00 -15.02 -23.72
CA VAL A 686 14.54 -13.64 -23.88
C VAL A 686 15.75 -12.73 -23.90
N ARG A 687 15.86 -11.89 -24.93
CA ARG A 687 16.94 -10.91 -25.10
C ARG A 687 16.37 -9.52 -25.26
N LEU A 688 16.71 -8.62 -24.32
CA LEU A 688 16.35 -7.21 -24.36
C LEU A 688 17.61 -6.36 -24.17
N ARG A 689 17.92 -5.49 -25.14
CA ARG A 689 19.04 -4.56 -25.07
C ARG A 689 18.55 -3.13 -24.99
N THR A 690 19.17 -2.32 -24.15
CA THR A 690 19.04 -0.86 -24.14
C THR A 690 20.36 -0.19 -24.48
N SER A 691 20.29 0.92 -25.21
CA SER A 691 21.44 1.79 -25.43
C SER A 691 21.75 2.62 -24.17
N LEU A 692 23.03 2.83 -23.88
CA LEU A 692 23.53 3.62 -22.76
C LEU A 692 24.36 4.81 -23.26
N PRO A 693 24.49 5.88 -22.45
CA PRO A 693 25.48 6.93 -22.71
C PRO A 693 26.91 6.39 -22.78
N GLN A 694 27.83 7.17 -23.35
CA GLN A 694 29.25 6.84 -23.31
C GLN A 694 29.77 6.93 -21.87
N ASN A 695 30.49 5.88 -21.42
CA ASN A 695 31.05 5.75 -20.05
C ASN A 695 29.99 5.91 -18.93
N PRO A 696 28.92 5.11 -18.94
CA PRO A 696 27.82 5.19 -17.97
C PRO A 696 28.30 4.84 -16.55
N ASN A 697 27.52 5.25 -15.55
CA ASN A 697 27.77 4.93 -14.14
C ASN A 697 26.67 3.96 -13.68
N ILE A 698 26.90 2.66 -13.89
CA ILE A 698 25.94 1.60 -13.54
C ILE A 698 26.33 0.99 -12.19
N TYR A 699 25.34 0.86 -11.30
CA TYR A 699 25.48 0.27 -9.97
C TYR A 699 24.36 -0.75 -9.71
N GLY A 700 24.61 -1.75 -8.87
CA GLY A 700 23.64 -2.80 -8.52
C GLY A 700 23.81 -4.07 -9.35
N LEU A 701 22.70 -4.64 -9.81
CA LEU A 701 22.55 -5.91 -10.54
C LEU A 701 22.85 -7.18 -9.74
N GLY A 702 22.48 -7.17 -8.45
CA GLY A 702 22.52 -8.36 -7.59
C GLY A 702 23.80 -8.47 -6.81
N GLU A 703 23.94 -9.58 -6.10
CA GLU A 703 25.08 -9.80 -5.24
C GLU A 703 26.33 -10.16 -6.05
N HIS A 704 27.41 -9.41 -5.85
CA HIS A 704 28.72 -9.64 -6.47
C HIS A 704 29.85 -9.13 -5.58
N SER A 705 31.06 -9.62 -5.83
CA SER A 705 32.31 -9.13 -5.22
C SER A 705 33.11 -8.20 -6.15
N ASP A 706 32.58 -7.91 -7.34
CA ASP A 706 33.18 -7.00 -8.32
C ASP A 706 33.15 -5.53 -7.86
N ASP A 707 33.69 -4.62 -8.68
CA ASP A 707 33.67 -3.18 -8.40
C ASP A 707 32.24 -2.65 -8.23
N PHE A 708 32.05 -1.72 -7.28
CA PHE A 708 30.73 -1.17 -6.96
C PHE A 708 30.13 -0.37 -8.13
N ARG A 709 30.95 0.44 -8.81
CA ARG A 709 30.64 0.93 -10.15
C ARG A 709 31.01 -0.17 -11.13
N LEU A 710 30.00 -0.77 -11.76
CA LEU A 710 30.20 -1.94 -12.60
C LEU A 710 31.10 -1.62 -13.81
N PRO A 711 31.98 -2.56 -14.21
CA PRO A 711 32.69 -2.45 -15.47
C PRO A 711 31.71 -2.37 -16.65
N THR A 712 32.00 -1.47 -17.60
CA THR A 712 31.12 -1.19 -18.73
C THR A 712 31.63 -1.74 -20.07
N GLU A 713 32.65 -2.60 -20.03
CA GLU A 713 33.30 -3.22 -21.18
C GLU A 713 33.49 -4.71 -20.89
N ASP A 714 33.10 -5.57 -21.84
CA ASP A 714 33.24 -7.04 -21.75
C ASP A 714 32.88 -7.62 -20.38
N TYR A 715 31.76 -7.15 -19.83
CA TYR A 715 31.28 -7.53 -18.51
C TYR A 715 29.96 -8.27 -18.58
N THR A 716 29.90 -9.42 -17.91
CA THR A 716 28.70 -10.24 -17.77
C THR A 716 28.44 -10.47 -16.30
N ARG A 717 27.23 -10.13 -15.85
CA ARG A 717 26.72 -10.45 -14.52
C ARG A 717 25.66 -11.53 -14.61
N THR A 718 25.97 -12.71 -14.12
CA THR A 718 25.01 -13.82 -14.02
C THR A 718 24.24 -13.75 -12.70
N LEU A 719 22.92 -13.87 -12.76
CA LEU A 719 22.00 -14.00 -11.63
C LEU A 719 21.43 -15.41 -11.58
N TRP A 720 22.01 -16.22 -10.69
CA TRP A 720 21.59 -17.57 -10.35
C TRP A 720 22.14 -17.86 -8.96
N ASN A 721 21.29 -17.94 -7.93
CA ASN A 721 21.75 -18.09 -6.56
C ASN A 721 22.49 -19.42 -6.44
N ALA A 722 23.75 -19.42 -6.04
CA ALA A 722 24.53 -20.63 -5.94
C ALA A 722 25.58 -20.50 -4.85
N GLU A 723 25.93 -21.63 -4.23
CA GLU A 723 26.99 -21.67 -3.25
C GLU A 723 28.28 -21.19 -3.92
N SER A 724 28.92 -20.14 -3.38
CA SER A 724 30.15 -19.59 -3.94
C SER A 724 31.17 -19.32 -2.84
N PRO A 725 31.83 -20.37 -2.30
CA PRO A 725 32.85 -20.22 -1.28
C PRO A 725 33.97 -19.31 -1.79
N PHE A 726 34.53 -18.49 -0.90
CA PHE A 726 35.50 -17.45 -1.24
C PHE A 726 34.96 -16.39 -2.22
N ILE A 727 33.64 -16.26 -2.41
CA ILE A 727 32.94 -15.20 -3.16
C ILE A 727 33.72 -14.61 -4.34
N ARG A 728 34.23 -15.46 -5.23
CA ARG A 728 35.21 -15.04 -6.25
C ARG A 728 34.61 -14.00 -7.19
N SER A 729 35.44 -13.05 -7.62
CA SER A 729 35.05 -12.03 -8.60
C SER A 729 34.50 -12.69 -9.88
N ARG A 730 33.48 -12.06 -10.45
CA ARG A 730 32.72 -12.48 -11.64
C ARG A 730 31.91 -13.77 -11.50
N ASN A 731 31.90 -14.46 -10.36
CA ASN A 731 30.94 -15.54 -10.12
C ASN A 731 29.54 -15.01 -9.77
N ASN A 732 28.51 -15.80 -10.03
CA ASN A 732 27.21 -15.65 -9.36
C ASN A 732 27.33 -16.07 -7.89
N LEU A 733 26.73 -15.29 -6.99
CA LEU A 733 26.77 -15.48 -5.54
C LEU A 733 25.39 -15.92 -5.02
N TYR A 734 24.96 -15.42 -3.86
CA TYR A 734 23.79 -15.93 -3.13
C TYR A 734 22.51 -15.10 -3.37
N GLY A 735 22.62 -13.88 -3.89
CA GLY A 735 21.51 -12.93 -4.02
C GLY A 735 21.21 -12.47 -5.46
N SER A 736 19.96 -12.64 -5.89
CA SER A 736 19.47 -12.17 -7.20
C SER A 736 18.59 -10.91 -7.07
N HIS A 737 19.17 -9.74 -7.37
CA HIS A 737 18.47 -8.44 -7.36
C HIS A 737 18.63 -7.74 -8.72
N PRO A 738 17.76 -8.03 -9.73
CA PRO A 738 17.88 -7.51 -11.10
C PRO A 738 17.52 -6.01 -11.24
N VAL A 739 18.09 -5.16 -10.39
CA VAL A 739 17.94 -3.70 -10.40
C VAL A 739 19.28 -3.03 -10.67
N TYR A 740 19.31 -2.04 -11.56
CA TYR A 740 20.48 -1.17 -11.69
C TYR A 740 20.09 0.29 -11.52
N PHE A 741 21.03 1.09 -11.00
CA PHE A 741 20.95 2.55 -11.00
C PHE A 741 21.92 3.08 -12.05
N ASP A 742 21.45 4.00 -12.89
CA ASP A 742 22.29 4.75 -13.84
C ASP A 742 22.34 6.21 -13.39
N HIS A 743 23.51 6.62 -12.91
CA HIS A 743 23.78 7.97 -12.42
C HIS A 743 24.43 8.83 -13.51
N ARG A 744 23.78 9.96 -13.84
CA ARG A 744 24.21 10.86 -14.92
C ARG A 744 24.60 12.26 -14.41
N GLY A 745 25.14 12.32 -13.19
CA GLY A 745 25.56 13.57 -12.55
C GLY A 745 24.41 14.57 -12.41
N ASN A 746 24.60 15.78 -12.94
CA ASN A 746 23.60 16.85 -12.89
C ASN A 746 22.30 16.53 -13.68
N SER A 747 22.32 15.55 -14.60
CA SER A 747 21.09 15.06 -15.27
C SER A 747 20.23 14.17 -14.36
N GLY A 748 20.75 13.82 -13.18
CA GLY A 748 20.09 13.01 -12.17
C GLY A 748 20.38 11.52 -12.31
N THR A 749 19.69 10.76 -11.46
CA THR A 749 19.76 9.30 -11.38
C THR A 749 18.42 8.72 -11.77
N HIS A 750 18.43 7.53 -12.35
CA HIS A 750 17.24 6.70 -12.48
C HIS A 750 17.59 5.25 -12.17
N GLY A 751 16.57 4.43 -11.96
CA GLY A 751 16.75 3.00 -11.76
C GLY A 751 15.84 2.20 -12.67
N VAL A 752 16.28 0.99 -13.02
CA VAL A 752 15.48 0.02 -13.77
C VAL A 752 15.56 -1.31 -13.05
N PHE A 753 14.40 -1.87 -12.73
CA PHE A 753 14.25 -3.16 -12.08
C PHE A 753 13.49 -4.12 -12.99
N LEU A 754 14.06 -5.29 -13.27
CA LEU A 754 13.39 -6.39 -13.96
C LEU A 754 12.88 -7.39 -12.92
N LEU A 755 11.55 -7.49 -12.77
CA LEU A 755 10.91 -8.49 -11.92
C LEU A 755 10.91 -9.85 -12.63
N SER A 756 12.04 -10.56 -12.54
CA SER A 756 12.19 -11.93 -13.03
C SER A 756 13.10 -12.74 -12.11
N SER A 757 12.66 -13.95 -11.76
CA SER A 757 13.45 -14.93 -11.01
C SER A 757 14.17 -15.94 -11.91
N SER A 758 13.94 -15.90 -13.23
CA SER A 758 14.61 -16.79 -14.18
C SER A 758 16.12 -16.55 -14.18
N GLY A 759 16.91 -17.61 -14.38
CA GLY A 759 18.34 -17.48 -14.57
C GLY A 759 18.66 -16.51 -15.72
N MET A 760 19.60 -15.59 -15.51
CA MET A 760 19.91 -14.58 -16.52
C MET A 760 21.36 -14.13 -16.50
N ASP A 761 21.83 -13.70 -17.66
CA ASP A 761 23.06 -12.91 -17.82
C ASP A 761 22.68 -11.47 -18.17
N ILE A 762 23.27 -10.51 -17.48
CA ILE A 762 23.23 -9.10 -17.84
C ILE A 762 24.59 -8.69 -18.39
N LYS A 763 24.63 -8.25 -19.64
CA LYS A 763 25.86 -7.88 -20.35
C LYS A 763 25.99 -6.37 -20.45
N LEU A 764 27.17 -5.85 -20.11
CA LEU A 764 27.58 -4.46 -20.28
C LEU A 764 28.76 -4.41 -21.24
N GLY A 765 28.65 -3.63 -22.31
CA GLY A 765 29.72 -3.53 -23.30
C GLY A 765 29.45 -2.54 -24.42
N ARG A 766 30.27 -2.62 -25.46
CA ARG A 766 30.16 -1.81 -26.69
C ARG A 766 29.74 -2.65 -27.89
N THR A 767 28.96 -2.04 -28.78
CA THR A 767 28.76 -2.56 -30.13
C THR A 767 30.03 -2.37 -30.97
N GLU A 768 30.10 -3.01 -32.13
CA GLU A 768 31.19 -2.79 -33.11
C GLU A 768 31.30 -1.32 -33.53
N ALA A 769 30.19 -0.57 -33.51
CA ALA A 769 30.15 0.86 -33.79
C ALA A 769 30.61 1.74 -32.60
N GLY A 770 30.91 1.14 -31.44
CA GLY A 770 31.35 1.84 -30.23
C GLY A 770 30.24 2.36 -29.31
N SER A 771 28.96 2.09 -29.61
CA SER A 771 27.83 2.45 -28.74
C SER A 771 27.78 1.56 -27.52
N GLN A 772 27.59 2.13 -26.33
CA GLN A 772 27.45 1.36 -25.10
C GLN A 772 26.03 0.80 -24.92
N TYR A 773 25.92 -0.36 -24.28
CA TYR A 773 24.64 -1.00 -24.02
C TYR A 773 24.61 -1.77 -22.69
N LEU A 774 23.40 -1.98 -22.19
CA LEU A 774 23.07 -3.02 -21.22
C LEU A 774 22.10 -4.01 -21.87
N GLU A 775 22.35 -5.30 -21.72
CA GLU A 775 21.54 -6.36 -22.33
C GLU A 775 21.17 -7.45 -21.33
N TYR A 776 19.87 -7.70 -21.18
CA TYR A 776 19.34 -8.84 -20.45
C TYR A 776 19.22 -10.04 -21.38
N ASN A 777 19.79 -11.17 -20.97
CA ASN A 777 19.61 -12.48 -21.59
C ASN A 777 19.09 -13.45 -20.53
N THR A 778 17.78 -13.74 -20.54
CA THR A 778 17.15 -14.64 -19.57
C THR A 778 16.85 -15.99 -20.20
N ILE A 779 16.88 -17.07 -19.42
CA ILE A 779 16.50 -18.42 -19.86
C ILE A 779 14.98 -18.61 -19.96
N GLY A 780 14.19 -17.55 -19.80
CA GLY A 780 12.73 -17.59 -19.80
C GLY A 780 12.12 -16.45 -18.99
N GLY A 781 10.82 -16.57 -18.72
CA GLY A 781 10.05 -15.54 -18.05
C GLY A 781 9.60 -14.41 -18.98
N VAL A 782 8.91 -13.43 -18.41
CA VAL A 782 8.41 -12.23 -19.10
C VAL A 782 9.32 -11.02 -18.86
N LEU A 783 9.12 -9.92 -19.60
CA LEU A 783 9.76 -8.65 -19.29
C LEU A 783 8.82 -7.79 -18.43
N ASP A 784 9.04 -7.83 -17.12
CA ASP A 784 8.26 -7.10 -16.11
C ASP A 784 9.12 -5.97 -15.51
N LEU A 785 9.15 -4.82 -16.17
CA LEU A 785 10.09 -3.73 -15.92
C LEU A 785 9.48 -2.60 -15.09
N TYR A 786 10.19 -2.17 -14.07
CA TYR A 786 9.90 -0.95 -13.29
C TYR A 786 10.99 0.09 -13.53
N PHE A 787 10.58 1.27 -13.98
CA PHE A 787 11.44 2.43 -14.14
C PHE A 787 11.21 3.41 -12.99
N LEU A 788 12.29 3.84 -12.35
CA LEU A 788 12.32 4.69 -11.17
C LEU A 788 12.90 6.05 -11.59
N ALA A 789 12.09 7.10 -11.55
CA ALA A 789 12.45 8.39 -12.13
C ALA A 789 13.57 9.13 -11.40
N GLY A 790 13.79 8.90 -10.11
CA GLY A 790 14.65 9.78 -9.31
C GLY A 790 14.06 11.20 -9.19
N PRO A 791 14.83 12.30 -9.42
CA PRO A 791 16.20 12.33 -9.95
C PRO A 791 17.31 12.19 -8.89
N GLU A 792 17.03 12.48 -7.61
CA GLU A 792 18.04 12.36 -6.56
C GLU A 792 18.42 10.89 -6.33
N PRO A 793 19.71 10.53 -6.16
CA PRO A 793 20.14 9.15 -5.96
C PRO A 793 19.37 8.41 -4.86
N ALA A 794 19.27 9.02 -3.67
CA ALA A 794 18.55 8.45 -2.55
C ALA A 794 17.05 8.28 -2.85
N SER A 795 16.47 9.13 -3.71
CA SER A 795 15.07 8.97 -4.12
C SER A 795 14.84 7.75 -5.02
N VAL A 796 15.83 7.33 -5.80
CA VAL A 796 15.77 6.08 -6.58
C VAL A 796 15.76 4.87 -5.65
N SER A 797 16.61 4.88 -4.61
CA SER A 797 16.62 3.86 -3.55
C SER A 797 15.26 3.71 -2.86
N LYS A 798 14.66 4.83 -2.44
CA LYS A 798 13.30 4.87 -1.86
C LYS A 798 12.23 4.36 -2.84
N GLN A 799 12.29 4.80 -4.09
CA GLN A 799 11.34 4.37 -5.13
C GLN A 799 11.42 2.86 -5.38
N TYR A 800 12.62 2.28 -5.33
CA TYR A 800 12.85 0.84 -5.44
C TYR A 800 12.30 0.10 -4.22
N ALA A 801 12.66 0.52 -3.00
CA ALA A 801 12.16 -0.07 -1.77
C ALA A 801 10.62 -0.04 -1.71
N GLU A 802 9.98 1.02 -2.19
CA GLU A 802 8.52 1.06 -2.30
C GLU A 802 7.96 0.02 -3.31
N VAL A 803 8.70 -0.34 -4.36
CA VAL A 803 8.30 -1.35 -5.37
C VAL A 803 8.44 -2.76 -4.82
N VAL A 804 9.58 -3.09 -4.21
CA VAL A 804 9.86 -4.46 -3.73
C VAL A 804 9.38 -4.72 -2.30
N GLY A 805 8.97 -3.66 -1.60
CA GLY A 805 8.53 -3.68 -0.21
C GLY A 805 9.56 -3.02 0.72
N LEU A 806 9.06 -2.21 1.65
CA LEU A 806 9.89 -1.54 2.63
C LEU A 806 10.52 -2.56 3.60
N PRO A 807 11.80 -2.38 3.98
CA PRO A 807 12.48 -3.33 4.84
C PRO A 807 11.85 -3.40 6.23
N THR A 808 11.96 -4.55 6.88
CA THR A 808 11.51 -4.70 8.27
C THR A 808 12.42 -3.95 9.23
N MET A 809 11.83 -3.39 10.30
CA MET A 809 12.60 -2.94 11.45
C MET A 809 13.24 -4.13 12.16
N MET A 810 14.49 -3.96 12.62
CA MET A 810 15.24 -4.97 13.38
C MET A 810 15.11 -4.73 14.89
N PRO A 811 15.15 -5.79 15.73
CA PRO A 811 15.31 -5.62 17.18
C PRO A 811 16.59 -4.84 17.52
N TYR A 812 16.55 -4.00 18.55
CA TYR A 812 17.68 -3.12 18.91
C TYR A 812 18.97 -3.88 19.26
N TRP A 813 18.85 -5.05 19.90
CA TRP A 813 20.01 -5.87 20.26
C TRP A 813 20.78 -6.40 19.05
N THR A 814 20.15 -6.52 17.87
CA THR A 814 20.82 -7.05 16.67
C THR A 814 21.92 -6.14 16.14
N PHE A 815 22.00 -4.90 16.64
CA PHE A 815 23.07 -3.97 16.32
C PHE A 815 24.26 -4.10 17.27
N GLY A 816 24.21 -4.93 18.31
CA GLY A 816 25.37 -5.19 19.16
C GLY A 816 26.50 -5.93 18.42
N PHE A 817 27.50 -6.41 19.16
CA PHE A 817 28.55 -7.26 18.60
C PHE A 817 28.19 -8.75 18.72
N HIS A 818 28.36 -9.50 17.63
CA HIS A 818 28.00 -10.91 17.52
C HIS A 818 29.26 -11.78 17.36
N GLN A 819 29.34 -12.91 18.08
CA GLN A 819 30.40 -13.91 17.91
C GLN A 819 29.84 -15.24 17.43
N CYS A 820 30.47 -15.82 16.41
CA CYS A 820 30.21 -17.16 15.89
C CYS A 820 31.53 -17.85 15.53
N LYS A 821 31.54 -19.17 15.43
CA LYS A 821 32.59 -19.95 14.76
C LYS A 821 32.01 -21.31 14.39
N TYR A 822 32.21 -21.73 13.15
CA TYR A 822 32.12 -23.13 12.79
C TYR A 822 33.38 -23.85 13.31
N GLY A 823 33.18 -24.92 14.07
CA GLY A 823 34.22 -25.78 14.62
C GLY A 823 34.37 -25.74 16.15
N TRP A 824 33.44 -25.14 16.90
CA TRP A 824 33.50 -25.24 18.37
C TRP A 824 33.19 -26.68 18.81
N PRO A 825 34.10 -27.33 19.57
CA PRO A 825 34.01 -28.78 19.76
C PRO A 825 32.85 -29.20 20.68
N ASN A 826 32.49 -28.39 21.68
CA ASN A 826 31.47 -28.70 22.68
C ASN A 826 31.00 -27.42 23.41
N ILE A 827 29.95 -27.55 24.23
CA ILE A 827 29.35 -26.45 24.99
C ILE A 827 30.32 -25.78 25.98
N ASP A 828 31.26 -26.52 26.58
CA ASP A 828 32.25 -25.97 27.52
C ASP A 828 33.18 -24.97 26.81
N HIS A 829 33.48 -25.22 25.53
CA HIS A 829 34.27 -24.29 24.72
C HIS A 829 33.49 -22.98 24.45
N VAL A 830 32.18 -23.06 24.25
CA VAL A 830 31.33 -21.87 24.06
C VAL A 830 31.31 -21.02 25.34
N GLU A 831 31.15 -21.66 26.50
CA GLU A 831 31.26 -21.00 27.82
C GLU A 831 32.63 -20.32 28.00
N GLN A 832 33.71 -20.99 27.56
CA GLN A 832 35.06 -20.43 27.61
C GLN A 832 35.21 -19.19 26.72
N VAL A 833 34.62 -19.18 25.52
CA VAL A 833 34.63 -18.02 24.61
C VAL A 833 33.97 -16.82 25.27
N ILE A 834 32.78 -17.01 25.87
CA ILE A 834 32.05 -15.95 26.57
C ILE A 834 32.86 -15.41 27.76
N ALA A 835 33.43 -16.32 28.57
CA ALA A 835 34.27 -15.94 29.70
C ALA A 835 35.52 -15.15 29.26
N ASN A 836 36.15 -15.53 28.16
CA ASN A 836 37.31 -14.84 27.61
C ASN A 836 36.97 -13.45 27.05
N TYR A 837 35.81 -13.28 26.41
CA TYR A 837 35.31 -11.95 26.02
C TYR A 837 35.15 -11.03 27.23
N SER A 838 34.49 -11.54 28.28
CA SER A 838 34.34 -10.81 29.54
C SER A 838 35.69 -10.50 30.20
N ALA A 839 36.61 -11.47 30.26
CA ALA A 839 37.94 -11.29 30.86
C ALA A 839 38.81 -10.30 30.07
N ALA A 840 38.67 -10.28 28.75
CA ALA A 840 39.30 -9.31 27.87
C ALA A 840 38.57 -7.95 27.88
N GLY A 841 37.49 -7.77 28.64
CA GLY A 841 36.73 -6.52 28.68
C GLY A 841 36.27 -6.06 27.30
N ILE A 842 35.85 -7.00 26.45
CA ILE A 842 35.28 -6.73 25.13
C ILE A 842 33.77 -7.03 25.24
N PRO A 843 32.89 -6.05 24.96
CA PRO A 843 31.44 -6.28 25.00
C PRO A 843 31.03 -7.36 24.00
N LEU A 844 30.07 -8.20 24.38
CA LEU A 844 29.53 -9.29 23.57
C LEU A 844 28.02 -9.30 23.72
N GLU A 845 27.29 -9.06 22.64
CA GLU A 845 25.82 -8.99 22.68
C GLU A 845 25.18 -10.34 22.39
N THR A 846 25.70 -11.07 21.39
CA THR A 846 25.06 -12.27 20.87
C THR A 846 26.08 -13.36 20.57
N VAL A 847 25.76 -14.59 20.98
CA VAL A 847 26.53 -15.80 20.65
C VAL A 847 25.72 -16.66 19.69
N TRP A 848 26.40 -17.30 18.73
CA TRP A 848 25.76 -18.10 17.69
C TRP A 848 26.21 -19.55 17.80
N GLY A 849 25.25 -20.48 17.71
CA GLY A 849 25.51 -21.90 17.51
C GLY A 849 25.45 -22.26 16.03
N ASP A 850 26.62 -22.49 15.44
CA ASP A 850 26.75 -23.13 14.12
C ASP A 850 26.38 -24.63 14.20
N ILE A 851 26.41 -25.35 13.08
CA ILE A 851 25.97 -26.75 12.92
C ILE A 851 26.68 -27.75 13.85
N ASP A 852 27.65 -27.33 14.66
CA ASP A 852 28.32 -28.15 15.68
C ASP A 852 27.40 -28.61 16.81
N TYR A 853 26.37 -27.82 17.14
CA TYR A 853 25.43 -28.18 18.20
C TYR A 853 24.52 -29.35 17.83
N MET A 854 24.34 -29.61 16.53
CA MET A 854 23.38 -30.58 16.01
C MET A 854 23.88 -32.03 16.14
N ASP A 855 22.97 -32.96 16.42
CA ASP A 855 23.27 -34.41 16.37
C ASP A 855 23.35 -34.87 14.91
N SER A 856 24.57 -35.21 14.48
CA SER A 856 24.85 -35.63 13.10
C SER A 856 24.41 -34.59 12.07
N LYS A 857 24.53 -33.30 12.42
CA LYS A 857 24.18 -32.14 11.57
C LYS A 857 22.70 -32.10 11.14
N ARG A 858 21.82 -32.73 11.90
CA ARG A 858 20.36 -32.70 11.65
C ARG A 858 19.75 -31.48 12.33
N ASP A 859 18.98 -30.68 11.59
CA ASP A 859 18.20 -29.58 12.18
C ASP A 859 17.34 -30.04 13.36
N PHE A 860 16.90 -29.13 14.22
CA PHE A 860 16.01 -29.47 15.35
C PHE A 860 16.51 -30.62 16.25
N THR A 861 17.82 -30.77 16.38
CA THR A 861 18.46 -31.72 17.31
C THR A 861 19.60 -31.05 18.06
N THR A 862 20.00 -31.64 19.19
CA THR A 862 21.22 -31.29 19.91
C THR A 862 22.08 -32.52 20.10
N ASP A 863 23.39 -32.42 19.86
CA ASP A 863 24.35 -33.51 20.08
C ASP A 863 24.31 -33.93 21.56
N PRO A 864 23.91 -35.17 21.88
CA PRO A 864 23.66 -35.59 23.25
C PRO A 864 24.93 -35.68 24.11
N VAL A 865 26.12 -35.58 23.51
CA VAL A 865 27.41 -35.66 24.20
C VAL A 865 28.09 -34.30 24.25
N ARG A 866 28.20 -33.61 23.11
CA ARG A 866 28.96 -32.34 23.00
C ARG A 866 28.12 -31.12 23.36
N TYR A 867 26.80 -31.20 23.13
CA TYR A 867 25.85 -30.11 23.33
C TYR A 867 24.54 -30.64 23.96
N PRO A 868 24.60 -31.36 25.11
CA PRO A 868 23.39 -31.93 25.69
C PRO A 868 22.38 -30.82 26.02
N LEU A 869 21.09 -31.06 25.75
CA LEU A 869 20.04 -30.04 25.77
C LEU A 869 19.98 -29.26 27.10
N ASP A 870 20.16 -29.93 28.23
CA ASP A 870 20.15 -29.28 29.56
C ASP A 870 21.30 -28.28 29.72
N ARG A 871 22.49 -28.59 29.19
CA ARG A 871 23.64 -27.67 29.19
C ARG A 871 23.44 -26.52 28.21
N VAL A 872 22.89 -26.79 27.02
CA VAL A 872 22.58 -25.73 26.04
C VAL A 872 21.57 -24.75 26.63
N ARG A 873 20.53 -25.25 27.29
CA ARG A 873 19.55 -24.41 27.99
C ARG A 873 20.20 -23.61 29.13
N ALA A 874 21.02 -24.24 29.96
CA ALA A 874 21.73 -23.54 31.03
C ALA A 874 22.64 -22.41 30.50
N LEU A 875 23.27 -22.60 29.34
CA LEU A 875 24.03 -21.55 28.67
C LEU A 875 23.13 -20.38 28.24
N VAL A 876 22.02 -20.68 27.56
CA VAL A 876 21.07 -19.66 27.09
C VAL A 876 20.44 -18.90 28.25
N ASP A 877 20.02 -19.58 29.31
CA ASP A 877 19.50 -18.96 30.53
C ASP A 877 20.55 -18.01 31.16
N SER A 878 21.82 -18.41 31.14
CA SER A 878 22.94 -17.58 31.62
C SER A 878 23.16 -16.35 30.73
N LEU A 879 23.10 -16.50 29.40
CA LEU A 879 23.19 -15.37 28.47
C LEU A 879 22.04 -14.38 28.71
N HIS A 880 20.81 -14.85 28.79
CA HIS A 880 19.63 -14.02 29.06
C HIS A 880 19.71 -13.32 30.42
N ALA A 881 20.17 -14.01 31.47
CA ALA A 881 20.41 -13.41 32.78
C ALA A 881 21.44 -12.26 32.75
N ASN A 882 22.34 -12.28 31.77
CA ASN A 882 23.35 -11.23 31.53
C ASN A 882 22.92 -10.21 30.45
N ASN A 883 21.66 -10.22 30.00
CA ASN A 883 21.14 -9.39 28.90
C ASN A 883 21.87 -9.61 27.56
N GLN A 884 22.31 -10.84 27.31
CA GLN A 884 22.90 -11.28 26.05
C GLN A 884 21.93 -12.21 25.32
N HIS A 885 22.21 -12.48 24.04
CA HIS A 885 21.28 -13.18 23.14
C HIS A 885 21.91 -14.43 22.52
N TYR A 886 21.08 -15.37 22.07
CA TYR A 886 21.53 -16.59 21.42
C TYR A 886 20.80 -16.87 20.11
N ILE A 887 21.54 -17.24 19.07
CA ILE A 887 21.04 -17.57 17.73
C ILE A 887 21.55 -18.94 17.29
N GLN A 888 20.73 -19.72 16.59
CA GLN A 888 21.14 -20.99 15.97
C GLN A 888 20.90 -20.99 14.46
N ILE A 889 21.74 -21.75 13.76
CA ILE A 889 21.62 -22.06 12.33
C ILE A 889 20.55 -23.12 12.06
N LEU A 890 19.87 -23.01 10.91
CA LEU A 890 19.01 -24.01 10.30
C LEU A 890 19.33 -24.11 8.81
N ASP A 891 19.45 -25.33 8.32
CA ASP A 891 19.64 -25.60 6.89
C ASP A 891 18.34 -26.12 6.25
N PRO A 892 18.18 -26.03 4.92
CA PRO A 892 17.01 -26.57 4.22
C PRO A 892 17.05 -28.09 4.04
N GLY A 893 18.21 -28.74 4.13
CA GLY A 893 18.34 -30.18 3.85
C GLY A 893 17.95 -31.04 5.06
N ILE A 894 16.71 -31.54 5.06
CA ILE A 894 16.21 -32.40 6.15
C ILE A 894 16.64 -33.84 5.91
N SER A 895 17.40 -34.41 6.86
CA SER A 895 17.81 -35.82 6.83
C SER A 895 16.63 -36.76 6.60
N ASN A 896 16.76 -37.73 5.71
CA ASN A 896 15.66 -38.64 5.35
C ASN A 896 15.62 -39.95 6.17
N VAL A 897 16.41 -40.05 7.26
CA VAL A 897 16.50 -41.26 8.06
C VAL A 897 15.13 -41.56 8.69
N ALA A 898 14.65 -42.80 8.51
CA ALA A 898 13.27 -43.17 8.84
C ALA A 898 12.85 -42.96 10.30
N ASN A 899 13.80 -42.97 11.25
CA ASN A 899 13.53 -42.74 12.68
C ASN A 899 13.70 -41.27 13.12
N TYR A 900 13.91 -40.34 12.19
CA TYR A 900 14.04 -38.92 12.48
C TYR A 900 12.68 -38.22 12.42
N GLY A 901 12.17 -37.81 13.59
CA GLY A 901 10.79 -37.35 13.75
C GLY A 901 10.41 -36.14 12.89
N THR A 902 11.32 -35.18 12.69
CA THR A 902 11.10 -34.00 11.85
C THR A 902 10.79 -34.39 10.41
N TYR A 903 11.53 -35.38 9.87
CA TYR A 903 11.27 -35.94 8.55
C TYR A 903 9.92 -36.64 8.50
N THR A 904 9.62 -37.51 9.48
CA THR A 904 8.33 -38.22 9.52
C THR A 904 7.14 -37.26 9.53
N ARG A 905 7.19 -36.20 10.36
CA ARG A 905 6.12 -35.19 10.44
C ARG A 905 6.01 -34.34 9.16
N GLY A 906 7.13 -34.04 8.50
CA GLY A 906 7.13 -33.35 7.21
C GLY A 906 6.54 -34.20 6.09
N VAL A 907 6.77 -35.52 6.11
CA VAL A 907 6.13 -36.48 5.19
C VAL A 907 4.61 -36.49 5.40
N GLU A 908 4.16 -36.53 6.65
CA GLU A 908 2.72 -36.53 7.00
C GLU A 908 2.00 -35.25 6.56
N GLN A 909 2.67 -34.10 6.61
CA GLN A 909 2.12 -32.81 6.18
C GLN A 909 2.33 -32.49 4.70
N GLY A 910 3.03 -33.37 3.96
CA GLY A 910 3.31 -33.15 2.53
C GLY A 910 4.23 -31.95 2.27
N ALA A 911 5.23 -31.75 3.14
CA ALA A 911 6.07 -30.54 3.15
C ALA A 911 7.26 -30.56 2.18
N PHE A 912 7.55 -31.70 1.53
CA PHE A 912 8.80 -31.89 0.77
C PHE A 912 8.60 -31.93 -0.75
N LEU A 913 9.60 -31.43 -1.47
CA LEU A 913 9.71 -31.45 -2.92
C LEU A 913 9.67 -32.88 -3.46
N ARG A 914 9.09 -33.03 -4.66
CA ARG A 914 8.96 -34.31 -5.35
C ARG A 914 9.79 -34.33 -6.63
N ALA A 915 10.45 -35.44 -6.87
CA ALA A 915 11.08 -35.74 -8.15
C ALA A 915 10.01 -36.01 -9.23
N ALA A 916 10.42 -36.03 -10.50
CA ALA A 916 9.53 -36.23 -11.64
C ALA A 916 8.78 -37.58 -11.64
N ASP A 917 9.28 -38.59 -10.93
CA ASP A 917 8.60 -39.88 -10.75
C ASP A 917 7.58 -39.90 -9.59
N GLY A 918 7.43 -38.76 -8.88
CA GLY A 918 6.54 -38.59 -7.73
C GLY A 918 7.16 -38.97 -6.38
N SER A 919 8.36 -39.55 -6.36
CA SER A 919 9.11 -39.81 -5.13
C SER A 919 9.61 -38.50 -4.49
N PHE A 920 10.00 -38.51 -3.22
CA PHE A 920 10.65 -37.34 -2.62
C PHE A 920 11.97 -37.06 -3.31
N TYR A 921 12.20 -35.79 -3.67
CA TYR A 921 13.49 -35.39 -4.24
C TYR A 921 14.59 -35.52 -3.19
N ARG A 922 15.67 -36.21 -3.54
CA ARG A 922 16.79 -36.50 -2.63
C ARG A 922 18.09 -35.87 -3.12
N GLY A 923 18.81 -35.23 -2.20
CA GLY A 923 20.15 -34.69 -2.43
C GLY A 923 21.11 -35.06 -1.29
N ILE A 924 22.31 -34.48 -1.32
CA ILE A 924 23.31 -34.64 -0.25
C ILE A 924 23.61 -33.28 0.36
N GLN A 925 23.59 -33.20 1.69
CA GLN A 925 24.05 -32.03 2.47
C GLN A 925 24.73 -32.52 3.77
N TRP A 926 24.85 -31.65 4.77
CA TRP A 926 25.57 -31.94 6.02
C TRP A 926 25.15 -33.22 6.75
N PRO A 927 23.85 -33.55 6.90
CA PRO A 927 23.44 -34.79 7.57
C PRO A 927 23.45 -36.02 6.64
N GLY A 928 24.07 -35.95 5.46
CA GLY A 928 24.08 -37.01 4.45
C GLY A 928 22.92 -36.87 3.45
N GLU A 929 22.15 -37.93 3.23
CA GLU A 929 21.00 -37.90 2.30
C GLU A 929 19.84 -37.10 2.89
N VAL A 930 19.35 -36.11 2.13
CA VAL A 930 18.34 -35.15 2.56
C VAL A 930 17.16 -35.05 1.59
N VAL A 931 16.02 -34.63 2.12
CA VAL A 931 14.88 -34.10 1.36
C VAL A 931 14.77 -32.59 1.58
N TRP A 932 14.05 -31.91 0.70
CA TRP A 932 14.01 -30.46 0.63
C TRP A 932 12.59 -29.94 0.84
N PRO A 933 12.36 -28.93 1.70
CA PRO A 933 11.06 -28.28 1.83
C PRO A 933 10.59 -27.71 0.49
N ASP A 934 9.31 -27.92 0.20
CA ASP A 934 8.61 -27.25 -0.88
C ASP A 934 7.89 -26.03 -0.30
N TRP A 935 8.49 -24.85 -0.44
CA TRP A 935 7.93 -23.62 0.12
C TRP A 935 6.60 -23.18 -0.53
N LEU A 936 6.18 -23.81 -1.62
CA LEU A 936 4.88 -23.59 -2.26
C LEU A 936 3.85 -24.68 -1.91
N ALA A 937 4.23 -25.72 -1.16
CA ALA A 937 3.30 -26.71 -0.67
C ALA A 937 2.50 -26.18 0.54
N PRO A 938 1.17 -26.41 0.59
CA PRO A 938 0.29 -25.81 1.59
C PRO A 938 0.61 -26.26 3.03
N GLY A 939 1.19 -27.45 3.21
CA GLY A 939 1.56 -27.97 4.53
C GLY A 939 2.93 -27.53 5.05
N THR A 940 3.79 -26.94 4.20
CA THR A 940 5.19 -26.66 4.57
C THR A 940 5.30 -25.58 5.63
N GLN A 941 4.50 -24.52 5.53
CA GLN A 941 4.54 -23.41 6.52
C GLN A 941 4.13 -23.89 7.92
N ASP A 942 3.08 -24.71 8.01
CA ASP A 942 2.57 -25.24 9.28
C ASP A 942 3.56 -26.24 9.88
N TRP A 943 4.14 -27.11 9.05
CA TRP A 943 5.20 -28.03 9.46
C TRP A 943 6.40 -27.26 10.01
N TRP A 944 6.98 -26.34 9.22
CA TRP A 944 8.16 -25.56 9.63
C TRP A 944 7.91 -24.77 10.91
N ALA A 945 6.75 -24.13 11.03
CA ALA A 945 6.38 -23.40 12.24
C ALA A 945 6.12 -24.31 13.45
N SER A 946 5.66 -25.55 13.25
CA SER A 946 5.50 -26.52 14.33
C SER A 946 6.84 -27.02 14.85
N GLU A 947 7.81 -27.30 13.96
CA GLU A 947 9.17 -27.70 14.34
C GLU A 947 9.89 -26.58 15.09
N ILE A 948 9.84 -25.35 14.57
CA ILE A 948 10.43 -24.17 15.23
C ILE A 948 9.78 -23.94 16.61
N ARG A 949 8.45 -23.97 16.73
CA ARG A 949 7.79 -23.77 18.02
C ARG A 949 8.13 -24.86 19.04
N SER A 950 8.24 -26.11 18.59
CA SER A 950 8.55 -27.24 19.48
C SER A 950 10.01 -27.24 19.93
N PHE A 951 10.95 -27.10 19.00
CA PHE A 951 12.38 -27.21 19.30
C PHE A 951 12.91 -25.96 20.01
N TYR A 952 12.35 -24.80 19.69
CA TYR A 952 12.71 -23.52 20.32
C TYR A 952 11.70 -23.07 21.38
N ASP A 953 10.91 -23.97 21.96
CA ASP A 953 10.02 -23.61 23.06
C ASP A 953 10.85 -23.10 24.26
N PRO A 954 10.57 -21.92 24.84
CA PRO A 954 11.35 -21.39 25.97
C PRO A 954 11.38 -22.29 27.21
N THR A 955 10.38 -23.14 27.39
CA THR A 955 10.20 -23.97 28.59
C THR A 955 10.72 -25.39 28.41
N THR A 956 10.58 -25.96 27.22
CA THR A 956 10.98 -27.35 26.94
C THR A 956 12.18 -27.46 26.01
N GLY A 957 12.37 -26.48 25.12
CA GLY A 957 13.40 -26.44 24.10
C GLY A 957 14.47 -25.38 24.40
N ILE A 958 14.97 -24.73 23.34
CA ILE A 958 16.04 -23.72 23.41
C ILE A 958 15.42 -22.33 23.18
N ASP A 959 15.54 -21.42 24.14
CA ASP A 959 14.98 -20.07 24.02
C ASP A 959 15.85 -19.15 23.13
N VAL A 960 15.82 -19.35 21.81
CA VAL A 960 16.56 -18.50 20.87
C VAL A 960 15.91 -17.14 20.66
N ASP A 961 16.74 -16.13 20.38
CA ASP A 961 16.33 -14.74 20.14
C ASP A 961 16.12 -14.42 18.65
N GLY A 962 16.73 -15.21 17.78
CA GLY A 962 16.62 -15.14 16.33
C GLY A 962 17.12 -16.42 15.68
N LEU A 963 16.92 -16.53 14.36
CA LEU A 963 17.35 -17.70 13.60
C LEU A 963 18.22 -17.30 12.42
N TRP A 964 19.14 -18.19 12.10
CA TRP A 964 20.03 -18.08 10.95
C TRP A 964 19.66 -19.18 9.96
N VAL A 965 19.31 -18.81 8.73
CA VAL A 965 19.05 -19.78 7.66
C VAL A 965 20.20 -19.76 6.67
N ASP A 966 20.85 -20.91 6.51
CA ASP A 966 22.01 -21.08 5.64
C ASP A 966 21.75 -22.16 4.58
N MET A 967 22.65 -22.31 3.61
CA MET A 967 22.60 -23.26 2.51
C MET A 967 21.31 -23.17 1.67
N ASN A 968 20.58 -22.07 1.80
CA ASN A 968 19.23 -21.87 1.31
C ASN A 968 19.15 -21.26 -0.10
N GLU A 969 20.27 -21.11 -0.78
CA GLU A 969 20.35 -21.19 -2.24
C GLU A 969 20.17 -22.63 -2.75
N ALA A 970 19.70 -23.51 -1.86
CA ALA A 970 19.45 -24.92 -2.07
C ALA A 970 20.72 -25.71 -2.44
N SER A 971 21.81 -25.41 -1.72
CA SER A 971 23.13 -25.98 -1.96
C SER A 971 23.12 -27.49 -1.75
N ASN A 972 23.30 -28.22 -2.85
CA ASN A 972 23.34 -29.68 -2.90
C ASN A 972 24.78 -30.10 -3.18
N MET A 973 25.37 -30.91 -2.31
CA MET A 973 26.75 -31.38 -2.48
C MET A 973 26.92 -32.33 -3.68
N CYS A 974 25.82 -32.78 -4.30
CA CYS A 974 25.87 -33.52 -5.55
C CYS A 974 26.32 -32.64 -6.73
N PRO A 975 27.38 -33.03 -7.48
CA PRO A 975 27.93 -32.20 -8.54
C PRO A 975 27.04 -32.17 -9.80
N ASP A 976 26.25 -33.22 -10.01
CA ASP A 976 25.40 -33.39 -11.18
C ASP A 976 24.15 -34.24 -10.90
N THR A 977 23.39 -34.50 -11.97
CA THR A 977 22.13 -35.24 -11.90
C THR A 977 22.25 -36.72 -11.57
N THR A 978 23.46 -37.31 -11.63
CA THR A 978 23.69 -38.73 -11.31
C THR A 978 23.75 -38.97 -9.80
N CYS A 979 24.19 -37.95 -9.03
CA CYS A 979 24.23 -37.91 -7.57
C CYS A 979 24.68 -39.24 -6.95
N LEU A 980 25.76 -39.82 -7.49
CA LEU A 980 26.40 -41.05 -7.00
C LEU A 980 27.15 -40.72 -5.71
N SER A 981 26.67 -41.23 -4.58
CA SER A 981 27.42 -41.15 -3.32
C SER A 981 28.70 -41.99 -3.46
N SER A 982 29.81 -41.55 -2.85
CA SER A 982 31.05 -42.34 -2.80
C SER A 982 30.90 -43.68 -2.07
N ALA A 983 29.74 -43.96 -1.46
CA ALA A 983 29.41 -45.21 -0.78
C ALA A 983 28.49 -46.15 -1.58
N THR A 984 27.97 -45.73 -2.73
CA THR A 984 27.13 -46.58 -3.59
C THR A 984 28.01 -47.41 -4.52
N SER A 985 27.92 -48.74 -4.39
CA SER A 985 28.51 -49.69 -5.34
C SER A 985 28.15 -49.29 -6.78
N PRO A 986 29.06 -49.41 -7.77
CA PRO A 986 28.78 -49.09 -9.17
C PRO A 986 27.59 -49.84 -9.79
N ASP A 987 27.08 -50.88 -9.12
CA ASP A 987 26.05 -51.78 -9.64
C ASP A 987 24.60 -51.33 -9.36
N GLU A 988 24.38 -50.22 -8.66
CA GLU A 988 23.08 -49.52 -8.68
C GLU A 988 23.23 -48.19 -9.43
N PRO A 989 23.22 -48.19 -10.76
CA PRO A 989 22.87 -46.98 -11.46
C PRO A 989 21.45 -46.64 -11.00
N ARG A 990 21.28 -45.54 -10.25
CA ARG A 990 20.06 -44.72 -10.39
C ARG A 990 19.94 -44.57 -11.89
N GLY A 991 19.02 -45.31 -12.48
CA GLY A 991 18.95 -45.39 -13.93
C GLY A 991 18.94 -43.96 -14.48
N GLU A 992 19.21 -43.81 -15.76
CA GLU A 992 18.61 -42.71 -16.50
C GLU A 992 17.07 -42.88 -16.47
N THR A 993 16.47 -43.00 -15.29
CA THR A 993 15.06 -43.13 -14.98
C THR A 993 14.45 -41.85 -15.47
N ALA A 994 14.11 -41.94 -16.75
CA ALA A 994 13.31 -41.09 -17.57
C ALA A 994 13.40 -39.62 -17.19
N ARG A 995 13.94 -38.82 -18.12
CA ARG A 995 13.46 -37.45 -18.38
C ARG A 995 11.95 -37.43 -18.69
N ARG A 996 11.12 -38.01 -17.83
CA ARG A 996 9.67 -37.97 -17.90
C ARG A 996 9.32 -36.54 -17.51
N GLN A 997 9.12 -35.71 -18.53
CA GLN A 997 8.28 -34.52 -18.39
C GLN A 997 6.93 -35.03 -17.87
N THR A 998 6.66 -34.79 -16.59
CA THR A 998 5.31 -34.96 -16.05
C THR A 998 4.38 -34.00 -16.78
N ASP A 999 3.22 -34.50 -17.20
CA ASP A 999 2.16 -33.68 -17.79
C ASP A 999 1.84 -32.52 -16.85
N TYR A 1000 2.02 -31.31 -17.37
CA TYR A 1000 1.93 -30.04 -16.66
C TYR A 1000 0.61 -29.93 -15.90
N ALA A 1001 0.67 -29.50 -14.63
CA ALA A 1001 -0.46 -28.77 -14.06
C ALA A 1001 -0.56 -27.46 -14.84
N SER A 1002 -1.29 -27.47 -15.96
CA SER A 1002 -1.49 -26.31 -16.80
C SER A 1002 -2.26 -25.27 -16.00
N GLY A 1003 -1.59 -24.18 -15.64
CA GLY A 1003 -2.17 -23.01 -15.02
C GLY A 1003 -1.61 -21.77 -15.70
N PRO A 1004 -2.38 -20.68 -15.79
CA PRO A 1004 -1.88 -19.45 -16.38
C PRO A 1004 -0.62 -19.00 -15.62
N LYS A 1005 0.41 -18.60 -16.37
CA LYS A 1005 1.66 -17.99 -15.88
C LYS A 1005 2.56 -18.92 -15.05
N LYS A 1006 2.46 -20.24 -15.25
CA LYS A 1006 3.25 -21.26 -14.53
C LYS A 1006 4.41 -21.84 -15.36
N GLY A 1007 4.55 -21.42 -16.62
CA GLY A 1007 5.60 -21.87 -17.54
C GLY A 1007 5.05 -22.64 -18.74
N VAL A 1008 5.73 -22.48 -19.88
CA VAL A 1008 5.33 -23.11 -21.16
C VAL A 1008 5.68 -24.61 -21.16
N PRO A 1009 4.84 -25.47 -21.73
CA PRO A 1009 5.13 -26.90 -21.85
C PRO A 1009 6.24 -27.22 -22.86
N GLY A 1010 6.90 -28.37 -22.70
CA GLY A 1010 7.90 -28.91 -23.65
C GLY A 1010 9.33 -28.35 -23.53
N ARG A 1011 9.62 -27.52 -22.53
CA ARG A 1011 10.94 -26.92 -22.27
C ARG A 1011 11.99 -27.96 -21.84
N ASP A 1012 13.24 -27.81 -22.27
CA ASP A 1012 14.39 -28.53 -21.67
C ASP A 1012 14.81 -27.82 -20.39
N LEU A 1013 14.39 -28.35 -19.24
CA LEU A 1013 14.61 -27.73 -17.95
C LEU A 1013 16.04 -27.90 -17.42
N PHE A 1014 16.92 -28.67 -18.06
CA PHE A 1014 18.31 -28.84 -17.61
C PHE A 1014 19.29 -28.06 -18.47
N LYS A 1015 19.07 -28.07 -19.79
CA LYS A 1015 19.98 -27.52 -20.80
C LYS A 1015 19.19 -26.60 -21.73
N PRO A 1016 18.72 -25.43 -21.25
CA PRO A 1016 18.04 -24.47 -22.09
C PRO A 1016 18.92 -24.04 -23.27
N THR A 1017 18.27 -23.60 -24.36
CA THR A 1017 18.93 -23.16 -25.59
C THR A 1017 19.98 -22.08 -25.32
N TYR A 1018 19.63 -21.07 -24.51
CA TYR A 1018 20.58 -20.11 -23.97
C TYR A 1018 21.17 -20.64 -22.67
N ARG A 1019 22.50 -20.70 -22.59
CA ARG A 1019 23.22 -21.10 -21.37
C ARG A 1019 23.78 -19.86 -20.68
N ILE A 1020 23.30 -19.59 -19.47
CA ILE A 1020 23.87 -18.55 -18.61
C ILE A 1020 25.28 -18.92 -18.16
N ALA A 1021 26.09 -17.92 -17.82
CA ALA A 1021 27.47 -18.12 -17.37
C ALA A 1021 27.58 -18.52 -15.88
N ASN A 1022 26.79 -19.51 -15.46
CA ASN A 1022 26.81 -20.04 -14.10
C ASN A 1022 28.19 -20.64 -13.76
N HIS A 1023 28.82 -20.18 -12.68
CA HIS A 1023 30.16 -20.59 -12.30
C HIS A 1023 30.26 -22.05 -11.85
N ARG A 1024 29.14 -22.67 -11.46
CA ARG A 1024 29.03 -24.11 -11.13
C ARG A 1024 28.79 -25.01 -12.34
N GLY A 1025 28.78 -24.46 -13.57
CA GLY A 1025 28.52 -25.21 -14.79
C GLY A 1025 27.05 -25.19 -15.19
N ASP A 1026 26.46 -26.37 -15.44
CA ASP A 1026 25.03 -26.47 -15.79
C ASP A 1026 24.15 -25.90 -14.63
N ILE A 1027 22.94 -25.42 -14.94
CA ILE A 1027 22.07 -24.72 -13.97
C ILE A 1027 21.58 -25.59 -12.79
N SER A 1028 21.66 -26.93 -12.93
CA SER A 1028 21.39 -27.89 -11.85
C SER A 1028 22.65 -28.34 -11.09
N GLY A 1029 23.83 -27.79 -11.42
CA GLY A 1029 25.08 -28.15 -10.75
C GLY A 1029 25.10 -27.64 -9.32
N HIS A 1030 25.38 -28.54 -8.36
CA HIS A 1030 25.44 -28.24 -6.93
C HIS A 1030 24.17 -27.60 -6.33
N THR A 1031 23.00 -27.89 -6.88
CA THR A 1031 21.72 -27.36 -6.40
C THR A 1031 20.56 -28.36 -6.62
N LEU A 1032 19.33 -27.97 -6.29
CA LEU A 1032 18.11 -28.64 -6.71
C LEU A 1032 18.08 -28.79 -8.24
N PHE A 1033 17.66 -29.96 -8.70
CA PHE A 1033 17.47 -30.15 -10.13
C PHE A 1033 16.34 -29.25 -10.64
N THR A 1034 16.62 -28.53 -11.71
CA THR A 1034 15.72 -27.48 -12.22
C THR A 1034 14.42 -28.04 -12.82
N ASN A 1035 14.34 -29.36 -13.06
CA ASN A 1035 13.10 -30.04 -13.45
C ASN A 1035 12.21 -30.46 -12.27
N VAL A 1036 12.64 -30.28 -11.02
CA VAL A 1036 11.80 -30.56 -9.83
C VAL A 1036 10.60 -29.61 -9.85
N SER A 1037 9.41 -30.19 -9.73
CA SER A 1037 8.17 -29.43 -9.65
C SER A 1037 7.83 -29.10 -8.20
N ASN A 1038 7.34 -27.89 -8.00
CA ASN A 1038 6.72 -27.45 -6.77
C ASN A 1038 5.24 -27.87 -6.76
N ALA A 1039 4.62 -27.92 -5.58
CA ALA A 1039 3.24 -28.34 -5.36
C ALA A 1039 2.21 -27.51 -6.14
N ASP A 1040 2.55 -26.28 -6.52
CA ASP A 1040 1.70 -25.37 -7.27
C ASP A 1040 1.83 -25.52 -8.81
N GLY A 1041 2.66 -26.46 -9.27
CA GLY A 1041 2.90 -26.76 -10.69
C GLY A 1041 4.06 -25.99 -11.34
N THR A 1042 4.70 -25.04 -10.65
CA THR A 1042 5.94 -24.41 -11.15
C THR A 1042 7.14 -25.33 -10.99
N HIS A 1043 8.27 -24.96 -11.59
CA HIS A 1043 9.51 -25.75 -11.51
C HIS A 1043 10.64 -24.92 -10.89
N GLN A 1044 11.62 -25.60 -10.31
CA GLN A 1044 12.85 -24.97 -9.81
C GLN A 1044 13.59 -24.18 -10.90
N TYR A 1045 13.48 -24.57 -12.18
CA TYR A 1045 13.94 -23.77 -13.32
C TYR A 1045 13.51 -22.29 -13.24
N ASP A 1046 12.28 -22.04 -12.81
CA ASP A 1046 11.69 -20.70 -12.74
C ASP A 1046 11.77 -20.09 -11.32
N THR A 1047 11.84 -20.94 -10.28
CA THR A 1047 11.67 -20.54 -8.87
C THR A 1047 12.94 -20.66 -8.01
N HIS A 1048 14.03 -21.21 -8.54
CA HIS A 1048 15.28 -21.46 -7.82
C HIS A 1048 15.81 -20.23 -7.08
N ASN A 1049 15.88 -19.08 -7.77
CA ASN A 1049 16.34 -17.82 -7.17
C ASN A 1049 15.42 -17.30 -6.04
N LEU A 1050 14.20 -17.82 -5.89
CA LEU A 1050 13.26 -17.45 -4.83
C LEU A 1050 13.43 -18.31 -3.57
N TYR A 1051 14.03 -19.50 -3.69
CA TYR A 1051 14.01 -20.54 -2.64
C TYR A 1051 14.49 -20.02 -1.28
N GLY A 1052 15.64 -19.34 -1.25
CA GLY A 1052 16.20 -18.81 0.00
C GLY A 1052 15.35 -17.72 0.64
N THR A 1053 14.77 -16.83 -0.17
CA THR A 1053 13.86 -15.79 0.32
C THR A 1053 12.56 -16.39 0.87
N MET A 1054 12.09 -17.49 0.30
CA MET A 1054 10.92 -18.20 0.79
C MET A 1054 11.19 -18.92 2.11
N MET A 1055 12.36 -19.55 2.28
CA MET A 1055 12.78 -20.11 3.58
C MET A 1055 12.89 -19.02 4.66
N ALA A 1056 13.51 -17.89 4.32
CA ALA A 1056 13.62 -16.75 5.24
C ALA A 1056 12.24 -16.19 5.61
N ALA A 1057 11.31 -16.14 4.65
CA ALA A 1057 9.92 -15.76 4.89
C ALA A 1057 9.21 -16.72 5.85
N ALA A 1058 9.30 -18.03 5.57
CA ALA A 1058 8.65 -19.05 6.38
C ALA A 1058 9.19 -19.08 7.82
N THR A 1059 10.49 -18.86 7.99
CA THR A 1059 11.17 -18.76 9.28
C THR A 1059 10.73 -17.53 10.05
N ARG A 1060 10.58 -16.39 9.38
CA ARG A 1060 10.05 -15.17 9.99
C ARG A 1060 8.63 -15.38 10.53
N GLU A 1061 7.75 -15.96 9.72
CA GLU A 1061 6.38 -16.24 10.14
C GLU A 1061 6.33 -17.24 11.29
N ALA A 1062 7.20 -18.25 11.29
CA ALA A 1062 7.34 -19.18 12.40
C ALA A 1062 7.78 -18.50 13.71
N LEU A 1063 8.74 -17.57 13.65
CA LEU A 1063 9.16 -16.78 14.81
C LEU A 1063 8.03 -15.86 15.33
N LEU A 1064 7.22 -15.28 14.44
CA LEU A 1064 6.04 -14.50 14.82
C LEU A 1064 4.96 -15.35 15.48
N GLN A 1065 4.80 -16.61 15.06
CA GLN A 1065 3.88 -17.56 15.71
C GLN A 1065 4.41 -18.01 17.07
N ARG A 1066 5.73 -18.18 17.21
CA ARG A 1066 6.40 -18.55 18.46
C ARG A 1066 6.32 -17.44 19.51
N ALA A 1067 6.63 -16.21 19.12
CA ALA A 1067 6.64 -15.04 20.00
C ALA A 1067 5.79 -13.89 19.41
N PRO A 1068 4.45 -13.99 19.45
CA PRO A 1068 3.56 -12.98 18.89
C PRO A 1068 3.82 -11.60 19.48
N GLY A 1069 4.05 -10.61 18.62
CA GLY A 1069 4.28 -9.23 19.02
C GLY A 1069 5.73 -8.85 19.30
N LYS A 1070 6.69 -9.79 19.29
CA LYS A 1070 8.14 -9.48 19.28
C LYS A 1070 8.62 -9.38 17.83
N ARG A 1071 9.54 -8.45 17.55
CA ARG A 1071 10.19 -8.36 16.24
C ARG A 1071 11.05 -9.61 16.01
N PRO A 1072 10.81 -10.38 14.94
CA PRO A 1072 11.65 -11.52 14.62
C PRO A 1072 12.94 -11.06 13.94
N PHE A 1073 14.05 -11.72 14.26
CA PHE A 1073 15.31 -11.58 13.54
C PHE A 1073 15.61 -12.86 12.78
N VAL A 1074 15.78 -12.74 11.46
CA VAL A 1074 16.22 -13.82 10.58
C VAL A 1074 17.41 -13.33 9.79
N LEU A 1075 18.54 -14.02 9.89
CA LEU A 1075 19.70 -13.80 9.03
C LEU A 1075 19.69 -14.85 7.91
N THR A 1076 19.74 -14.45 6.63
CA THR A 1076 19.68 -15.35 5.46
C THR A 1076 20.87 -15.19 4.50
N ARG A 1077 21.37 -16.29 3.93
CA ARG A 1077 22.41 -16.24 2.89
C ARG A 1077 21.80 -15.89 1.55
N SER A 1078 20.86 -16.72 1.10
CA SER A 1078 20.28 -16.58 -0.22
C SER A 1078 19.14 -15.58 -0.23
N THR A 1079 19.13 -14.69 -1.22
CA THR A 1079 18.17 -13.59 -1.33
C THR A 1079 17.66 -13.37 -2.75
N PHE A 1080 16.48 -12.77 -2.85
CA PHE A 1080 15.88 -12.22 -4.05
C PHE A 1080 15.39 -10.81 -3.76
N ALA A 1081 15.09 -10.04 -4.79
CA ALA A 1081 14.43 -8.74 -4.66
C ALA A 1081 13.26 -8.80 -3.66
N GLY A 1082 13.23 -7.88 -2.68
CA GLY A 1082 12.22 -7.84 -1.62
C GLY A 1082 12.55 -8.64 -0.35
N ALA A 1083 13.68 -9.36 -0.28
CA ALA A 1083 14.09 -10.10 0.92
C ALA A 1083 14.21 -9.21 2.18
N GLY A 1084 14.58 -7.94 2.03
CA GLY A 1084 14.70 -6.97 3.13
C GLY A 1084 13.40 -6.75 3.93
N VAL A 1085 12.23 -7.07 3.34
CA VAL A 1085 10.92 -7.03 4.03
C VAL A 1085 10.86 -8.06 5.17
N ARG A 1086 11.68 -9.11 5.10
CA ARG A 1086 11.56 -10.28 5.98
C ARG A 1086 12.83 -10.61 6.76
N ALA A 1087 14.02 -10.33 6.23
CA ALA A 1087 15.27 -10.81 6.80
C ALA A 1087 16.45 -9.83 6.63
N ALA A 1088 17.46 -10.02 7.47
CA ALA A 1088 18.82 -9.50 7.34
C ALA A 1088 19.68 -10.45 6.47
N HIS A 1089 20.82 -9.98 5.98
CA HIS A 1089 21.68 -10.78 5.10
C HIS A 1089 23.16 -10.56 5.40
N TRP A 1090 23.97 -11.62 5.38
CA TRP A 1090 25.43 -11.51 5.41
C TRP A 1090 26.00 -11.85 4.04
N PHE A 1091 27.14 -11.26 3.71
CA PHE A 1091 27.75 -11.30 2.37
C PHE A 1091 28.37 -12.65 1.95
N GLY A 1092 28.00 -13.73 2.63
CA GLY A 1092 28.51 -15.07 2.41
C GLY A 1092 29.96 -15.26 2.84
N ASP A 1093 30.58 -16.32 2.29
CA ASP A 1093 31.77 -16.95 2.84
C ASP A 1093 33.05 -16.26 2.36
N ASN A 1094 33.25 -15.02 2.80
CA ASN A 1094 34.42 -14.22 2.48
C ASN A 1094 35.75 -14.85 2.98
N ALA A 1095 36.86 -14.49 2.35
CA ALA A 1095 38.20 -14.92 2.75
C ALA A 1095 38.84 -13.91 3.70
N SER A 1096 39.75 -14.40 4.55
CA SER A 1096 40.56 -13.63 5.47
C SER A 1096 41.71 -12.90 4.76
N THR A 1097 41.36 -12.03 3.80
CA THR A 1097 42.31 -11.29 2.96
C THR A 1097 41.94 -9.80 2.85
N TRP A 1098 42.93 -8.95 2.60
CA TRP A 1098 42.70 -7.53 2.33
C TRP A 1098 41.86 -7.28 1.08
N GLY A 1099 41.88 -8.19 0.10
CA GLY A 1099 40.99 -8.13 -1.05
C GLY A 1099 39.52 -8.16 -0.60
N HIS A 1100 39.18 -9.12 0.26
CA HIS A 1100 37.82 -9.31 0.75
C HIS A 1100 37.40 -8.27 1.79
N TYR A 1101 38.34 -7.73 2.56
CA TYR A 1101 38.12 -6.55 3.39
C TYR A 1101 37.54 -5.38 2.57
N ARG A 1102 38.06 -5.15 1.34
CA ARG A 1102 37.53 -4.12 0.43
C ARG A 1102 36.19 -4.52 -0.19
N VAL A 1103 36.03 -5.80 -0.56
CA VAL A 1103 34.78 -6.35 -1.09
C VAL A 1103 33.62 -6.15 -0.10
N ALA A 1104 33.87 -6.29 1.20
CA ALA A 1104 32.86 -6.05 2.24
C ALA A 1104 32.28 -4.63 2.21
N ILE A 1105 33.07 -3.62 1.82
CA ILE A 1105 32.59 -2.23 1.65
C ILE A 1105 31.68 -2.14 0.42
N ARG A 1106 32.07 -2.78 -0.68
CA ARG A 1106 31.31 -2.75 -1.95
C ARG A 1106 29.95 -3.44 -1.79
N GLN A 1107 29.91 -4.60 -1.13
CA GLN A 1107 28.68 -5.32 -0.85
C GLN A 1107 27.78 -4.54 0.12
N LEU A 1108 28.34 -3.88 1.14
CA LEU A 1108 27.58 -2.95 2.00
C LEU A 1108 26.86 -1.88 1.18
N LEU A 1109 27.59 -1.21 0.28
CA LEU A 1109 27.02 -0.17 -0.57
C LEU A 1109 25.93 -0.72 -1.50
N ALA A 1110 26.16 -1.88 -2.12
CA ALA A 1110 25.18 -2.52 -3.00
C ALA A 1110 23.88 -2.86 -2.25
N PHE A 1111 23.97 -3.57 -1.11
CA PHE A 1111 22.76 -4.00 -0.41
C PHE A 1111 22.01 -2.83 0.25
N ALA A 1112 22.72 -1.97 0.97
CA ALA A 1112 22.10 -0.89 1.72
C ALA A 1112 21.57 0.24 0.82
N ALA A 1113 22.25 0.54 -0.30
CA ALA A 1113 21.86 1.65 -1.17
C ALA A 1113 21.05 1.23 -2.41
N THR A 1114 21.28 0.06 -3.00
CA THR A 1114 20.63 -0.35 -4.26
C THR A 1114 19.64 -1.52 -4.12
N HIS A 1115 19.84 -2.44 -3.17
CA HIS A 1115 18.98 -3.64 -3.05
C HIS A 1115 17.91 -3.57 -1.94
N ALA A 1116 17.74 -2.40 -1.30
CA ALA A 1116 16.76 -2.19 -0.23
C ALA A 1116 16.88 -3.19 0.94
N MET A 1117 18.11 -3.60 1.27
CA MET A 1117 18.42 -4.45 2.42
C MET A 1117 19.36 -3.70 3.38
N PRO A 1118 18.81 -3.02 4.40
CA PRO A 1118 19.60 -2.15 5.27
C PRO A 1118 20.39 -2.90 6.35
N MET A 1119 19.95 -4.09 6.78
CA MET A 1119 20.64 -4.88 7.81
C MET A 1119 21.56 -5.91 7.16
N VAL A 1120 22.79 -5.48 6.88
CA VAL A 1120 23.79 -6.29 6.18
C VAL A 1120 25.21 -6.07 6.67
N GLY A 1121 26.10 -7.05 6.44
CA GLY A 1121 27.50 -7.00 6.86
C GLY A 1121 28.29 -8.25 6.44
N SER A 1122 29.61 -8.17 6.55
CA SER A 1122 30.51 -9.31 6.32
C SER A 1122 30.78 -10.08 7.60
N ASP A 1123 31.24 -11.33 7.47
CA ASP A 1123 31.96 -11.99 8.55
C ASP A 1123 33.30 -11.28 8.78
N VAL A 1124 33.41 -10.59 9.91
CA VAL A 1124 34.53 -9.74 10.27
C VAL A 1124 35.76 -10.60 10.53
N CYS A 1125 36.90 -10.15 10.00
CA CYS A 1125 38.17 -10.86 9.89
C CYS A 1125 38.24 -11.92 8.77
N GLY A 1126 37.10 -12.23 8.13
CA GLY A 1126 36.97 -13.22 7.07
C GLY A 1126 36.58 -14.60 7.62
N PHE A 1127 35.73 -15.31 6.89
CA PHE A 1127 35.27 -16.64 7.27
C PHE A 1127 36.30 -17.73 6.90
N ASN A 1128 36.76 -17.72 5.65
CA ASN A 1128 37.71 -18.69 5.13
C ASN A 1128 39.17 -18.24 5.34
N GLU A 1129 40.10 -19.20 5.38
CA GLU A 1129 41.55 -18.97 5.54
C GLU A 1129 41.94 -18.35 6.89
N GLN A 1130 43.24 -18.09 7.08
CA GLN A 1130 43.78 -17.61 8.35
C GLN A 1130 43.80 -16.08 8.43
N ALA A 1131 43.03 -15.51 9.34
CA ALA A 1131 43.15 -14.09 9.67
C ALA A 1131 44.49 -13.75 10.34
N ARG A 1132 44.97 -12.53 10.04
CA ARG A 1132 46.14 -11.93 10.67
C ARG A 1132 45.71 -10.77 11.56
N ALA A 1133 46.37 -10.62 12.71
CA ALA A 1133 46.04 -9.60 13.70
C ALA A 1133 45.91 -8.16 13.14
N PRO A 1134 46.83 -7.66 12.28
CA PRO A 1134 46.71 -6.28 11.77
C PRO A 1134 45.48 -6.05 10.88
N MET A 1135 45.18 -7.01 10.00
CA MET A 1135 43.99 -6.97 9.15
C MET A 1135 42.71 -7.13 9.97
N CYS A 1136 42.68 -8.08 10.91
CA CYS A 1136 41.54 -8.31 11.79
C CYS A 1136 41.26 -7.09 12.69
N ALA A 1137 42.29 -6.40 13.18
CA ALA A 1137 42.15 -5.15 13.93
C ALA A 1137 41.49 -4.04 13.09
N ARG A 1138 41.91 -3.85 11.83
CA ARG A 1138 41.25 -2.91 10.90
C ARG A 1138 39.83 -3.34 10.57
N TRP A 1139 39.58 -4.63 10.40
CA TRP A 1139 38.25 -5.15 10.12
C TRP A 1139 37.30 -5.01 11.32
N ALA A 1140 37.80 -5.17 12.55
CA ALA A 1140 37.03 -4.90 13.76
C ALA A 1140 36.56 -3.44 13.81
N LEU A 1141 37.43 -2.48 13.45
CA LEU A 1141 37.06 -1.06 13.32
C LEU A 1141 36.06 -0.82 12.18
N LEU A 1142 36.29 -1.41 11.00
CA LEU A 1142 35.41 -1.27 9.84
C LEU A 1142 34.01 -1.80 10.13
N GLY A 1143 33.92 -3.01 10.68
CA GLY A 1143 32.66 -3.69 10.97
C GLY A 1143 31.79 -2.95 11.99
N ALA A 1144 32.41 -2.19 12.90
CA ALA A 1144 31.68 -1.37 13.86
C ALA A 1144 30.82 -0.28 13.20
N PHE A 1145 31.12 0.11 11.95
CA PHE A 1145 30.35 1.05 11.14
C PHE A 1145 29.48 0.36 10.06
N GLN A 1146 29.29 -0.95 10.14
CA GLN A 1146 28.34 -1.71 9.32
C GLN A 1146 27.06 -2.02 10.11
N PRO A 1147 25.88 -2.12 9.49
CA PRO A 1147 24.65 -2.46 10.20
C PRO A 1147 24.75 -3.79 10.96
N PHE A 1148 25.18 -4.86 10.29
CA PHE A 1148 25.44 -6.17 10.91
C PHE A 1148 26.93 -6.33 11.26
N TYR A 1149 27.23 -6.74 12.49
CA TYR A 1149 28.59 -6.80 13.02
C TYR A 1149 28.86 -8.13 13.74
N ARG A 1150 29.37 -9.11 12.99
CA ARG A 1150 29.66 -10.47 13.47
C ARG A 1150 31.09 -10.88 13.14
N ASN A 1151 31.82 -11.45 14.10
CA ASN A 1151 33.04 -12.23 13.85
C ASN A 1151 32.65 -13.70 13.68
N HIS A 1152 33.07 -14.31 12.56
CA HIS A 1152 32.77 -15.70 12.22
C HIS A 1152 33.91 -16.32 11.42
N ALA A 1153 34.23 -17.59 11.68
CA ALA A 1153 35.35 -18.32 11.06
C ALA A 1153 34.96 -19.77 10.73
N ASP A 1154 35.52 -20.31 9.65
CA ASP A 1154 35.37 -21.72 9.25
C ASP A 1154 36.06 -22.69 10.22
N VAL A 1155 35.65 -23.96 10.22
CA VAL A 1155 36.28 -25.03 11.01
C VAL A 1155 37.74 -25.26 10.67
N SER A 1156 38.15 -25.03 9.41
CA SER A 1156 39.54 -25.14 8.99
C SER A 1156 40.39 -23.91 9.36
N ALA A 1157 39.75 -22.78 9.68
CA ALA A 1157 40.42 -21.57 10.10
C ALA A 1157 40.78 -21.61 11.60
N PRO A 1158 41.95 -21.09 12.00
CA PRO A 1158 42.29 -20.93 13.42
C PRO A 1158 41.28 -20.05 14.16
N ASP A 1159 41.16 -20.27 15.46
CA ASP A 1159 40.38 -19.39 16.36
C ASP A 1159 40.82 -17.92 16.22
N GLN A 1160 39.85 -17.06 15.97
CA GLN A 1160 40.07 -15.64 15.67
C GLN A 1160 39.16 -14.70 16.46
N GLU A 1161 38.65 -15.12 17.63
CA GLU A 1161 37.93 -14.22 18.53
C GLU A 1161 38.80 -13.00 18.85
N PHE A 1162 38.19 -11.84 19.10
CA PHE A 1162 38.95 -10.60 19.21
C PHE A 1162 39.97 -10.59 20.35
N TYR A 1163 39.75 -11.39 21.40
CA TYR A 1163 40.70 -11.53 22.51
C TYR A 1163 41.97 -12.33 22.18
N ARG A 1164 42.07 -12.96 21.00
CA ARG A 1164 43.21 -13.80 20.61
C ARG A 1164 44.50 -13.01 20.40
N TRP A 1165 44.41 -11.71 20.10
CA TRP A 1165 45.56 -10.84 19.89
C TRP A 1165 45.42 -9.52 20.66
N PRO A 1166 46.43 -9.06 21.41
CA PRO A 1166 46.37 -7.78 22.12
C PRO A 1166 45.99 -6.60 21.21
N LEU A 1167 46.53 -6.55 19.99
CA LEU A 1167 46.19 -5.50 19.02
C LEU A 1167 44.70 -5.52 18.64
N VAL A 1168 44.11 -6.71 18.49
CA VAL A 1168 42.70 -6.86 18.11
C VAL A 1168 41.80 -6.57 19.32
N VAL A 1169 42.23 -6.87 20.55
CA VAL A 1169 41.55 -6.43 21.78
C VAL A 1169 41.42 -4.91 21.81
N ASP A 1170 42.52 -4.18 21.58
CA ASP A 1170 42.52 -2.71 21.63
C ASP A 1170 41.64 -2.12 20.51
N ALA A 1171 41.70 -2.69 19.31
CA ALA A 1171 40.85 -2.29 18.20
C ALA A 1171 39.37 -2.56 18.49
N ALA A 1172 39.03 -3.75 18.98
CA ALA A 1172 37.67 -4.17 19.28
C ALA A 1172 37.05 -3.32 20.40
N ARG A 1173 37.79 -3.04 21.48
CA ARG A 1173 37.33 -2.16 22.57
C ARG A 1173 36.99 -0.77 22.05
N LYS A 1174 37.88 -0.17 21.24
CA LYS A 1174 37.63 1.15 20.64
C LYS A 1174 36.46 1.12 19.66
N ALA A 1175 36.40 0.11 18.80
CA ALA A 1175 35.36 -0.06 17.79
C ALA A 1175 33.97 -0.25 18.42
N ILE A 1176 33.88 -1.09 19.44
CA ILE A 1176 32.61 -1.38 20.11
C ILE A 1176 32.18 -0.22 21.01
N ASP A 1177 33.11 0.48 21.68
CA ASP A 1177 32.79 1.70 22.43
C ASP A 1177 32.10 2.74 21.56
N VAL A 1178 32.70 3.08 20.40
CA VAL A 1178 32.11 4.05 19.48
C VAL A 1178 30.80 3.55 18.88
N ARG A 1179 30.74 2.28 18.47
CA ARG A 1179 29.53 1.68 17.90
C ARG A 1179 28.36 1.79 18.87
N TYR A 1180 28.58 1.39 20.13
CA TYR A 1180 27.54 1.36 21.15
C TYR A 1180 27.05 2.77 21.45
N ARG A 1181 27.95 3.75 21.53
CA ARG A 1181 27.54 5.16 21.64
C ARG A 1181 26.69 5.63 20.45
N LEU A 1182 26.91 5.11 19.25
CA LEU A 1182 26.18 5.47 18.03
C LEU A 1182 24.94 4.60 17.73
N LEU A 1183 24.57 3.63 18.58
CA LEU A 1183 23.51 2.69 18.23
C LEU A 1183 22.15 3.34 17.99
N ASP A 1184 21.75 4.35 18.78
CA ASP A 1184 20.48 5.04 18.51
C ASP A 1184 20.49 5.85 17.21
N TYR A 1185 21.66 6.35 16.76
CA TYR A 1185 21.81 6.96 15.44
C TYR A 1185 21.61 5.92 14.32
N LEU A 1186 22.27 4.77 14.44
CA LEU A 1186 22.14 3.66 13.48
C LEU A 1186 20.71 3.08 13.46
N TYR A 1187 20.11 2.95 14.64
CA TYR A 1187 18.75 2.49 14.82
C TYR A 1187 17.74 3.48 14.22
N THR A 1188 17.96 4.78 14.37
CA THR A 1188 17.17 5.82 13.70
C THR A 1188 17.28 5.73 12.18
N ALA A 1189 18.48 5.44 11.64
CA ALA A 1189 18.66 5.20 10.21
C ALA A 1189 17.89 3.96 9.75
N MET A 1190 17.91 2.86 10.51
CA MET A 1190 17.12 1.66 10.23
C MET A 1190 15.62 1.94 10.24
N TRP A 1191 15.14 2.74 11.21
CA TRP A 1191 13.74 3.14 11.27
C TRP A 1191 13.34 3.91 10.00
N ARG A 1192 14.13 4.91 9.58
CA ARG A 1192 13.88 5.63 8.32
C ARG A 1192 13.85 4.68 7.12
N ALA A 1193 14.75 3.70 7.05
CA ALA A 1193 14.73 2.69 6.01
C ALA A 1193 13.42 1.91 6.00
N SER A 1194 12.92 1.51 7.17
CA SER A 1194 11.65 0.78 7.31
C SER A 1194 10.41 1.63 6.99
N GLU A 1195 10.50 2.95 7.15
CA GLU A 1195 9.39 3.88 6.92
C GLU A 1195 9.30 4.35 5.46
N ASP A 1196 10.43 4.64 4.81
CA ASP A 1196 10.43 5.25 3.48
C ASP A 1196 11.49 4.72 2.51
N GLY A 1197 12.29 3.72 2.92
CA GLY A 1197 13.33 3.12 2.09
C GLY A 1197 14.63 3.93 2.02
N SER A 1198 14.83 4.89 2.94
CA SER A 1198 16.13 5.59 3.06
C SER A 1198 17.29 4.60 3.27
N PRO A 1199 18.41 4.77 2.55
CA PRO A 1199 19.55 3.88 2.74
C PRO A 1199 20.24 4.14 4.09
N VAL A 1200 20.55 3.08 4.83
CA VAL A 1200 21.31 3.17 6.10
C VAL A 1200 22.80 3.44 5.85
N ALA A 1201 23.33 2.93 4.75
CA ALA A 1201 24.67 3.24 4.26
C ALA A 1201 24.58 3.66 2.79
N SER A 1202 25.35 4.67 2.40
CA SER A 1202 25.27 5.24 1.05
C SER A 1202 26.64 5.67 0.51
N PRO A 1203 26.84 5.59 -0.81
CA PRO A 1203 28.07 6.08 -1.44
C PRO A 1203 28.11 7.62 -1.45
N LEU A 1204 29.29 8.21 -1.62
CA LEU A 1204 29.46 9.67 -1.57
C LEU A 1204 28.58 10.41 -2.60
N TRP A 1205 28.42 9.83 -3.79
CA TRP A 1205 27.64 10.43 -4.88
C TRP A 1205 26.13 10.53 -4.56
N PHE A 1206 25.63 9.85 -3.52
CA PHE A 1206 24.26 10.08 -3.04
C PHE A 1206 24.07 11.47 -2.43
N TRP A 1207 25.12 12.00 -1.80
CA TRP A 1207 25.11 13.31 -1.12
C TRP A 1207 25.74 14.40 -1.97
N TYR A 1208 26.64 14.03 -2.88
CA TYR A 1208 27.33 14.92 -3.80
C TYR A 1208 27.13 14.49 -5.28
N PRO A 1209 25.88 14.43 -5.78
CA PRO A 1209 25.58 13.88 -7.11
C PRO A 1209 26.17 14.71 -8.28
N GLY A 1210 26.51 15.98 -8.06
CA GLY A 1210 27.16 16.81 -9.07
C GLY A 1210 28.68 16.62 -9.17
N ASP A 1211 29.28 15.94 -8.20
CA ASP A 1211 30.74 15.77 -8.10
C ASP A 1211 31.17 14.45 -8.74
N GLY A 1212 31.65 14.53 -9.99
CA GLY A 1212 32.07 13.36 -10.76
C GLY A 1212 33.21 12.55 -10.13
N GLN A 1213 34.01 13.12 -9.23
CA GLN A 1213 35.08 12.40 -8.54
C GLN A 1213 34.52 11.38 -7.55
N THR A 1214 33.27 11.56 -7.08
CA THR A 1214 32.62 10.64 -6.14
C THR A 1214 32.09 9.37 -6.79
N PHE A 1215 31.94 9.33 -8.12
CA PHE A 1215 31.24 8.24 -8.81
C PHE A 1215 32.03 6.92 -8.78
N GLY A 1216 33.37 7.01 -8.72
CA GLY A 1216 34.27 5.86 -8.61
C GLY A 1216 34.63 5.48 -7.17
N VAL A 1217 34.20 6.24 -6.17
CA VAL A 1217 34.55 5.97 -4.77
C VAL A 1217 33.75 4.79 -4.26
N GLN A 1218 34.46 3.72 -3.89
CA GLN A 1218 33.88 2.44 -3.46
C GLN A 1218 34.48 1.91 -2.14
N THR A 1219 35.36 2.69 -1.52
CA THR A 1219 36.07 2.36 -0.27
C THR A 1219 35.76 3.35 0.85
N GLN A 1220 34.83 4.29 0.62
CA GLN A 1220 34.28 5.21 1.60
C GLN A 1220 32.76 5.19 1.49
N TRP A 1221 32.07 5.42 2.61
CA TRP A 1221 30.62 5.52 2.62
C TRP A 1221 30.15 6.48 3.71
N PHE A 1222 28.94 6.98 3.53
CA PHE A 1222 28.18 7.60 4.59
C PHE A 1222 27.40 6.54 5.36
N LEU A 1223 27.62 6.44 6.67
CA LEU A 1223 26.69 5.80 7.59
C LEU A 1223 25.63 6.84 8.00
N GLY A 1224 24.38 6.56 7.67
CA GLY A 1224 23.31 7.55 7.67
C GLY A 1224 23.64 8.73 6.75
N GLU A 1225 23.36 9.94 7.22
CA GLU A 1225 23.59 11.19 6.48
C GLU A 1225 24.76 12.03 6.99
N ALA A 1226 25.37 11.61 8.11
CA ALA A 1226 26.30 12.41 8.89
C ALA A 1226 27.73 11.85 8.87
N LEU A 1227 27.90 10.54 8.98
CA LEU A 1227 29.22 9.97 9.26
C LEU A 1227 29.87 9.43 7.97
N LEU A 1228 30.87 10.15 7.45
CA LEU A 1228 31.72 9.71 6.35
C LEU A 1228 32.85 8.82 6.90
N VAL A 1229 32.76 7.52 6.65
CA VAL A 1229 33.74 6.52 7.09
C VAL A 1229 34.79 6.33 6.00
N SER A 1230 36.07 6.53 6.35
CA SER A 1230 37.21 6.49 5.42
C SER A 1230 38.29 5.54 5.94
N PRO A 1231 38.07 4.21 5.83
CA PRO A 1231 38.98 3.22 6.39
C PRO A 1231 40.33 3.18 5.67
N VAL A 1232 41.36 2.74 6.39
CA VAL A 1232 42.61 2.28 5.75
C VAL A 1232 42.28 1.03 4.94
N VAL A 1233 42.47 1.13 3.63
CA VAL A 1233 42.20 0.02 2.70
C VAL A 1233 43.45 -0.53 2.06
N GLU A 1234 44.61 0.08 2.21
CA GLU A 1234 45.87 -0.47 1.70
C GLU A 1234 46.37 -1.63 2.58
N ASP A 1235 46.93 -2.65 1.94
CA ASP A 1235 47.42 -3.85 2.61
C ASP A 1235 48.52 -3.47 3.61
N ASP A 1236 48.32 -3.86 4.86
CA ASP A 1236 49.29 -3.68 5.95
C ASP A 1236 49.80 -2.23 6.10
N SER A 1237 48.90 -1.26 5.86
CA SER A 1237 49.24 0.16 5.85
C SER A 1237 48.83 0.91 7.14
N GLN A 1238 49.59 1.97 7.43
CA GLN A 1238 49.25 3.03 8.40
C GLN A 1238 48.90 4.34 7.70
N LYS A 1239 48.72 4.29 6.37
CA LYS A 1239 48.34 5.40 5.52
C LYS A 1239 46.94 5.16 4.96
N VAL A 1240 46.18 6.23 4.82
CA VAL A 1240 44.86 6.24 4.18
C VAL A 1240 44.83 7.29 3.08
N HIS A 1241 44.19 6.94 1.97
CA HIS A 1241 43.81 7.86 0.91
C HIS A 1241 42.29 7.92 0.84
N PHE A 1242 41.71 9.10 0.99
CA PHE A 1242 40.26 9.28 0.97
C PHE A 1242 39.88 10.59 0.31
N TYR A 1243 38.77 10.59 -0.43
CA TYR A 1243 38.23 11.78 -1.05
C TYR A 1243 37.41 12.58 -0.03
N LEU A 1244 37.66 13.88 0.06
CA LEU A 1244 36.87 14.79 0.89
C LEU A 1244 36.16 15.81 -0.01
N PRO A 1245 34.82 15.68 -0.21
CA PRO A 1245 34.05 16.59 -1.05
C PRO A 1245 34.16 18.05 -0.63
N LYS A 1246 33.82 18.98 -1.54
CA LYS A 1246 33.83 20.41 -1.23
C LYS A 1246 32.67 20.79 -0.30
N ASP A 1247 32.90 20.67 1.01
CA ASP A 1247 31.92 20.91 2.07
C ASP A 1247 32.65 21.12 3.42
N VAL A 1248 31.92 21.51 4.45
CA VAL A 1248 32.44 21.54 5.81
C VAL A 1248 32.29 20.16 6.43
N PHE A 1249 33.37 19.64 6.99
CA PHE A 1249 33.40 18.41 7.79
C PHE A 1249 34.03 18.68 9.16
N TYR A 1250 33.91 17.72 10.06
CA TYR A 1250 34.61 17.70 11.34
C TYR A 1250 35.21 16.32 11.56
N ASP A 1251 36.42 16.23 12.07
CA ASP A 1251 36.97 14.94 12.50
C ASP A 1251 36.14 14.45 13.70
N PHE A 1252 35.61 13.23 13.61
CA PHE A 1252 34.73 12.66 14.63
C PHE A 1252 35.44 12.44 15.97
N TRP A 1253 36.74 12.18 15.96
CA TRP A 1253 37.51 11.82 17.16
C TRP A 1253 38.02 13.04 17.91
N THR A 1254 38.47 14.07 17.20
CA THR A 1254 39.02 15.30 17.80
C THR A 1254 38.00 16.43 17.90
N GLY A 1255 36.93 16.39 17.09
CA GLY A 1255 35.97 17.47 16.94
C GLY A 1255 36.49 18.66 16.13
N GLU A 1256 37.71 18.58 15.58
CA GLU A 1256 38.31 19.65 14.79
C GLU A 1256 37.59 19.84 13.45
N LYS A 1257 37.37 21.09 13.07
CA LYS A 1257 36.78 21.43 11.78
C LYS A 1257 37.77 21.14 10.65
N VAL A 1258 37.31 20.43 9.63
CA VAL A 1258 38.07 20.09 8.42
C VAL A 1258 37.34 20.65 7.21
N GLU A 1259 37.97 21.56 6.49
CA GLU A 1259 37.39 22.14 5.27
C GLU A 1259 37.72 21.23 4.07
N GLY A 1260 36.69 20.58 3.52
CA GLY A 1260 36.83 19.75 2.34
C GLY A 1260 36.97 20.60 1.07
N MET A 1261 38.00 20.35 0.28
CA MET A 1261 38.31 21.11 -0.94
C MET A 1261 37.85 20.40 -2.23
N GLY A 1262 37.26 19.20 -2.13
CA GLY A 1262 36.92 18.37 -3.30
C GLY A 1262 38.16 17.67 -3.86
N GLU A 1263 39.00 17.10 -2.99
CA GLU A 1263 40.26 16.49 -3.37
C GLU A 1263 40.57 15.20 -2.58
N MET A 1264 41.54 14.44 -3.08
CA MET A 1264 42.04 13.26 -2.38
C MET A 1264 43.00 13.68 -1.27
N MET A 1265 42.62 13.38 -0.03
CA MET A 1265 43.44 13.56 1.16
C MET A 1265 44.32 12.34 1.40
N THR A 1266 45.50 12.59 1.97
CA THR A 1266 46.41 11.53 2.43
C THR A 1266 46.76 11.80 3.89
N VAL A 1267 46.48 10.83 4.76
CA VAL A 1267 46.89 10.87 6.16
C VAL A 1267 47.81 9.67 6.41
N ASP A 1268 48.97 9.92 6.99
CA ASP A 1268 50.01 8.92 7.29
C ASP A 1268 50.23 8.84 8.80
N GLY A 1269 50.84 7.75 9.27
CA GLY A 1269 51.14 7.53 10.68
C GLY A 1269 49.93 7.16 11.55
N LEU A 1270 48.84 6.66 10.94
CA LEU A 1270 47.68 6.18 11.69
C LEU A 1270 48.02 4.92 12.48
N GLY A 1271 47.69 4.89 13.77
CA GLY A 1271 47.77 3.69 14.59
C GLY A 1271 46.92 2.56 13.99
N TRP A 1272 47.28 1.31 14.29
CA TRP A 1272 46.52 0.14 13.83
C TRP A 1272 45.08 0.09 14.37
N THR A 1273 44.82 0.85 15.44
CA THR A 1273 43.51 1.02 16.07
C THR A 1273 42.78 2.30 15.61
N ASP A 1274 43.28 3.00 14.59
CA ASP A 1274 42.66 4.22 14.07
C ASP A 1274 41.80 3.96 12.82
N ILE A 1275 40.68 4.68 12.71
CA ILE A 1275 39.83 4.71 11.52
C ILE A 1275 39.33 6.14 11.32
N PRO A 1276 39.73 6.83 10.24
CA PRO A 1276 39.22 8.16 9.96
C PRO A 1276 37.70 8.16 9.76
N VAL A 1277 37.01 9.02 10.51
CA VAL A 1277 35.58 9.24 10.42
C VAL A 1277 35.34 10.74 10.48
N HIS A 1278 34.59 11.27 9.52
CA HIS A 1278 34.26 12.69 9.48
C HIS A 1278 32.76 12.90 9.61
N VAL A 1279 32.36 13.87 10.43
CA VAL A 1279 30.97 14.32 10.57
C VAL A 1279 30.73 15.41 9.52
N ARG A 1280 29.77 15.20 8.63
CA ARG A 1280 29.36 16.19 7.63
C ARG A 1280 28.68 17.37 8.31
N GLY A 1281 29.13 18.58 7.97
CA GLY A 1281 28.49 19.82 8.41
C GLY A 1281 27.03 19.87 7.98
N GLY A 1282 26.20 20.51 8.79
CA GLY A 1282 24.74 20.56 8.58
C GLY A 1282 23.99 19.43 9.28
N THR A 1283 24.67 18.58 10.05
CA THR A 1283 24.06 17.41 10.70
C THR A 1283 24.15 17.45 12.23
N ILE A 1284 23.18 16.80 12.88
CA ILE A 1284 23.14 16.59 14.32
C ILE A 1284 23.11 15.08 14.57
N VAL A 1285 24.04 14.58 15.39
CA VAL A 1285 24.21 13.17 15.68
C VAL A 1285 23.86 12.93 17.16
N PRO A 1286 22.73 12.25 17.45
CA PRO A 1286 22.44 11.78 18.81
C PRO A 1286 23.29 10.55 19.12
N MET A 1287 24.05 10.61 20.22
CA MET A 1287 24.86 9.49 20.69
C MET A 1287 24.77 9.34 22.20
N ARG A 1288 25.13 8.18 22.76
CA ARG A 1288 25.22 7.99 24.21
C ARG A 1288 26.50 8.62 24.75
N VAL A 1289 26.45 9.13 25.98
CA VAL A 1289 27.61 9.72 26.68
C VAL A 1289 28.69 8.66 26.91
N LYS A 1290 28.29 7.40 27.16
CA LYS A 1290 29.18 6.26 27.41
C LYS A 1290 28.65 5.00 26.74
N SER A 1291 29.57 4.09 26.42
CA SER A 1291 29.25 2.73 26.02
C SER A 1291 28.80 1.86 27.20
N ALA A 1292 28.46 0.59 26.93
CA ALA A 1292 28.11 -0.44 27.91
C ALA A 1292 28.51 -1.84 27.42
N ASN A 1293 28.31 -2.88 28.23
CA ASN A 1293 28.65 -4.25 27.84
C ASN A 1293 27.55 -4.93 27.01
N THR A 1294 26.30 -4.51 27.18
CA THR A 1294 25.15 -4.99 26.39
C THR A 1294 24.28 -3.84 25.92
N THR A 1295 23.45 -4.07 24.91
CA THR A 1295 22.52 -3.06 24.42
C THR A 1295 21.45 -2.70 25.44
N ALA A 1296 21.04 -3.64 26.31
CA ALA A 1296 20.12 -3.38 27.40
C ALA A 1296 20.69 -2.40 28.44
N GLU A 1297 21.97 -2.55 28.81
CA GLU A 1297 22.67 -1.61 29.69
C GLU A 1297 22.90 -0.25 29.03
N LEU A 1298 23.26 -0.26 27.74
CA LEU A 1298 23.48 0.95 26.95
C LEU A 1298 22.24 1.85 26.94
N ARG A 1299 21.05 1.25 26.83
CA ARG A 1299 19.78 2.00 26.78
C ARG A 1299 19.49 2.81 28.05
N ARG A 1300 20.19 2.54 29.16
CA ARG A 1300 20.12 3.31 30.41
C ARG A 1300 21.07 4.51 30.45
N GLN A 1301 22.02 4.62 29.51
CA GLN A 1301 22.99 5.71 29.46
C GLN A 1301 22.35 6.99 28.88
N ASN A 1302 22.74 8.16 29.38
CA ASN A 1302 22.27 9.45 28.86
C ASN A 1302 22.77 9.74 27.44
N PHE A 1303 22.14 10.72 26.80
CA PHE A 1303 22.52 11.20 25.48
C PHE A 1303 23.47 12.40 25.54
N GLU A 1304 24.41 12.42 24.61
CA GLU A 1304 25.19 13.56 24.14
C GLU A 1304 24.71 13.87 22.72
N ILE A 1305 24.32 15.11 22.46
CA ILE A 1305 23.91 15.53 21.12
C ILE A 1305 25.04 16.32 20.48
N MET A 1306 25.65 15.75 19.45
CA MET A 1306 26.72 16.39 18.71
C MET A 1306 26.12 17.22 17.57
N VAL A 1307 26.36 18.52 17.58
CA VAL A 1307 25.92 19.47 16.54
C VAL A 1307 27.13 19.82 15.69
N ALA A 1308 27.08 19.52 14.39
CA ALA A 1308 28.12 19.86 13.43
C ALA A 1308 27.61 20.95 12.48
N PRO A 1309 27.83 22.25 12.77
CA PRO A 1309 27.34 23.35 11.94
C PRO A 1309 27.85 23.26 10.50
N GLY A 1310 26.94 23.43 9.53
CA GLY A 1310 27.27 23.49 8.11
C GLY A 1310 27.88 24.82 7.69
N ALA A 1311 28.17 24.97 6.40
CA ALA A 1311 28.67 26.23 5.83
C ALA A 1311 27.70 27.41 6.02
N ASP A 1312 26.40 27.14 6.18
CA ASP A 1312 25.35 28.12 6.48
C ASP A 1312 25.15 28.38 7.99
N GLY A 1313 25.97 27.75 8.84
CA GLY A 1313 25.89 27.85 10.30
C GLY A 1313 24.81 26.97 10.94
N LYS A 1314 24.02 26.24 10.15
CA LYS A 1314 22.86 25.47 10.62
C LYS A 1314 23.17 23.99 10.71
N ALA A 1315 22.36 23.24 11.43
CA ALA A 1315 22.40 21.79 11.44
C ALA A 1315 21.04 21.17 11.77
N LYS A 1316 20.83 19.91 11.36
CA LYS A 1316 19.62 19.15 11.70
C LYS A 1316 19.92 17.67 11.90
N GLY A 1317 19.10 17.01 12.71
CA GLY A 1317 19.18 15.57 12.94
C GLY A 1317 17.89 15.04 13.53
N GLN A 1318 17.83 13.74 13.76
CA GLN A 1318 16.67 13.11 14.39
C GLN A 1318 17.10 11.94 15.27
N LEU A 1319 16.23 11.60 16.22
CA LEU A 1319 16.32 10.46 17.10
C LEU A 1319 14.97 9.74 17.14
N TYR A 1320 14.98 8.46 16.80
CA TYR A 1320 13.86 7.55 16.97
C TYR A 1320 14.05 6.70 18.23
N LEU A 1321 13.04 6.64 19.09
CA LEU A 1321 13.03 5.81 20.29
C LEU A 1321 11.75 4.98 20.37
N ASP A 1322 11.90 3.69 20.67
CA ASP A 1322 10.83 2.77 21.09
C ASP A 1322 11.42 1.76 22.07
N ASP A 1323 10.70 0.69 22.43
CA ASP A 1323 11.22 -0.34 23.34
C ASP A 1323 12.31 -1.24 22.73
N GLY A 1324 12.61 -1.13 21.44
CA GLY A 1324 13.62 -1.95 20.77
C GLY A 1324 13.19 -3.35 20.38
N GLU A 1325 11.99 -3.81 20.77
CA GLU A 1325 11.60 -5.22 20.67
C GLU A 1325 10.20 -5.44 20.12
N SER A 1326 9.22 -4.59 20.48
CA SER A 1326 7.83 -4.78 20.09
C SER A 1326 7.62 -4.58 18.60
N LEU A 1327 6.84 -5.48 17.99
CA LEU A 1327 6.44 -5.37 16.59
C LEU A 1327 5.53 -4.17 16.34
N ASP A 1328 4.55 -3.91 17.21
CA ASP A 1328 3.66 -2.73 17.14
C ASP A 1328 3.95 -1.77 18.29
N VAL A 1329 4.47 -0.60 17.97
CA VAL A 1329 4.85 0.47 18.91
C VAL A 1329 3.96 1.70 18.78
N SER A 1330 2.76 1.56 18.18
CA SER A 1330 1.82 2.67 17.97
C SER A 1330 1.57 3.47 19.25
N GLY A 1331 2.01 4.73 19.26
CA GLY A 1331 1.84 5.65 20.40
C GLY A 1331 2.78 5.38 21.58
N ARG A 1332 3.70 4.40 21.45
CA ARG A 1332 4.75 4.06 22.41
C ARG A 1332 6.15 4.31 21.84
N ASN A 1333 6.25 5.19 20.84
CA ASN A 1333 7.48 5.61 20.20
C ASN A 1333 7.63 7.14 20.24
N SER A 1334 8.86 7.61 20.14
CA SER A 1334 9.21 9.03 20.01
C SER A 1334 9.98 9.26 18.72
N VAL A 1335 9.60 10.30 17.98
CA VAL A 1335 10.34 10.80 16.81
C VAL A 1335 10.71 12.24 17.10
N ILE A 1336 11.96 12.44 17.52
CA ILE A 1336 12.48 13.73 17.96
C ILE A 1336 13.34 14.29 16.83
N SER A 1337 13.04 15.50 16.39
CA SER A 1337 13.82 16.27 15.43
C SER A 1337 14.63 17.32 16.17
N PHE A 1338 15.92 17.36 15.88
CA PHE A 1338 16.84 18.38 16.39
C PHE A 1338 17.14 19.38 15.29
N THR A 1339 17.13 20.66 15.63
CA THR A 1339 17.53 21.75 14.74
C THR A 1339 18.45 22.73 15.46
N TRP A 1340 19.43 23.22 14.73
CA TRP A 1340 20.36 24.26 15.13
C TRP A 1340 20.34 25.34 14.05
N ASP A 1341 20.01 26.58 14.42
CA ASP A 1341 19.85 27.67 13.46
C ASP A 1341 21.07 28.61 13.35
N GLY A 1342 22.10 28.36 14.18
CA GLY A 1342 23.28 29.20 14.35
C GLY A 1342 23.42 29.76 15.76
N ASN A 1343 22.32 29.88 16.52
CA ASN A 1343 22.30 30.39 17.89
C ASN A 1343 21.40 29.55 18.82
N GLU A 1344 20.27 29.04 18.34
CA GLU A 1344 19.30 28.28 19.13
C GLU A 1344 19.32 26.80 18.73
N PHE A 1345 19.37 25.93 19.76
CA PHE A 1345 19.13 24.51 19.64
C PHE A 1345 17.68 24.21 20.03
N GLU A 1346 16.96 23.47 19.18
CA GLU A 1346 15.59 23.04 19.42
C GLU A 1346 15.46 21.53 19.22
N ALA A 1347 14.74 20.87 20.14
CA ALA A 1347 14.26 19.50 20.04
C ALA A 1347 12.73 19.51 20.00
N SER A 1348 12.14 19.07 18.89
CA SER A 1348 10.68 19.04 18.68
C SER A 1348 10.24 17.75 18.00
N GLY A 1349 8.94 17.41 18.04
CA GLY A 1349 8.42 16.19 17.42
C GLY A 1349 7.41 15.45 18.29
N THR A 1350 7.45 14.11 18.26
CA THR A 1350 6.58 13.24 19.05
C THR A 1350 7.37 12.59 20.19
N PHE A 1351 6.77 12.52 21.38
CA PHE A 1351 7.41 12.06 22.62
C PHE A 1351 6.57 10.95 23.29
N GLY A 1352 6.23 9.89 22.54
CA GLY A 1352 5.36 8.82 23.02
C GLY A 1352 6.07 7.68 23.76
N TYR A 1353 7.41 7.57 23.65
CA TYR A 1353 8.19 6.59 24.41
C TYR A 1353 8.54 7.14 25.80
N ASP A 1354 8.09 6.45 26.83
CA ASP A 1354 8.39 6.81 28.21
C ASP A 1354 9.80 6.36 28.59
N THR A 1355 10.71 7.33 28.79
CA THR A 1355 12.09 7.09 29.19
C THR A 1355 12.51 8.06 30.29
N GLU A 1356 13.35 7.59 31.22
CA GLU A 1356 13.99 8.41 32.25
C GLU A 1356 15.33 9.00 31.78
N VAL A 1357 15.82 8.54 30.62
CA VAL A 1357 17.06 9.01 30.01
C VAL A 1357 16.92 10.45 29.54
N VAL A 1358 17.96 11.24 29.78
CA VAL A 1358 18.01 12.66 29.42
C VAL A 1358 19.11 12.96 28.40
N VAL A 1359 19.04 14.11 27.75
CA VAL A 1359 20.20 14.73 27.13
C VAL A 1359 21.04 15.38 28.22
N GLU A 1360 22.22 14.82 28.47
CA GLU A 1360 23.16 15.32 29.48
C GLU A 1360 23.94 16.52 28.98
N ARG A 1361 24.26 16.57 27.68
CA ARG A 1361 24.93 17.72 27.06
C ARG A 1361 24.72 17.81 25.56
N VAL A 1362 24.84 19.03 25.04
CA VAL A 1362 24.85 19.36 23.61
C VAL A 1362 26.19 19.98 23.27
N VAL A 1363 26.93 19.32 22.37
CA VAL A 1363 28.30 19.71 21.98
C VAL A 1363 28.23 20.32 20.59
N VAL A 1364 28.43 21.63 20.46
CA VAL A 1364 28.55 22.30 19.16
C VAL A 1364 30.01 22.25 18.72
N LEU A 1365 30.31 21.51 17.65
CA LEU A 1365 31.68 21.38 17.14
C LEU A 1365 32.22 22.74 16.67
N GLY A 1366 33.40 23.12 17.15
CA GLY A 1366 33.98 24.46 16.96
C GLY A 1366 33.32 25.58 17.78
N GLY A 1367 32.38 25.25 18.67
CA GLY A 1367 31.65 26.20 19.53
C GLY A 1367 31.64 25.79 21.01
N GLU A 1368 30.62 26.24 21.74
CA GLU A 1368 30.45 25.90 23.16
C GLU A 1368 29.74 24.54 23.35
N THR A 1369 30.06 23.86 24.45
CA THR A 1369 29.26 22.75 24.97
C THR A 1369 28.30 23.28 26.02
N LYS A 1370 27.01 22.95 25.91
CA LYS A 1370 26.02 23.23 26.96
C LYS A 1370 25.68 21.95 27.71
N GLU A 1371 25.77 22.02 29.03
CA GLU A 1371 25.41 20.94 29.95
C GLU A 1371 23.91 21.03 30.32
N GLY A 1372 23.24 19.89 30.40
CA GLY A 1372 21.83 19.70 30.71
C GLY A 1372 21.55 19.50 32.21
N PRO A 1373 20.48 18.77 32.60
CA PRO A 1373 19.75 17.77 31.82
C PRO A 1373 18.49 18.29 31.10
N TRP A 1374 18.22 17.78 29.88
CA TRP A 1374 16.95 17.98 29.17
C TRP A 1374 16.22 16.64 28.97
N GLY A 1375 14.98 16.54 29.45
CA GLY A 1375 14.18 15.32 29.34
C GLY A 1375 13.69 15.05 27.91
N LEU A 1376 13.58 13.77 27.54
CA LEU A 1376 13.06 13.33 26.23
C LEU A 1376 11.56 12.99 26.26
N ARG A 1377 10.80 13.65 27.15
CA ARG A 1377 9.33 13.50 27.30
C ARG A 1377 8.54 14.67 26.72
N GLU A 1378 9.21 15.77 26.38
CA GLU A 1378 8.61 16.97 25.83
C GLU A 1378 9.62 17.74 24.98
N ALA A 1379 9.13 18.70 24.18
CA ALA A 1379 9.98 19.57 23.39
C ALA A 1379 10.74 20.55 24.28
N PHE A 1380 11.98 20.88 23.90
CA PHE A 1380 12.80 21.86 24.58
C PHE A 1380 13.65 22.65 23.59
N SER A 1381 13.97 23.90 23.93
CA SER A 1381 14.95 24.70 23.20
C SER A 1381 15.78 25.56 24.14
N PHE A 1382 16.96 25.97 23.70
CA PHE A 1382 17.82 26.93 24.40
C PHE A 1382 18.76 27.62 23.44
N THR A 1383 19.12 28.87 23.77
CA THR A 1383 20.15 29.62 23.06
C THR A 1383 21.53 29.26 23.63
N VAL A 1384 22.51 29.04 22.75
CA VAL A 1384 23.90 28.80 23.14
C VAL A 1384 24.65 30.11 23.31
#